data_AF-A0A931VB44-F1
#
_entry.id   AF-A0A931VB44-F1
#
_cell.length_a   1.000
_cell.length_b   1.000
_cell.length_c   1.000
_cell.angle_alpha   90.00
_cell.angle_beta   90.00
_cell.angle_gamma   90.00
#
_symmetry.space_group_name_H-M   'P 1'
#
loop_
_entity.id
_entity.type
_entity.pdbx_description
1 polymer ?
#
loop_
_entity_poly.entity_id
_entity_poly.type
_entity_poly.pdbx_seq_one_letter_code
_entity_poly.pdbx_strand_id
1 'polypeptide(L)'
;MKPALNDLQRQCPDISEGVLAEHLARLDDNYFAVFSASQIHEHLRALQRLSSDHPVEIIFEPEPEGQIAATVLAFDYPGEFSLITGVLSALGFNILSGDVFTYARATVETLVSRRRRVRNSTRSGPARRKIIDRFCGTIAHKLPLEDWRRELDQRLQTVIGLLEAQSPEQKTLARHKVNELVAGRLAELDLNSLPVLYPVNMEIDNRSGYTHLRVLAQDTPAFLYALSTALALQGVSIERVRIRTVHGQVEDEMDVLDAAGQALAQGSASLDRLRLAVLLTKQFTYFVSQAPDPYAALCRFEQMVDSVLSSQERGRWIEMLSNPQALQDLARLLGASDFVWEDFVRLQYESLVPMLQPHVAGRRFARPVAEQEAALQEQLRGQSRFEDQVQCLNTLKDRELFLIDLDHILNPTAPHDFAAGMRAFAEALTGLAELVIRAAADIARCQLRSRFGTPRTVAGLEARFALFGLGKFGGVAMGYASDIEILGVYSDNGQTDGPEVIDNAEYFDRLVRLLAEVVKAKREGIFHVDTRLRPYGQSGPMACSLESFCRYYGPGGAAQAYERLALTRLRAIGPEAELGARLERLRDEFVYTTGSMNVQDLRNLRERQLTEKVAPESYNAKFSPGALVDLEYDVQILQVTHGQLSPRLRTPRIHEALVALSELGVLAPDESRRLTTAYYFLRQLINGLRMLRGSAQDLFLPPALSDEFAHLARRMGYTRGGELSPEQQLRVDFETHTAIVRTFIERHFGRDSLPGRPIGNVADLVLSEAVPPELRNRILVKAGFRDTVRSGVNLRKLAGGAAQQEMFARLAVLACDFLRHVADPDMALNNWERFVRALPDAAGHFQLLLSQPRRLEILMSIFSASQFLADTLIRNPEFLDWVTSSAVLHGERPRAVMEADLRAFVACAAPAERLNGLRRFRRREILRIGARDICLHAPIQEITGALSDLAEVCIRLALEWAWETVGAEPVCERRSGKNNFCVLAFGKLGGRELNYSSDVDLLGLCADAGEELSSESRGEPLELFARVLKQVRQNLSASLEEGHAYRVDFRLRPYGTAGHLVYTVSGLADYYLNKAALWEIQALLKARPVAGNEALGAAWWKKVHPVFERSLLPEKISSSIKALRAVAVKDVAGDVNVKSGLGGIRDIEFLVQGLQLIHAPRQSELLSGNTLTALQRLQTHNILPAEAVSQLQADYTFLRRVEHTLQIFEDRQIHELPKAAEARAALARRVLGLTATAGQFTAELAACQQRVRQRYAQYLRGV
;
A
#
# COMPACT_ATOMS: atom_id res chain seq x y z
N MET A 1 15.32 -23.04 -41.51
CA MET A 1 16.62 -23.66 -41.85
C MET A 1 17.69 -22.72 -41.33
N LYS A 2 18.58 -23.21 -40.45
CA LYS A 2 19.65 -22.41 -39.84
C LYS A 2 20.45 -21.63 -40.88
N PRO A 3 20.65 -20.31 -40.68
CA PRO A 3 21.46 -19.50 -41.60
C PRO A 3 22.94 -19.87 -41.49
N ALA A 4 23.69 -19.73 -42.59
CA ALA A 4 25.13 -19.91 -42.58
C ALA A 4 25.81 -18.78 -41.77
N LEU A 5 26.90 -19.08 -41.07
CA LEU A 5 27.63 -18.10 -40.23
C LEU A 5 28.00 -16.84 -41.01
N ASN A 6 28.46 -16.99 -42.26
CA ASN A 6 28.84 -15.88 -43.14
C ASN A 6 27.65 -14.96 -43.49
N ASP A 7 26.44 -15.50 -43.61
CA ASP A 7 25.24 -14.73 -43.93
C ASP A 7 24.75 -13.96 -42.70
N LEU A 8 24.78 -14.61 -41.52
CA LEU A 8 24.43 -13.96 -40.26
C LEU A 8 25.44 -12.86 -39.89
N GLN A 9 26.74 -13.06 -40.16
CA GLN A 9 27.79 -12.06 -39.94
C GLN A 9 27.68 -10.85 -40.87
N ARG A 10 27.17 -11.03 -42.10
CA ARG A 10 26.86 -9.89 -42.99
C ARG A 10 25.66 -9.08 -42.49
N GLN A 11 24.67 -9.76 -41.91
CA GLN A 11 23.47 -9.12 -41.37
C GLN A 11 23.72 -8.43 -40.02
N CYS A 12 24.69 -8.92 -39.24
CA CYS A 12 25.01 -8.45 -37.89
C CYS A 12 26.50 -8.03 -37.75
N PRO A 13 26.99 -7.02 -38.49
CA PRO A 13 28.43 -6.71 -38.58
C PRO A 13 29.04 -6.18 -37.27
N ASP A 14 28.20 -5.70 -36.34
CA ASP A 14 28.57 -5.20 -35.02
C ASP A 14 28.65 -6.29 -33.93
N ILE A 15 28.30 -7.54 -34.26
CA ILE A 15 28.35 -8.68 -33.35
C ILE A 15 29.61 -9.50 -33.60
N SER A 16 30.31 -9.87 -32.52
CA SER A 16 31.54 -10.66 -32.65
C SER A 16 31.28 -12.05 -33.26
N GLU A 17 32.18 -12.50 -34.15
CA GLU A 17 32.08 -13.82 -34.81
C GLU A 17 31.95 -14.98 -33.80
N GLY A 18 32.58 -14.85 -32.63
CA GLY A 18 32.49 -15.84 -31.55
C GLY A 18 31.08 -15.98 -30.97
N VAL A 19 30.35 -14.87 -30.82
CA VAL A 19 28.96 -14.89 -30.33
C VAL A 19 28.02 -15.46 -31.38
N LEU A 20 28.23 -15.12 -32.66
CA LEU A 20 27.45 -15.65 -33.79
C LEU A 20 27.62 -17.18 -33.93
N ALA A 21 28.86 -17.65 -33.87
CA ALA A 21 29.18 -19.08 -33.95
C ALA A 21 28.59 -19.86 -32.76
N GLU A 22 28.65 -19.29 -31.56
CA GLU A 22 28.04 -19.89 -30.37
C GLU A 22 26.51 -19.98 -30.49
N HIS A 23 25.85 -18.90 -30.93
CA HIS A 23 24.40 -18.85 -31.10
C HIS A 23 23.89 -19.90 -32.11
N LEU A 24 24.54 -20.02 -33.26
CA LEU A 24 24.20 -21.03 -34.28
C LEU A 24 24.43 -22.47 -33.83
N ALA A 25 25.49 -22.69 -33.04
CA ALA A 25 25.85 -24.01 -32.55
C ALA A 25 24.93 -24.51 -31.43
N ARG A 26 24.40 -23.60 -30.60
CA ARG A 26 23.70 -23.95 -29.35
C ARG A 26 22.17 -23.90 -29.42
N LEU A 27 21.59 -23.22 -30.42
CA LEU A 27 20.14 -23.23 -30.66
C LEU A 27 19.80 -24.16 -31.83
N ASP A 28 18.60 -24.72 -31.87
CA ASP A 28 18.14 -25.62 -32.94
C ASP A 28 17.52 -24.87 -34.13
N ASP A 29 17.03 -25.59 -35.15
CA ASP A 29 16.38 -25.00 -36.33
C ASP A 29 15.04 -24.30 -36.01
N ASN A 30 14.40 -24.62 -34.88
CA ASN A 30 13.09 -24.07 -34.52
C ASN A 30 13.20 -22.60 -34.15
N TYR A 31 14.25 -22.21 -33.42
CA TYR A 31 14.52 -20.79 -33.12
C TYR A 31 14.55 -19.94 -34.40
N PHE A 32 15.29 -20.40 -35.42
CA PHE A 32 15.44 -19.70 -36.70
C PHE A 32 14.19 -19.77 -37.58
N ALA A 33 13.22 -20.63 -37.25
CA ALA A 33 11.93 -20.69 -37.91
C ALA A 33 10.91 -19.73 -37.27
N VAL A 34 11.07 -19.41 -35.98
CA VAL A 34 10.17 -18.54 -35.21
C VAL A 34 10.54 -17.05 -35.39
N PHE A 35 11.83 -16.72 -35.31
CA PHE A 35 12.26 -15.32 -35.32
C PHE A 35 12.74 -14.83 -36.69
N SER A 36 12.36 -13.60 -37.04
CA SER A 36 12.86 -12.92 -38.23
C SER A 36 14.34 -12.56 -38.10
N ALA A 37 15.03 -12.33 -39.21
CA ALA A 37 16.44 -11.91 -39.21
C ALA A 37 16.69 -10.63 -38.39
N SER A 38 15.73 -9.69 -38.39
CA SER A 38 15.82 -8.45 -37.59
C SER A 38 15.74 -8.74 -36.09
N GLN A 39 14.82 -9.61 -35.67
CA GLN A 39 14.67 -10.00 -34.26
C GLN A 39 15.90 -10.77 -33.77
N ILE A 40 16.43 -11.69 -34.59
CA ILE A 40 17.65 -12.43 -34.27
C ILE A 40 18.83 -11.45 -34.07
N HIS A 41 18.94 -10.41 -34.89
CA HIS A 41 19.97 -9.38 -34.73
C HIS A 41 19.84 -8.62 -33.39
N GLU A 42 18.62 -8.24 -33.00
CA GLU A 42 18.38 -7.58 -31.71
C GLU A 42 18.66 -8.51 -30.53
N HIS A 43 18.26 -9.78 -30.61
CA HIS A 43 18.59 -10.80 -29.60
C HIS A 43 20.11 -10.93 -29.43
N LEU A 44 20.87 -11.00 -30.53
CA LEU A 44 22.33 -11.07 -30.50
C LEU A 44 22.97 -9.83 -29.86
N ARG A 45 22.44 -8.63 -30.14
CA ARG A 45 22.89 -7.38 -29.49
C ARG A 45 22.66 -7.43 -27.98
N ALA A 46 21.48 -7.83 -27.53
CA ALA A 46 21.17 -7.96 -26.11
C ALA A 46 22.04 -9.03 -25.43
N LEU A 47 22.17 -10.22 -26.03
CA LEU A 47 22.99 -11.33 -25.51
C LEU A 47 24.50 -10.99 -25.42
N GLN A 48 24.98 -10.01 -26.19
CA GLN A 48 26.35 -9.52 -26.12
C GLN A 48 26.57 -8.55 -24.95
N ARG A 49 25.53 -7.86 -24.47
CA ARG A 49 25.60 -6.94 -23.32
C ARG A 49 25.54 -7.66 -21.97
N LEU A 50 25.02 -8.89 -21.94
CA LEU A 50 24.93 -9.69 -20.71
C LEU A 50 26.30 -9.81 -20.03
N SER A 51 26.31 -9.49 -18.74
CA SER A 51 27.49 -9.56 -17.88
C SER A 51 27.07 -9.97 -16.46
N SER A 52 28.02 -10.24 -15.56
CA SER A 52 27.68 -10.52 -14.16
C SER A 52 26.99 -9.34 -13.45
N ASP A 53 27.27 -8.11 -13.86
CA ASP A 53 26.62 -6.90 -13.30
C ASP A 53 25.27 -6.59 -13.98
N HIS A 54 25.01 -7.19 -15.14
CA HIS A 54 23.77 -7.03 -15.90
C HIS A 54 23.36 -8.39 -16.50
N PRO A 55 22.79 -9.30 -15.68
CA PRO A 55 22.59 -10.69 -16.04
C PRO A 55 21.33 -10.95 -16.86
N VAL A 56 20.50 -9.93 -17.09
CA VAL A 56 19.26 -10.00 -17.89
C VAL A 56 19.11 -8.72 -18.73
N GLU A 57 18.54 -8.85 -19.92
CA GLU A 57 18.13 -7.78 -20.84
C GLU A 57 16.70 -8.04 -21.31
N ILE A 58 15.94 -6.98 -21.60
CA ILE A 58 14.54 -7.09 -22.05
C ILE A 58 14.33 -6.26 -23.32
N ILE A 59 13.74 -6.89 -24.34
CA ILE A 59 13.34 -6.23 -25.58
C ILE A 59 11.81 -6.15 -25.60
N PHE A 60 11.28 -4.97 -25.90
CA PHE A 60 9.85 -4.72 -25.99
C PHE A 60 9.45 -4.41 -27.43
N GLU A 61 8.52 -5.19 -27.97
CA GLU A 61 7.98 -4.99 -29.33
C GLU A 61 6.46 -4.78 -29.26
N PRO A 62 5.91 -3.78 -29.96
CA PRO A 62 4.47 -3.63 -30.10
C PRO A 62 3.89 -4.74 -30.99
N GLU A 63 2.75 -5.30 -30.61
CA GLU A 63 2.04 -6.33 -31.36
C GLU A 63 0.63 -5.84 -31.77
N PRO A 64 -0.06 -6.49 -32.73
CA PRO A 64 -1.42 -6.13 -33.12
C PRO A 64 -2.40 -6.10 -31.95
N GLU A 65 -3.53 -5.40 -32.12
CA GLU A 65 -4.66 -5.39 -31.18
C GLU A 65 -4.32 -4.90 -29.75
N GLY A 66 -3.28 -4.08 -29.60
CA GLY A 66 -2.89 -3.50 -28.31
C GLY A 66 -2.10 -4.47 -27.42
N GLN A 67 -1.58 -5.55 -27.99
CA GLN A 67 -0.68 -6.49 -27.31
C GLN A 67 0.77 -5.97 -27.29
N ILE A 68 1.56 -6.51 -26.37
CA ILE A 68 3.00 -6.26 -26.30
C ILE A 68 3.75 -7.58 -26.19
N ALA A 69 4.85 -7.68 -26.92
CA ALA A 69 5.83 -8.75 -26.75
C ALA A 69 6.98 -8.25 -25.86
N ALA A 70 7.31 -9.04 -24.84
CA ALA A 70 8.49 -8.87 -24.00
C ALA A 70 9.41 -10.08 -24.20
N THR A 71 10.59 -9.86 -24.75
CA THR A 71 11.63 -10.88 -24.90
C THR A 71 12.66 -10.70 -23.79
N VAL A 72 12.76 -11.68 -22.89
CA VAL A 72 13.72 -11.72 -21.79
C VAL A 72 14.93 -12.54 -22.23
N LEU A 73 16.13 -11.95 -22.14
CA LEU A 73 17.39 -12.60 -22.48
C LEU A 73 18.28 -12.60 -21.26
N ALA A 74 18.70 -13.78 -20.79
CA ALA A 74 19.52 -13.91 -19.58
C ALA A 74 20.51 -15.09 -19.67
N PHE A 75 21.37 -15.24 -18.67
CA PHE A 75 22.06 -16.51 -18.43
C PHE A 75 21.07 -17.55 -17.88
N ASP A 76 21.33 -18.83 -18.14
CA ASP A 76 20.53 -19.97 -17.64
C ASP A 76 21.00 -20.40 -16.23
N TYR A 77 20.06 -20.40 -15.31
CA TYR A 77 20.08 -20.70 -13.90
C TYR A 77 18.91 -21.63 -13.55
N PRO A 78 19.12 -22.62 -12.65
CA PRO A 78 18.06 -23.52 -12.23
C PRO A 78 16.82 -22.82 -11.66
N GLY A 79 15.67 -22.98 -12.33
CA GLY A 79 14.36 -22.49 -11.89
C GLY A 79 14.03 -21.05 -12.27
N GLU A 80 14.86 -20.37 -13.06
CA GLU A 80 14.65 -18.98 -13.50
C GLU A 80 13.34 -18.74 -14.26
N PHE A 81 12.91 -19.71 -15.09
CA PHE A 81 11.72 -19.57 -15.91
C PHE A 81 10.47 -19.36 -15.02
N SER A 82 10.43 -20.05 -13.87
CA SER A 82 9.40 -19.81 -12.86
C SER A 82 9.50 -18.42 -12.26
N LEU A 83 10.69 -17.88 -12.04
CA LEU A 83 10.83 -16.53 -11.50
C LEU A 83 10.40 -15.46 -12.52
N ILE A 84 10.74 -15.63 -13.79
CA ILE A 84 10.34 -14.72 -14.88
C ILE A 84 8.82 -14.70 -15.00
N THR A 85 8.19 -15.86 -15.12
CA THR A 85 6.73 -15.97 -15.25
C THR A 85 6.00 -15.47 -14.00
N GLY A 86 6.58 -15.66 -12.80
CA GLY A 86 6.06 -15.09 -11.56
C GLY A 86 6.11 -13.55 -11.51
N VAL A 87 7.22 -12.94 -11.94
CA VAL A 87 7.33 -11.46 -12.04
C VAL A 87 6.32 -10.89 -13.04
N LEU A 88 6.20 -11.52 -14.22
CA LEU A 88 5.21 -11.13 -15.23
C LEU A 88 3.78 -11.21 -14.68
N SER A 89 3.44 -12.33 -14.01
CA SER A 89 2.12 -12.53 -13.41
C SER A 89 1.82 -11.49 -12.32
N ALA A 90 2.79 -11.21 -11.44
CA ALA A 90 2.65 -10.22 -10.38
C ALA A 90 2.44 -8.80 -10.89
N LEU A 91 2.99 -8.47 -12.06
CA LEU A 91 2.77 -7.19 -12.74
C LEU A 91 1.49 -7.16 -13.58
N GLY A 92 0.66 -8.19 -13.49
CA GLY A 92 -0.62 -8.27 -14.20
C GLY A 92 -0.46 -8.46 -15.70
N PHE A 93 0.64 -9.08 -16.16
CA PHE A 93 0.81 -9.44 -17.56
C PHE A 93 0.05 -10.74 -17.87
N ASN A 94 -0.94 -10.64 -18.75
CA ASN A 94 -1.74 -11.75 -19.21
C ASN A 94 -1.10 -12.36 -20.48
N ILE A 95 -0.40 -13.47 -20.32
CA ILE A 95 0.35 -14.14 -21.40
C ILE A 95 -0.62 -14.88 -22.32
N LEU A 96 -0.65 -14.49 -23.59
CA LEU A 96 -1.49 -15.10 -24.61
C LEU A 96 -0.73 -16.11 -25.47
N SER A 97 0.56 -15.84 -25.72
CA SER A 97 1.44 -16.77 -26.41
C SER A 97 2.90 -16.52 -26.03
N GLY A 98 3.78 -17.44 -26.38
CA GLY A 98 5.20 -17.26 -26.15
C GLY A 98 6.05 -18.40 -26.69
N ASP A 99 7.31 -18.10 -26.93
CA ASP A 99 8.30 -19.05 -27.43
C ASP A 99 9.59 -18.89 -26.60
N VAL A 100 9.99 -19.97 -25.94
CA VAL A 100 11.05 -20.03 -24.94
C VAL A 100 12.13 -20.97 -25.42
N PHE A 101 13.38 -20.52 -25.45
CA PHE A 101 14.51 -21.27 -25.97
C PHE A 101 15.72 -21.21 -25.04
N THR A 102 16.24 -22.38 -24.66
CA THR A 102 17.46 -22.50 -23.86
C THR A 102 18.62 -22.99 -24.73
N TYR A 103 19.80 -22.37 -24.61
CA TYR A 103 21.01 -22.84 -25.29
C TYR A 103 21.35 -24.28 -24.88
N ALA A 104 21.69 -25.15 -25.82
CA ALA A 104 22.16 -26.51 -25.52
C ALA A 104 23.44 -26.51 -24.66
N ARG A 105 23.63 -27.58 -23.86
CA ARG A 105 24.85 -27.78 -23.05
C ARG A 105 26.07 -27.92 -23.95
N ALA A 106 27.19 -27.29 -23.58
CA ALA A 106 28.42 -27.37 -24.36
C ALA A 106 28.98 -28.81 -24.35
N THR A 107 29.15 -29.42 -25.51
CA THR A 107 29.76 -30.75 -25.65
C THR A 107 31.28 -30.67 -25.53
N VAL A 108 31.93 -31.74 -25.06
CA VAL A 108 33.41 -31.81 -24.90
C VAL A 108 34.14 -31.47 -26.20
N GLU A 109 33.57 -31.79 -27.37
CA GLU A 109 34.13 -31.45 -28.69
C GLU A 109 34.18 -29.94 -28.98
N THR A 110 33.19 -29.16 -28.50
CA THR A 110 33.21 -27.68 -28.63
C THR A 110 34.28 -27.00 -27.78
N LEU A 111 34.78 -27.66 -26.73
CA LEU A 111 35.89 -27.16 -25.91
C LEU A 111 37.27 -27.46 -26.55
N VAL A 112 37.37 -28.51 -27.37
CA VAL A 112 38.63 -28.92 -28.04
C VAL A 112 38.96 -28.03 -29.23
N SER A 113 37.96 -27.50 -29.95
CA SER A 113 38.20 -26.55 -31.06
C SER A 113 38.74 -25.19 -30.59
N ARG A 114 38.43 -24.77 -29.35
CA ARG A 114 38.95 -23.53 -28.73
C ARG A 114 40.45 -23.61 -28.40
N ARG A 115 41.00 -24.79 -28.10
CA ARG A 115 42.44 -24.96 -27.78
C ARG A 115 43.38 -24.78 -28.96
N ARG A 116 42.88 -24.78 -30.21
CA ARG A 116 43.73 -24.63 -31.41
C ARG A 116 43.86 -23.20 -31.97
N ARG A 117 43.17 -22.19 -31.42
CA ARG A 117 43.17 -20.84 -32.03
C ARG A 117 43.43 -19.62 -31.14
N VAL A 118 43.64 -19.73 -29.82
CA VAL A 118 43.97 -18.55 -29.00
C VAL A 118 45.07 -18.86 -28.00
N ARG A 119 46.30 -18.44 -28.32
CA ARG A 119 47.38 -18.18 -27.36
C ARG A 119 47.28 -16.67 -27.06
N ASN A 120 46.98 -16.30 -25.81
CA ASN A 120 46.72 -14.94 -25.28
C ASN A 120 45.24 -14.55 -25.13
N SER A 121 44.56 -15.11 -24.13
CA SER A 121 43.87 -14.30 -23.11
C SER A 121 43.61 -15.17 -21.88
N THR A 122 43.90 -14.62 -20.72
CA THR A 122 43.62 -15.21 -19.42
C THR A 122 42.12 -15.07 -19.11
N ARG A 123 41.54 -16.17 -18.60
CA ARG A 123 40.12 -16.36 -18.18
C ARG A 123 39.09 -16.56 -19.31
N SER A 124 38.86 -17.83 -19.70
CA SER A 124 37.51 -18.25 -20.08
C SER A 124 37.23 -19.65 -19.51
N GLY A 125 36.36 -19.72 -18.51
CA GLY A 125 35.66 -20.97 -18.19
C GLY A 125 34.75 -21.40 -19.36
N PRO A 126 34.09 -22.58 -19.27
CA PRO A 126 33.09 -22.98 -20.25
C PRO A 126 32.02 -21.88 -20.41
N ALA A 127 31.60 -21.61 -21.64
CA ALA A 127 30.60 -20.57 -21.93
C ALA A 127 29.27 -20.94 -21.25
N ARG A 128 28.75 -20.04 -20.41
CA ARG A 128 27.48 -20.23 -19.69
C ARG A 128 26.33 -20.42 -20.68
N ARG A 129 25.32 -21.21 -20.31
CA ARG A 129 24.07 -21.30 -21.08
C ARG A 129 23.33 -19.96 -21.00
N LYS A 130 22.54 -19.66 -22.02
CA LYS A 130 21.73 -18.44 -22.14
C LYS A 130 20.31 -18.84 -22.53
N ILE A 131 19.35 -18.01 -22.14
CA ILE A 131 17.93 -18.16 -22.47
C ILE A 131 17.45 -17.02 -23.37
N ILE A 132 16.41 -17.31 -24.15
CA ILE A 132 15.68 -16.34 -24.97
C ILE A 132 14.20 -16.66 -24.83
N ASP A 133 13.51 -15.88 -24.00
CA ASP A 133 12.14 -16.15 -23.60
C ASP A 133 11.23 -15.02 -24.09
N ARG A 134 10.47 -15.27 -25.15
CA ARG A 134 9.50 -14.30 -25.67
C ARG A 134 8.11 -14.58 -25.12
N PHE A 135 7.49 -13.57 -24.54
CA PHE A 135 6.09 -13.61 -24.09
C PHE A 135 5.29 -12.51 -24.77
N CYS A 136 4.16 -12.85 -25.39
CA CYS A 136 3.20 -11.93 -25.97
C CYS A 136 1.92 -11.92 -25.14
N GLY A 137 1.38 -10.73 -24.86
CA GLY A 137 0.24 -10.62 -23.97
C GLY A 137 -0.35 -9.22 -23.84
N THR A 138 -1.26 -9.09 -22.89
CA THR A 138 -1.93 -7.83 -22.54
C THR A 138 -1.67 -7.47 -21.08
N ILE A 139 -1.69 -6.18 -20.74
CA ILE A 139 -1.45 -5.71 -19.37
C ILE A 139 -2.81 -5.43 -18.72
N ALA A 140 -3.12 -6.15 -17.65
CA ALA A 140 -4.46 -6.17 -17.05
C ALA A 140 -4.84 -4.93 -16.21
N HIS A 141 -3.94 -3.98 -15.89
CA HIS A 141 -4.34 -2.81 -15.07
C HIS A 141 -3.44 -1.54 -15.07
N LYS A 142 -4.11 -0.37 -15.01
CA LYS A 142 -3.82 0.99 -14.42
C LYS A 142 -2.50 1.74 -14.68
N LEU A 143 -1.36 1.09 -14.89
CA LEU A 143 -0.09 1.81 -15.09
C LEU A 143 0.09 2.20 -16.56
N PRO A 144 0.61 3.41 -16.87
CA PRO A 144 1.11 3.71 -18.21
C PRO A 144 2.15 2.68 -18.64
N LEU A 145 2.18 2.34 -19.94
CA LEU A 145 3.04 1.30 -20.50
C LEU A 145 4.53 1.47 -20.13
N GLU A 146 5.02 2.72 -20.14
CA GLU A 146 6.41 3.04 -19.80
C GLU A 146 6.77 2.78 -18.33
N ASP A 147 5.82 2.96 -17.42
CA ASP A 147 6.04 2.67 -16.00
C ASP A 147 6.01 1.16 -15.76
N TRP A 148 5.11 0.43 -16.45
CA TRP A 148 5.10 -1.03 -16.41
C TRP A 148 6.41 -1.63 -16.94
N ARG A 149 6.94 -1.12 -18.06
CA ARG A 149 8.24 -1.55 -18.63
C ARG A 149 9.38 -1.37 -17.64
N ARG A 150 9.45 -0.20 -16.99
CA ARG A 150 10.49 0.14 -16.01
C ARG A 150 10.42 -0.77 -14.78
N GLU A 151 9.21 -1.04 -14.30
CA GLU A 151 8.99 -1.92 -13.15
C GLU A 151 9.36 -3.37 -13.48
N LEU A 152 9.01 -3.87 -14.68
CA LEU A 152 9.41 -5.20 -15.13
C LEU A 152 10.93 -5.36 -15.18
N ASP A 153 11.62 -4.40 -15.81
CA ASP A 153 13.07 -4.39 -15.87
C ASP A 153 13.69 -4.39 -14.47
N GLN A 154 13.31 -3.46 -13.61
CA GLN A 154 13.84 -3.36 -12.25
C GLN A 154 13.65 -4.65 -11.43
N ARG A 155 12.48 -5.30 -11.54
CA ARG A 155 12.19 -6.55 -10.82
C ARG A 155 13.00 -7.72 -11.37
N LEU A 156 13.09 -7.89 -12.69
CA LEU A 156 13.88 -8.97 -13.29
C LEU A 156 15.38 -8.79 -13.02
N GLN A 157 15.91 -7.56 -13.10
CA GLN A 157 17.29 -7.27 -12.70
C GLN A 157 17.56 -7.69 -11.26
N THR A 158 16.63 -7.37 -10.35
CA THR A 158 16.75 -7.75 -8.93
C THR A 158 16.75 -9.27 -8.77
N VAL A 159 15.77 -9.96 -9.35
CA VAL A 159 15.55 -11.39 -9.14
C VAL A 159 16.62 -12.25 -9.81
N ILE A 160 16.99 -11.95 -11.06
CA ILE A 160 18.05 -12.67 -11.78
C ILE A 160 19.43 -12.32 -11.21
N GLY A 161 19.64 -11.08 -10.75
CA GLY A 161 20.85 -10.68 -10.01
C GLY A 161 21.11 -11.53 -8.77
N LEU A 162 20.06 -11.92 -8.04
CA LEU A 162 20.18 -12.84 -6.89
C LEU A 162 20.58 -14.27 -7.33
N LEU A 163 20.13 -14.73 -8.51
CA LEU A 163 20.54 -16.04 -9.04
C LEU A 163 22.00 -16.06 -9.49
N GLU A 164 22.51 -14.94 -10.03
CA GLU A 164 23.91 -14.80 -10.46
C GLU A 164 24.91 -15.01 -9.32
N ALA A 165 24.53 -14.70 -8.07
CA ALA A 165 25.36 -14.97 -6.90
C ALA A 165 25.58 -16.47 -6.64
N GLN A 166 24.76 -17.36 -7.22
CA GLN A 166 24.80 -18.83 -7.13
C GLN A 166 24.79 -19.45 -5.72
N SER A 167 24.65 -18.66 -4.65
CA SER A 167 24.47 -19.15 -3.28
C SER A 167 23.07 -19.78 -3.09
N PRO A 168 22.94 -20.92 -2.38
CA PRO A 168 21.64 -21.48 -2.01
C PRO A 168 20.72 -20.49 -1.29
N GLU A 169 21.28 -19.61 -0.46
CA GLU A 169 20.54 -18.58 0.28
C GLU A 169 19.94 -17.53 -0.66
N GLN A 170 20.72 -17.06 -1.64
CA GLN A 170 20.29 -16.05 -2.61
C GLN A 170 19.23 -16.59 -3.57
N LYS A 171 19.35 -17.87 -3.96
CA LYS A 171 18.30 -18.57 -4.74
C LYS A 171 16.98 -18.67 -3.98
N THR A 172 17.06 -18.95 -2.68
CA THR A 172 15.90 -19.01 -1.78
C THR A 172 15.27 -17.62 -1.66
N LEU A 173 16.07 -16.57 -1.48
CA LEU A 173 15.61 -15.18 -1.42
C LEU A 173 14.93 -14.72 -2.71
N ALA A 174 15.46 -15.11 -3.89
CA ALA A 174 14.86 -14.81 -5.19
C ALA A 174 13.45 -15.43 -5.32
N ARG A 175 13.31 -16.70 -4.93
CA ARG A 175 12.01 -17.41 -4.89
C ARG A 175 11.03 -16.79 -3.90
N HIS A 176 11.51 -16.43 -2.72
CA HIS A 176 10.70 -15.76 -1.69
C HIS A 176 10.12 -14.44 -2.22
N LYS A 177 10.97 -13.59 -2.82
CA LYS A 177 10.54 -12.30 -3.40
C LYS A 177 9.46 -12.48 -4.47
N VAL A 178 9.65 -13.41 -5.41
CA VAL A 178 8.64 -13.64 -6.47
C VAL A 178 7.34 -14.19 -5.90
N ASN A 179 7.40 -15.10 -4.91
CA ASN A 179 6.21 -15.62 -4.25
C ASN A 179 5.40 -14.52 -3.56
N GLU A 180 6.03 -13.62 -2.81
CA GLU A 180 5.34 -12.48 -2.18
C GLU A 180 4.68 -11.57 -3.23
N LEU A 181 5.37 -11.32 -4.36
CA LEU A 181 4.81 -10.54 -5.46
C LEU A 181 3.57 -11.21 -6.07
N VAL A 182 3.61 -12.52 -6.31
CA VAL A 182 2.49 -13.30 -6.86
C VAL A 182 1.34 -13.38 -5.85
N ALA A 183 1.62 -13.69 -4.59
CA ALA A 183 0.62 -13.77 -3.53
C ALA A 183 -0.09 -12.43 -3.33
N GLY A 184 0.67 -11.33 -3.34
CA GLY A 184 0.14 -9.97 -3.28
C GLY A 184 -0.82 -9.67 -4.44
N ARG A 185 -0.48 -10.12 -5.66
CA ARG A 185 -1.35 -9.98 -6.83
C ARG A 185 -2.61 -10.85 -6.74
N LEU A 186 -2.48 -12.11 -6.33
CA LEU A 186 -3.63 -13.02 -6.16
C LEU A 186 -4.62 -12.49 -5.11
N ALA A 187 -4.13 -11.86 -4.05
CA ALA A 187 -4.97 -11.23 -3.03
C ALA A 187 -5.82 -10.06 -3.57
N GLU A 188 -5.43 -9.42 -4.68
CA GLU A 188 -6.20 -8.32 -5.30
C GLU A 188 -7.36 -8.82 -6.16
N LEU A 189 -7.32 -10.07 -6.61
CA LEU A 189 -8.23 -10.60 -7.62
C LEU A 189 -9.55 -11.15 -7.03
N ASP A 190 -9.85 -10.88 -5.76
CA ASP A 190 -10.98 -11.41 -4.96
C ASP A 190 -11.45 -12.81 -5.38
N LEU A 191 -10.51 -13.72 -5.26
CA LEU A 191 -10.59 -15.11 -5.67
C LEU A 191 -11.52 -15.97 -4.78
N ASN A 192 -12.11 -15.38 -3.72
CA ASN A 192 -12.94 -16.10 -2.75
C ASN A 192 -14.27 -16.61 -3.33
N SER A 193 -14.59 -16.28 -4.58
CA SER A 193 -15.88 -16.54 -5.23
C SER A 193 -15.87 -17.65 -6.30
N LEU A 194 -14.73 -18.28 -6.62
CA LEU A 194 -14.68 -19.33 -7.66
C LEU A 194 -14.59 -20.75 -7.04
N PRO A 195 -15.70 -21.51 -7.02
CA PRO A 195 -15.73 -22.87 -6.46
C PRO A 195 -15.23 -23.95 -7.43
N VAL A 196 -14.54 -23.58 -8.51
CA VAL A 196 -14.28 -24.52 -9.62
C VAL A 196 -12.81 -24.93 -9.66
N LEU A 197 -12.57 -26.21 -9.38
CA LEU A 197 -11.32 -26.87 -9.74
C LEU A 197 -11.33 -27.14 -11.24
N TYR A 198 -10.46 -26.46 -11.98
CA TYR A 198 -10.32 -26.70 -13.41
C TYR A 198 -9.43 -27.90 -13.68
N PRO A 199 -9.91 -28.92 -14.44
CA PRO A 199 -9.09 -30.07 -14.79
C PRO A 199 -7.86 -29.63 -15.61
N VAL A 200 -6.71 -30.26 -15.35
CA VAL A 200 -5.50 -30.14 -16.18
C VAL A 200 -5.25 -31.51 -16.81
N ASN A 201 -5.27 -31.56 -18.13
CA ASN A 201 -4.88 -32.75 -18.89
C ASN A 201 -3.42 -32.59 -19.33
N MET A 202 -2.59 -33.61 -19.07
CA MET A 202 -1.17 -33.58 -19.42
C MET A 202 -0.79 -34.83 -20.21
N GLU A 203 -0.51 -34.65 -21.49
CA GLU A 203 0.05 -35.68 -22.37
C GLU A 203 1.58 -35.68 -22.25
N ILE A 204 2.20 -36.85 -22.19
CA ILE A 204 3.64 -37.00 -21.99
C ILE A 204 4.16 -38.03 -22.99
N ASP A 205 5.17 -37.65 -23.78
CA ASP A 205 5.83 -38.55 -24.72
C ASP A 205 7.35 -38.30 -24.74
N ASN A 206 8.16 -39.31 -25.00
CA ASN A 206 9.61 -39.12 -25.14
C ASN A 206 9.95 -39.08 -26.63
N ARG A 207 10.48 -37.95 -27.09
CA ARG A 207 10.84 -37.75 -28.50
C ARG A 207 12.20 -37.06 -28.58
N SER A 208 13.04 -37.55 -29.49
CA SER A 208 14.29 -36.87 -29.87
C SER A 208 15.24 -36.54 -28.70
N GLY A 209 15.28 -37.37 -27.65
CA GLY A 209 16.15 -37.16 -26.49
C GLY A 209 15.58 -36.26 -25.39
N TYR A 210 14.36 -35.75 -25.55
CA TYR A 210 13.62 -34.97 -24.55
C TYR A 210 12.34 -35.68 -24.12
N THR A 211 11.79 -35.27 -22.98
CA THR A 211 10.40 -35.56 -22.64
C THR A 211 9.54 -34.39 -23.06
N HIS A 212 8.61 -34.64 -23.98
CA HIS A 212 7.64 -33.68 -24.47
C HIS A 212 6.39 -33.73 -23.60
N LEU A 213 6.04 -32.59 -23.00
CA LEU A 213 4.85 -32.39 -22.18
C LEU A 213 3.88 -31.50 -22.94
N ARG A 214 2.62 -31.91 -23.08
CA ARG A 214 1.54 -31.08 -23.61
C ARG A 214 0.48 -30.90 -22.53
N VAL A 215 0.26 -29.65 -22.13
CA VAL A 215 -0.61 -29.26 -21.01
C VAL A 215 -1.83 -28.54 -21.55
N LEU A 216 -3.01 -29.12 -21.32
CA LEU A 216 -4.31 -28.57 -21.68
C LEU A 216 -5.08 -28.24 -20.40
N ALA A 217 -5.39 -26.97 -20.17
CA ALA A 217 -6.07 -26.52 -18.97
C ALA A 217 -6.88 -25.24 -19.19
N GLN A 218 -7.83 -24.93 -18.30
CA GLN A 218 -8.35 -23.57 -18.22
C GLN A 218 -7.29 -22.62 -17.65
N ASP A 219 -7.18 -21.45 -18.29
CA ASP A 219 -6.31 -20.39 -17.85
C ASP A 219 -6.78 -19.82 -16.51
N THR A 220 -5.83 -19.67 -15.59
CA THR A 220 -6.05 -19.18 -14.24
C THR A 220 -4.93 -18.23 -13.85
N PRO A 221 -5.17 -17.22 -13.00
CA PRO A 221 -4.12 -16.32 -12.55
C PRO A 221 -2.88 -17.08 -12.04
N ALA A 222 -1.70 -16.68 -12.51
CA ALA A 222 -0.41 -17.30 -12.18
C ALA A 222 -0.27 -18.79 -12.56
N PHE A 223 -1.05 -19.31 -13.52
CA PHE A 223 -0.98 -20.73 -13.91
C PHE A 223 0.41 -21.17 -14.38
N LEU A 224 0.99 -20.45 -15.35
CA LEU A 224 2.31 -20.79 -15.89
C LEU A 224 3.41 -20.69 -14.84
N TYR A 225 3.27 -19.78 -13.88
CA TYR A 225 4.12 -19.69 -12.70
C TYR A 225 4.02 -20.96 -11.85
N ALA A 226 2.82 -21.34 -11.43
CA ALA A 226 2.60 -22.54 -10.62
C ALA A 226 3.09 -23.82 -11.31
N LEU A 227 2.84 -23.95 -12.62
CA LEU A 227 3.29 -25.07 -13.45
C LEU A 227 4.82 -25.15 -13.50
N SER A 228 5.48 -24.05 -13.85
CA SER A 228 6.94 -24.01 -13.96
C SER A 228 7.66 -24.16 -12.62
N THR A 229 7.08 -23.65 -11.52
CA THR A 229 7.57 -23.89 -10.16
C THR A 229 7.51 -25.37 -9.80
N ALA A 230 6.36 -26.03 -10.07
CA ALA A 230 6.20 -27.46 -9.80
C ALA A 230 7.22 -28.31 -10.59
N LEU A 231 7.50 -27.97 -11.85
CA LEU A 231 8.54 -28.63 -12.65
C LEU A 231 9.94 -28.42 -12.06
N ALA A 232 10.31 -27.17 -11.76
CA ALA A 232 11.62 -26.83 -11.24
C ALA A 232 11.94 -27.54 -9.90
N LEU A 233 10.92 -27.78 -9.07
CA LEU A 233 11.07 -28.47 -7.79
C LEU A 233 11.29 -29.98 -7.94
N GLN A 234 10.73 -30.59 -8.98
CA GLN A 234 10.96 -31.99 -9.31
C GLN A 234 12.33 -32.19 -10.02
N GLY A 235 13.18 -31.17 -10.03
CA GLY A 235 14.48 -31.19 -10.69
C GLY A 235 14.36 -31.25 -12.22
N VAL A 236 13.22 -30.80 -12.77
CA VAL A 236 12.96 -30.80 -14.21
C VAL A 236 13.46 -29.49 -14.81
N SER A 237 14.36 -29.59 -15.78
CA SER A 237 14.90 -28.48 -16.58
C SER A 237 14.05 -28.29 -17.83
N ILE A 238 13.70 -27.03 -18.11
CA ILE A 238 12.93 -26.65 -19.30
C ILE A 238 13.92 -26.25 -20.41
N GLU A 239 13.82 -26.92 -21.55
CA GLU A 239 14.71 -26.69 -22.69
C GLU A 239 14.02 -25.87 -23.78
N ARG A 240 12.72 -26.09 -23.94
CA ARG A 240 11.85 -25.35 -24.86
C ARG A 240 10.45 -25.25 -24.29
N VAL A 241 9.78 -24.12 -24.50
CA VAL A 241 8.34 -23.99 -24.27
C VAL A 241 7.71 -23.27 -25.45
N ARG A 242 6.53 -23.74 -25.85
CA ARG A 242 5.59 -23.02 -26.68
C ARG A 242 4.32 -22.80 -25.88
N ILE A 243 3.99 -21.53 -25.66
CA ILE A 243 2.84 -21.10 -24.86
C ILE A 243 1.73 -20.68 -25.81
N ARG A 244 0.51 -21.12 -25.55
CA ARG A 244 -0.65 -20.71 -26.33
C ARG A 244 -1.91 -20.69 -25.49
N THR A 245 -2.57 -19.54 -25.43
CA THR A 245 -3.87 -19.38 -24.76
C THR A 245 -4.93 -18.99 -25.78
N VAL A 246 -5.92 -19.87 -26.00
CA VAL A 246 -7.02 -19.67 -26.96
C VAL A 246 -8.34 -19.71 -26.20
N HIS A 247 -9.12 -18.62 -26.27
CA HIS A 247 -10.43 -18.50 -25.59
C HIS A 247 -10.40 -18.86 -24.09
N GLY A 248 -9.31 -18.53 -23.39
CA GLY A 248 -9.14 -18.84 -21.97
C GLY A 248 -8.75 -20.30 -21.67
N GLN A 249 -8.38 -21.08 -22.70
CA GLN A 249 -7.76 -22.39 -22.55
C GLN A 249 -6.29 -22.33 -22.91
N VAL A 250 -5.46 -22.87 -22.02
CA VAL A 250 -4.02 -23.01 -22.17
C VAL A 250 -3.71 -24.31 -22.90
N GLU A 251 -2.86 -24.22 -23.92
CA GLU A 251 -2.30 -25.31 -24.72
C GLU A 251 -0.77 -25.16 -24.76
N ASP A 252 -0.11 -25.46 -23.64
CA ASP A 252 1.34 -25.30 -23.52
C ASP A 252 2.07 -26.59 -23.91
N GLU A 253 3.12 -26.47 -24.73
CA GLU A 253 4.01 -27.57 -25.11
C GLU A 253 5.40 -27.31 -24.54
N MET A 254 6.00 -28.27 -23.82
CA MET A 254 7.29 -28.13 -23.16
C MET A 254 8.19 -29.32 -23.47
N ASP A 255 9.43 -29.06 -23.90
CA ASP A 255 10.48 -30.07 -23.94
C ASP A 255 11.31 -29.97 -22.66
N VAL A 256 11.37 -31.06 -21.89
CA VAL A 256 11.99 -31.08 -20.57
C VAL A 256 13.00 -32.22 -20.40
N LEU A 257 13.92 -32.03 -19.46
CA LEU A 257 14.93 -33.00 -19.03
C LEU A 257 14.97 -33.11 -17.50
N ASP A 258 15.48 -34.22 -16.98
CA ASP A 258 15.77 -34.38 -15.56
C ASP A 258 17.03 -33.62 -15.11
N ALA A 259 17.34 -33.69 -13.81
CA ALA A 259 18.53 -33.08 -13.23
C ALA A 259 19.85 -33.61 -13.82
N ALA A 260 19.86 -34.85 -14.33
CA ALA A 260 21.01 -35.45 -15.01
C ALA A 260 21.11 -35.03 -16.49
N GLY A 261 20.10 -34.35 -17.04
CA GLY A 261 20.01 -33.95 -18.44
C GLY A 261 19.53 -35.06 -19.38
N GLN A 262 18.73 -36.00 -18.88
CA GLN A 262 18.15 -37.11 -19.63
C GLN A 262 16.63 -36.96 -19.74
N ALA A 263 16.02 -37.60 -20.75
CA ALA A 263 14.57 -37.71 -20.84
C ALA A 263 14.02 -38.53 -19.66
N LEU A 264 12.87 -38.12 -19.12
CA LEU A 264 12.19 -38.77 -18.01
C LEU A 264 11.82 -40.22 -18.40
N ALA A 265 12.07 -41.18 -17.51
CA ALA A 265 11.85 -42.61 -17.81
C ALA A 265 10.36 -42.94 -18.05
N GLN A 266 10.03 -43.44 -19.25
CA GLN A 266 8.68 -43.86 -19.65
C GLN A 266 8.16 -45.04 -18.79
N GLY A 267 6.92 -44.95 -18.31
CA GLY A 267 6.23 -46.01 -17.56
C GLY A 267 6.52 -46.06 -16.04
N SER A 268 7.23 -45.08 -15.48
CA SER A 268 7.59 -45.05 -14.06
C SER A 268 6.56 -44.29 -13.20
N ALA A 269 6.43 -44.66 -11.93
CA ALA A 269 5.66 -43.93 -10.92
C ALA A 269 6.03 -42.42 -10.80
N SER A 270 7.16 -42.02 -11.40
CA SER A 270 7.67 -40.64 -11.47
C SER A 270 6.79 -39.72 -12.31
N LEU A 271 6.28 -40.17 -13.47
CA LEU A 271 5.47 -39.33 -14.36
C LEU A 271 4.07 -39.05 -13.78
N ASP A 272 3.44 -40.05 -13.16
CA ASP A 272 2.17 -39.85 -12.47
C ASP A 272 2.33 -39.02 -11.19
N ARG A 273 3.50 -39.08 -10.55
CA ARG A 273 3.85 -38.19 -9.43
C ARG A 273 3.98 -36.74 -9.91
N LEU A 274 4.67 -36.50 -11.03
CA LEU A 274 4.81 -35.18 -11.64
C LEU A 274 3.45 -34.57 -11.99
N ARG A 275 2.57 -35.34 -12.66
CA ARG A 275 1.20 -34.90 -13.00
C ARG A 275 0.40 -34.47 -11.77
N LEU A 276 0.41 -35.29 -10.72
CA LEU A 276 -0.33 -35.01 -9.49
C LEU A 276 0.26 -33.84 -8.69
N ALA A 277 1.59 -33.72 -8.64
CA ALA A 277 2.26 -32.59 -8.01
C ALA A 277 1.89 -31.27 -8.71
N VAL A 278 1.93 -31.22 -10.04
CA VAL A 278 1.53 -30.04 -10.83
C VAL A 278 0.06 -29.66 -10.59
N LEU A 279 -0.84 -30.64 -10.60
CA LEU A 279 -2.26 -30.44 -10.33
C LEU A 279 -2.49 -29.83 -8.94
N LEU A 280 -1.88 -30.42 -7.90
CA LEU A 280 -2.05 -29.98 -6.53
C LEU A 280 -1.41 -28.60 -6.29
N THR A 281 -0.21 -28.35 -6.81
CA THR A 281 0.46 -27.05 -6.70
C THR A 281 -0.34 -25.96 -7.40
N LYS A 282 -0.92 -26.22 -8.58
CA LYS A 282 -1.83 -25.29 -9.24
C LYS A 282 -3.00 -24.91 -8.33
N GLN A 283 -3.66 -25.91 -7.76
CA GLN A 283 -4.85 -25.70 -6.93
C GLN A 283 -4.50 -24.96 -5.63
N PHE A 284 -3.39 -25.33 -4.99
CA PHE A 284 -2.94 -24.72 -3.75
C PHE A 284 -2.47 -23.26 -3.91
N THR A 285 -1.83 -22.93 -5.04
CA THR A 285 -1.36 -21.56 -5.34
C THR A 285 -2.50 -20.54 -5.26
N TYR A 286 -3.75 -20.95 -5.55
CA TYR A 286 -4.93 -20.11 -5.43
C TYR A 286 -5.23 -19.66 -3.99
N PHE A 287 -4.92 -20.51 -3.02
CA PHE A 287 -5.19 -20.29 -1.60
C PHE A 287 -4.00 -19.73 -0.83
N VAL A 288 -2.84 -19.60 -1.47
CA VAL A 288 -1.59 -19.15 -0.83
C VAL A 288 -1.70 -17.72 -0.28
N SER A 289 -2.57 -16.89 -0.85
CA SER A 289 -2.84 -15.52 -0.36
C SER A 289 -3.55 -15.48 1.00
N GLN A 290 -4.18 -16.59 1.42
CA GLN A 290 -4.82 -16.75 2.73
C GLN A 290 -3.81 -17.16 3.81
N ALA A 291 -2.61 -17.57 3.42
CA ALA A 291 -1.55 -17.95 4.34
C ALA A 291 -0.89 -16.70 4.96
N PRO A 292 -0.58 -16.72 6.27
CA PRO A 292 0.21 -15.65 6.88
C PRO A 292 1.58 -15.47 6.19
N ASP A 293 2.26 -16.58 5.94
CA ASP A 293 3.46 -16.67 5.10
C ASP A 293 3.16 -17.52 3.86
N PRO A 294 2.86 -16.89 2.71
CA PRO A 294 2.60 -17.56 1.45
C PRO A 294 3.75 -18.44 0.97
N TYR A 295 4.99 -17.97 1.13
CA TYR A 295 6.17 -18.69 0.68
C TYR A 295 6.36 -19.99 1.47
N ALA A 296 6.34 -19.89 2.79
CA ALA A 296 6.47 -21.06 3.64
C ALA A 296 5.30 -22.04 3.43
N ALA A 297 4.08 -21.54 3.22
CA ALA A 297 2.93 -22.38 2.92
C ALA A 297 3.15 -23.22 1.67
N LEU A 298 3.60 -22.59 0.57
CA LEU A 298 3.87 -23.28 -0.69
C LEU A 298 4.98 -24.31 -0.56
N CYS A 299 6.13 -23.93 0.01
CA CYS A 299 7.26 -24.86 0.17
C CYS A 299 6.92 -26.06 1.06
N ARG A 300 6.18 -25.86 2.15
CA ARG A 300 5.75 -26.94 3.04
C ARG A 300 4.68 -27.81 2.41
N PHE A 301 3.77 -27.23 1.63
CA PHE A 301 2.78 -27.97 0.87
C PHE A 301 3.45 -28.94 -0.10
N GLU A 302 4.46 -28.47 -0.82
CA GLU A 302 5.22 -29.27 -1.77
C GLU A 302 5.97 -30.42 -1.08
N GLN A 303 6.61 -30.17 0.08
CA GLN A 303 7.24 -31.22 0.90
C GLN A 303 6.22 -32.27 1.37
N MET A 304 5.02 -31.83 1.76
CA MET A 304 3.93 -32.72 2.15
C MET A 304 3.45 -33.57 0.97
N VAL A 305 3.26 -32.96 -0.20
CA VAL A 305 2.80 -33.66 -1.41
C VAL A 305 3.77 -34.77 -1.83
N ASP A 306 5.09 -34.53 -1.80
CA ASP A 306 6.05 -35.59 -2.16
C ASP A 306 6.01 -36.79 -1.19
N SER A 307 5.79 -36.50 0.09
CA SER A 307 5.63 -37.53 1.14
C SER A 307 4.32 -38.32 0.96
N VAL A 308 3.21 -37.63 0.72
CA VAL A 308 1.89 -38.22 0.50
C VAL A 308 1.83 -39.06 -0.77
N LEU A 309 2.46 -38.60 -1.87
CA LEU A 309 2.51 -39.33 -3.14
C LEU A 309 3.39 -40.60 -3.06
N SER A 310 4.21 -40.72 -2.02
CA SER A 310 5.00 -41.91 -1.71
C SER A 310 4.31 -42.89 -0.75
N SER A 311 3.11 -42.56 -0.24
CA SER A 311 2.36 -43.36 0.75
C SER A 311 1.49 -44.47 0.14
N GLN A 312 1.14 -45.48 0.95
CA GLN A 312 0.27 -46.60 0.52
C GLN A 312 -1.21 -46.21 0.35
N GLU A 313 -1.68 -45.10 0.96
CA GLU A 313 -3.09 -44.65 0.91
C GLU A 313 -3.35 -43.55 -0.15
N ARG A 314 -2.46 -43.37 -1.14
CA ARG A 314 -2.44 -42.24 -2.11
C ARG A 314 -3.80 -41.81 -2.67
N GLY A 315 -4.72 -42.74 -2.98
CA GLY A 315 -6.03 -42.43 -3.56
C GLY A 315 -6.93 -41.58 -2.66
N ARG A 316 -6.96 -41.87 -1.35
CA ARG A 316 -7.76 -41.15 -0.36
C ARG A 316 -7.25 -39.71 -0.18
N TRP A 317 -5.93 -39.54 -0.18
CA TRP A 317 -5.27 -38.25 -0.07
C TRP A 317 -5.59 -37.32 -1.23
N ILE A 318 -5.62 -37.85 -2.45
CA ILE A 318 -5.93 -37.08 -3.65
C ILE A 318 -7.38 -36.56 -3.60
N GLU A 319 -8.33 -37.39 -3.18
CA GLU A 319 -9.73 -36.97 -3.00
C GLU A 319 -9.86 -35.84 -1.97
N MET A 320 -9.13 -35.95 -0.84
CA MET A 320 -9.15 -34.93 0.20
C MET A 320 -8.51 -33.59 -0.22
N LEU A 321 -7.35 -33.66 -0.88
CA LEU A 321 -6.64 -32.48 -1.39
C LEU A 321 -7.36 -31.85 -2.60
N SER A 322 -8.33 -32.54 -3.19
CA SER A 322 -9.24 -31.99 -4.19
C SER A 322 -10.42 -31.23 -3.57
N ASN A 323 -10.46 -30.99 -2.25
CA ASN A 323 -11.47 -30.12 -1.63
C ASN A 323 -10.91 -28.69 -1.47
N PRO A 324 -11.51 -27.66 -2.12
CA PRO A 324 -11.09 -26.27 -2.02
C PRO A 324 -10.99 -25.74 -0.58
N GLN A 325 -11.92 -26.13 0.29
CA GLN A 325 -11.91 -25.70 1.69
C GLN A 325 -10.74 -26.31 2.46
N ALA A 326 -10.46 -27.60 2.22
CA ALA A 326 -9.33 -28.27 2.85
C ALA A 326 -8.00 -27.64 2.41
N LEU A 327 -7.86 -27.26 1.14
CA LEU A 327 -6.69 -26.53 0.64
C LEU A 327 -6.55 -25.13 1.26
N GLN A 328 -7.67 -24.42 1.48
CA GLN A 328 -7.66 -23.13 2.16
C GLN A 328 -7.18 -23.24 3.62
N ASP A 329 -7.73 -24.18 4.37
CA ASP A 329 -7.36 -24.41 5.77
C ASP A 329 -5.91 -24.92 5.87
N LEU A 330 -5.49 -25.77 4.93
CA LEU A 330 -4.12 -26.21 4.80
C LEU A 330 -3.17 -25.06 4.47
N ALA A 331 -3.54 -24.11 3.60
CA ALA A 331 -2.70 -22.95 3.29
C ALA A 331 -2.45 -22.09 4.54
N ARG A 332 -3.49 -21.84 5.35
CA ARG A 332 -3.35 -21.15 6.63
C ARG A 332 -2.42 -21.88 7.58
N LEU A 333 -2.61 -23.18 7.74
CA LEU A 333 -1.83 -24.00 8.66
C LEU A 333 -0.37 -24.13 8.23
N LEU A 334 -0.12 -24.39 6.95
CA LEU A 334 1.23 -24.51 6.40
C LEU A 334 1.94 -23.16 6.39
N GLY A 335 1.24 -22.04 6.24
CA GLY A 335 1.82 -20.70 6.43
C GLY A 335 1.87 -20.25 7.89
N ALA A 336 1.38 -21.06 8.84
CA ALA A 336 1.21 -20.62 10.22
C ALA A 336 2.54 -20.56 10.96
N SER A 337 3.43 -21.53 10.96
CA SER A 337 4.67 -21.39 11.76
C SER A 337 5.67 -22.48 11.42
N ASP A 338 6.96 -22.13 11.45
CA ASP A 338 8.03 -23.14 11.43
C ASP A 338 7.89 -24.10 12.61
N PHE A 339 7.48 -23.60 13.78
CA PHE A 339 7.30 -24.43 14.97
C PHE A 339 6.17 -25.44 14.79
N VAL A 340 4.98 -24.97 14.37
CA VAL A 340 3.83 -25.84 14.12
C VAL A 340 4.17 -26.86 13.02
N TRP A 341 4.91 -26.43 12.00
CA TRP A 341 5.39 -27.31 10.95
C TRP A 341 6.33 -28.40 11.46
N GLU A 342 7.47 -28.04 12.04
CA GLU A 342 8.53 -29.00 12.40
C GLU A 342 8.10 -29.95 13.54
N ASP A 343 7.44 -29.43 14.58
CA ASP A 343 7.18 -30.21 15.80
C ASP A 343 5.86 -31.01 15.74
N PHE A 344 4.96 -30.68 14.82
CA PHE A 344 3.62 -31.30 14.75
C PHE A 344 3.19 -31.70 13.34
N VAL A 345 3.10 -30.76 12.40
CA VAL A 345 2.49 -31.03 11.08
C VAL A 345 3.36 -31.97 10.25
N ARG A 346 4.67 -31.73 10.16
CA ARG A 346 5.61 -32.52 9.36
C ARG A 346 5.66 -34.00 9.79
N LEU A 347 5.50 -34.27 11.08
CA LEU A 347 5.54 -35.62 11.64
C LEU A 347 4.17 -36.31 11.66
N GLN A 348 3.07 -35.56 11.53
CA GLN A 348 1.70 -36.07 11.74
C GLN A 348 0.71 -35.70 10.62
N TYR A 349 1.18 -35.31 9.43
CA TYR A 349 0.29 -34.94 8.31
C TYR A 349 -0.71 -36.05 7.95
N GLU A 350 -0.33 -37.33 8.16
CA GLU A 350 -1.18 -38.51 7.99
C GLU A 350 -2.45 -38.49 8.88
N SER A 351 -2.36 -37.91 10.07
CA SER A 351 -3.50 -37.76 11.00
C SER A 351 -4.23 -36.43 10.85
N LEU A 352 -3.51 -35.39 10.44
CA LEU A 352 -4.00 -34.01 10.36
C LEU A 352 -4.99 -33.80 9.19
N VAL A 353 -4.63 -34.20 7.97
CA VAL A 353 -5.45 -33.89 6.79
C VAL A 353 -6.84 -34.52 6.88
N PRO A 354 -7.04 -35.76 7.36
CA PRO A 354 -8.37 -36.31 7.67
C PRO A 354 -9.24 -35.40 8.55
N MET A 355 -8.63 -34.66 9.48
CA MET A 355 -9.36 -33.77 10.39
C MET A 355 -9.90 -32.51 9.70
N LEU A 356 -9.33 -32.11 8.55
CA LEU A 356 -9.70 -30.89 7.83
C LEU A 356 -10.98 -31.05 6.97
N GLN A 357 -11.51 -32.26 6.77
CA GLN A 357 -12.79 -32.48 6.07
C GLN A 357 -14.00 -32.60 7.04
N PRO A 358 -15.21 -32.14 6.65
CA PRO A 358 -15.59 -31.50 5.38
C PRO A 358 -15.57 -29.96 5.41
N HIS A 359 -15.46 -29.32 6.57
CA HIS A 359 -15.30 -27.88 6.77
C HIS A 359 -14.89 -27.64 8.23
N VAL A 360 -13.88 -26.81 8.47
CA VAL A 360 -13.34 -26.58 9.82
C VAL A 360 -13.96 -25.37 10.51
N ALA A 361 -14.46 -24.37 9.78
CA ALA A 361 -14.89 -23.13 10.42
C ALA A 361 -16.04 -23.38 11.41
N GLY A 362 -15.85 -22.93 12.65
CA GLY A 362 -16.79 -23.14 13.76
C GLY A 362 -16.74 -24.53 14.40
N ARG A 363 -15.89 -25.44 13.89
CA ARG A 363 -15.59 -26.73 14.52
C ARG A 363 -14.52 -26.53 15.60
N ARG A 364 -14.71 -27.20 16.73
CA ARG A 364 -13.67 -27.34 17.76
C ARG A 364 -13.01 -28.71 17.62
N PHE A 365 -11.69 -28.72 17.53
CA PHE A 365 -10.86 -29.92 17.53
C PHE A 365 -10.53 -30.35 18.95
N ALA A 366 -10.22 -29.40 19.83
CA ALA A 366 -9.94 -29.67 21.22
C ALA A 366 -11.22 -30.07 21.96
N ARG A 367 -11.13 -31.14 22.75
CA ARG A 367 -12.25 -31.58 23.57
C ARG A 367 -12.45 -30.62 24.76
N PRO A 368 -13.68 -30.50 25.29
CA PRO A 368 -13.88 -29.84 26.58
C PRO A 368 -12.99 -30.47 27.66
N VAL A 369 -12.46 -29.66 28.58
CA VAL A 369 -11.53 -30.11 29.63
C VAL A 369 -12.08 -31.29 30.45
N ALA A 370 -13.39 -31.31 30.71
CA ALA A 370 -14.04 -32.41 31.42
C ALA A 370 -13.93 -33.77 30.67
N GLU A 371 -14.02 -33.76 29.35
CA GLU A 371 -13.86 -34.96 28.52
C GLU A 371 -12.38 -35.37 28.41
N GLN A 372 -11.47 -34.40 28.35
CA GLN A 372 -10.03 -34.64 28.42
C GLN A 372 -9.65 -35.32 29.74
N GLU A 373 -10.22 -34.84 30.85
CA GLU A 373 -10.02 -35.40 32.19
C GLU A 373 -10.56 -36.83 32.28
N ALA A 374 -11.78 -37.07 31.80
CA ALA A 374 -12.37 -38.41 31.78
C ALA A 374 -11.50 -39.40 30.97
N ALA A 375 -11.04 -38.99 29.79
CA ALA A 375 -10.18 -39.82 28.94
C ALA A 375 -8.82 -40.12 29.60
N LEU A 376 -8.20 -39.12 30.24
CA LEU A 376 -6.95 -39.31 30.98
C LEU A 376 -7.13 -40.31 32.13
N GLN A 377 -8.20 -40.16 32.92
CA GLN A 377 -8.49 -41.05 34.04
C GLN A 377 -8.73 -42.49 33.59
N GLU A 378 -9.45 -42.69 32.47
CA GLU A 378 -9.65 -44.02 31.89
C GLU A 378 -8.34 -44.66 31.46
N GLN A 379 -7.47 -43.92 30.76
CA GLN A 379 -6.17 -44.42 30.32
C GLN A 379 -5.24 -44.73 31.50
N LEU A 380 -5.23 -43.88 32.54
CA LEU A 380 -4.42 -44.08 33.74
C LEU A 380 -4.84 -45.31 34.56
N ARG A 381 -6.13 -45.67 34.60
CA ARG A 381 -6.61 -46.89 35.28
C ARG A 381 -5.99 -48.17 34.72
N GLY A 382 -5.59 -48.17 33.45
CA GLY A 382 -4.92 -49.28 32.79
C GLY A 382 -3.41 -49.37 33.03
N GLN A 383 -2.80 -48.38 33.70
CA GLN A 383 -1.35 -48.28 33.86
C GLN A 383 -0.93 -48.45 35.33
N SER A 384 -0.11 -49.46 35.62
CA SER A 384 0.36 -49.75 36.98
C SER A 384 1.79 -49.25 37.26
N ARG A 385 2.56 -48.89 36.23
CA ARG A 385 3.95 -48.41 36.38
C ARG A 385 4.00 -46.89 36.29
N PHE A 386 4.86 -46.28 37.12
CA PHE A 386 5.07 -44.82 37.15
C PHE A 386 5.46 -44.25 35.78
N GLU A 387 6.40 -44.90 35.08
CA GLU A 387 6.87 -44.45 33.76
C GLU A 387 5.75 -44.45 32.70
N ASP A 388 4.88 -45.47 32.71
CA ASP A 388 3.75 -45.57 31.78
C ASP A 388 2.69 -44.50 32.06
N GLN A 389 2.44 -44.19 33.34
CA GLN A 389 1.55 -43.09 33.75
C GLN A 389 2.10 -41.71 33.29
N VAL A 390 3.40 -41.48 33.46
CA VAL A 390 4.08 -40.26 32.99
C VAL A 390 3.99 -40.14 31.47
N GLN A 391 4.22 -41.24 30.74
CA GLN A 391 4.14 -41.25 29.28
C GLN A 391 2.69 -40.99 28.80
N CYS A 392 1.70 -41.60 29.45
CA CYS A 392 0.29 -41.41 29.17
C CYS A 392 -0.14 -39.94 29.33
N LEU A 393 0.22 -39.31 30.46
CA LEU A 393 -0.06 -37.90 30.72
C LEU A 393 0.53 -36.99 29.65
N ASN A 394 1.82 -37.17 29.32
CA ASN A 394 2.50 -36.30 28.36
C ASN A 394 2.01 -36.52 26.92
N THR A 395 1.60 -37.73 26.56
CA THR A 395 0.99 -38.02 25.26
C THR A 395 -0.34 -37.29 25.10
N LEU A 396 -1.20 -37.31 26.13
CA LEU A 396 -2.47 -36.58 26.12
C LEU A 396 -2.23 -35.06 26.09
N LYS A 397 -1.31 -34.55 26.93
CA LYS A 397 -0.91 -33.14 26.94
C LYS A 397 -0.51 -32.65 25.55
N ASP A 398 0.42 -33.35 24.91
CA ASP A 398 0.96 -32.92 23.60
C ASP A 398 -0.12 -32.98 22.51
N ARG A 399 -1.01 -33.98 22.56
CA ARG A 399 -2.14 -34.08 21.63
C ARG A 399 -3.11 -32.93 21.82
N GLU A 400 -3.60 -32.70 23.03
CA GLU A 400 -4.61 -31.67 23.28
C GLU A 400 -4.04 -30.25 23.09
N LEU A 401 -2.76 -30.03 23.42
CA LEU A 401 -2.06 -28.77 23.13
C LEU A 401 -2.10 -28.47 21.62
N PHE A 402 -1.76 -29.46 20.79
CA PHE A 402 -1.82 -29.33 19.34
C PHE A 402 -3.23 -29.03 18.82
N LEU A 403 -4.27 -29.68 19.38
CA LEU A 403 -5.65 -29.45 18.97
C LEU A 403 -6.14 -28.03 19.33
N ILE A 404 -5.75 -27.51 20.50
CA ILE A 404 -6.07 -26.15 20.91
C ILE A 404 -5.38 -25.12 20.01
N ASP A 405 -4.11 -25.38 19.67
CA ASP A 405 -3.36 -24.55 18.72
C ASP A 405 -4.03 -24.56 17.33
N LEU A 406 -4.46 -25.73 16.85
CA LEU A 406 -5.17 -25.89 15.58
C LEU A 406 -6.49 -25.12 15.56
N ASP A 407 -7.26 -25.16 16.66
CA ASP A 407 -8.49 -24.38 16.82
C ASP A 407 -8.24 -22.88 16.68
N HIS A 408 -7.16 -22.36 17.28
CA HIS A 408 -6.84 -20.94 17.22
C HIS A 408 -6.30 -20.49 15.84
N ILE A 409 -5.56 -21.36 15.14
CA ILE A 409 -5.01 -21.07 13.81
C ILE A 409 -6.09 -21.11 12.73
N LEU A 410 -6.96 -22.13 12.75
CA LEU A 410 -7.95 -22.36 11.70
C LEU A 410 -9.27 -21.61 11.89
N ASN A 411 -9.53 -21.09 13.10
CA ASN A 411 -10.62 -20.16 13.37
C ASN A 411 -10.08 -18.76 13.72
N PRO A 412 -9.46 -18.05 12.76
CA PRO A 412 -8.89 -16.73 13.02
C PRO A 412 -9.99 -15.74 13.41
N THR A 413 -9.84 -15.08 14.54
CA THR A 413 -10.74 -14.00 14.94
C THR A 413 -10.47 -12.74 14.14
N ALA A 414 -11.55 -12.08 13.73
CA ALA A 414 -11.44 -10.79 13.06
C ALA A 414 -10.75 -9.75 13.97
N PRO A 415 -10.01 -8.77 13.43
CA PRO A 415 -9.24 -7.82 14.24
C PRO A 415 -10.06 -7.01 15.27
N HIS A 416 -11.36 -6.82 15.02
CA HIS A 416 -12.26 -6.13 15.95
C HIS A 416 -12.78 -7.04 17.09
N ASP A 417 -12.48 -8.34 17.06
CA ASP A 417 -12.92 -9.34 18.03
C ASP A 417 -11.74 -10.14 18.64
N PHE A 418 -10.56 -9.52 18.72
CA PHE A 418 -9.39 -10.15 19.38
C PHE A 418 -9.70 -10.60 20.80
N ALA A 419 -10.58 -9.88 21.50
CA ALA A 419 -10.95 -10.18 22.87
C ALA A 419 -11.61 -11.57 23.01
N ALA A 420 -12.59 -11.91 22.17
CA ALA A 420 -13.27 -13.19 22.26
C ALA A 420 -12.34 -14.36 21.90
N GLY A 421 -11.58 -14.22 20.80
CA GLY A 421 -10.67 -15.26 20.32
C GLY A 421 -9.54 -15.58 21.29
N MET A 422 -8.84 -14.54 21.73
CA MET A 422 -7.72 -14.69 22.67
C MET A 422 -8.20 -15.22 24.03
N ARG A 423 -9.40 -14.81 24.49
CA ARG A 423 -9.98 -15.33 25.72
C ARG A 423 -10.26 -16.83 25.62
N ALA A 424 -10.95 -17.27 24.57
CA ALA A 424 -11.26 -18.68 24.38
C ALA A 424 -9.98 -19.54 24.31
N PHE A 425 -8.96 -19.07 23.60
CA PHE A 425 -7.67 -19.75 23.49
C PHE A 425 -6.93 -19.83 24.85
N ALA A 426 -6.86 -18.72 25.59
CA ALA A 426 -6.23 -18.68 26.90
C ALA A 426 -6.94 -19.58 27.93
N GLU A 427 -8.29 -19.58 27.93
CA GLU A 427 -9.09 -20.44 28.80
C GLU A 427 -8.87 -21.92 28.50
N ALA A 428 -8.84 -22.31 27.22
CA ALA A 428 -8.58 -23.69 26.81
C ALA A 428 -7.18 -24.17 27.23
N LEU A 429 -6.13 -23.37 26.97
CA LEU A 429 -4.76 -23.71 27.39
C LEU A 429 -4.61 -23.78 28.91
N THR A 430 -5.21 -22.83 29.63
CA THR A 430 -5.17 -22.81 31.09
C THR A 430 -5.88 -24.04 31.66
N GLY A 431 -7.04 -24.41 31.11
CA GLY A 431 -7.77 -25.60 31.53
C GLY A 431 -6.99 -26.89 31.31
N LEU A 432 -6.30 -27.03 30.17
CA LEU A 432 -5.39 -28.16 29.92
C LEU A 432 -4.22 -28.16 30.92
N ALA A 433 -3.61 -27.01 31.19
CA ALA A 433 -2.53 -26.90 32.16
C ALA A 433 -2.97 -27.27 33.59
N GLU A 434 -4.17 -26.86 34.02
CA GLU A 434 -4.74 -27.27 35.31
C GLU A 434 -4.96 -28.78 35.38
N LEU A 435 -5.50 -29.39 34.33
CA LEU A 435 -5.66 -30.84 34.25
C LEU A 435 -4.30 -31.56 34.38
N VAL A 436 -3.31 -31.12 33.61
CA VAL A 436 -1.98 -31.73 33.59
C VAL A 436 -1.29 -31.60 34.96
N ILE A 437 -1.35 -30.43 35.58
CA ILE A 437 -0.73 -30.20 36.90
C ILE A 437 -1.42 -31.01 37.99
N ARG A 438 -2.75 -31.08 38.00
CA ARG A 438 -3.50 -31.91 38.96
C ARG A 438 -3.14 -33.38 38.81
N ALA A 439 -3.15 -33.90 37.58
CA ALA A 439 -2.79 -35.30 37.31
C ALA A 439 -1.31 -35.60 37.66
N ALA A 440 -0.39 -34.69 37.33
CA ALA A 440 1.02 -34.81 37.70
C ALA A 440 1.23 -34.83 39.23
N ALA A 441 0.50 -33.97 39.94
CA ALA A 441 0.51 -33.95 41.41
C ALA A 441 0.01 -35.27 42.00
N ASP A 442 -1.05 -35.85 41.43
CA ASP A 442 -1.61 -37.12 41.88
C ASP A 442 -0.67 -38.30 41.61
N ILE A 443 -0.05 -38.35 40.43
CA ILE A 443 0.96 -39.37 40.07
C ILE A 443 2.16 -39.27 41.02
N ALA A 444 2.70 -38.06 41.22
CA ALA A 444 3.83 -37.82 42.11
C ALA A 444 3.49 -38.16 43.58
N ARG A 445 2.28 -37.80 44.04
CA ARG A 445 1.79 -38.11 45.38
C ARG A 445 1.62 -39.61 45.59
N CYS A 446 1.07 -40.35 44.63
CA CYS A 446 0.95 -41.80 44.72
C CYS A 446 2.33 -42.48 44.80
N GLN A 447 3.29 -42.02 43.99
CA GLN A 447 4.66 -42.52 44.00
C GLN A 447 5.33 -42.30 45.36
N LEU A 448 5.26 -41.09 45.93
CA LEU A 448 5.85 -40.79 47.23
C LEU A 448 5.13 -41.50 48.38
N ARG A 449 3.79 -41.55 48.36
CA ARG A 449 2.99 -42.21 49.40
C ARG A 449 3.28 -43.69 49.51
N SER A 450 3.56 -44.37 48.40
CA SER A 450 3.94 -45.79 48.40
C SER A 450 5.21 -46.08 49.21
N ARG A 451 6.12 -45.10 49.33
CA ARG A 451 7.42 -45.24 50.00
C ARG A 451 7.46 -44.61 51.38
N PHE A 452 6.93 -43.39 51.52
CA PHE A 452 7.03 -42.59 52.74
C PHE A 452 5.73 -42.58 53.55
N GLY A 453 4.62 -43.07 53.01
CA GLY A 453 3.30 -42.99 53.65
C GLY A 453 2.65 -41.62 53.49
N THR A 454 1.68 -41.32 54.35
CA THR A 454 0.88 -40.10 54.34
C THR A 454 1.52 -39.07 55.29
N PRO A 455 1.76 -37.82 54.88
CA PRO A 455 2.22 -36.75 55.75
C PRO A 455 1.23 -36.51 56.91
N ARG A 456 1.71 -36.59 58.16
CA ARG A 456 0.92 -36.29 59.35
C ARG A 456 1.39 -35.01 60.01
N THR A 457 0.47 -34.27 60.59
CA THR A 457 0.74 -33.17 61.51
C THR A 457 1.27 -33.72 62.83
N VAL A 458 1.82 -32.86 63.69
CA VAL A 458 2.23 -33.22 65.06
C VAL A 458 1.08 -33.85 65.88
N ALA A 459 -0.18 -33.50 65.56
CA ALA A 459 -1.38 -34.05 66.19
C ALA A 459 -1.90 -35.36 65.56
N GLY A 460 -1.17 -35.94 64.59
CA GLY A 460 -1.55 -37.17 63.91
C GLY A 460 -2.64 -37.03 62.83
N LEU A 461 -3.12 -35.80 62.56
CA LEU A 461 -4.02 -35.51 61.44
C LEU A 461 -3.25 -35.52 60.11
N GLU A 462 -3.90 -35.77 58.98
CA GLU A 462 -3.27 -35.63 57.66
C GLU A 462 -2.90 -34.17 57.37
N ALA A 463 -1.64 -33.93 57.00
CA ALA A 463 -1.18 -32.59 56.61
C ALA A 463 -1.70 -32.26 55.21
N ARG A 464 -2.40 -31.12 55.07
CA ARG A 464 -3.03 -30.73 53.80
C ARG A 464 -2.04 -30.02 52.89
N PHE A 465 -2.27 -30.09 51.58
CA PHE A 465 -1.41 -29.48 50.56
C PHE A 465 -2.23 -28.83 49.46
N ALA A 466 -1.93 -27.57 49.15
CA ALA A 466 -2.59 -26.79 48.11
C ALA A 466 -1.57 -26.32 47.05
N LEU A 467 -2.00 -26.38 45.79
CA LEU A 467 -1.28 -25.85 44.64
C LEU A 467 -1.95 -24.57 44.16
N PHE A 468 -1.11 -23.60 43.80
CA PHE A 468 -1.54 -22.31 43.29
C PHE A 468 -0.90 -22.03 41.94
N GLY A 469 -1.69 -21.51 41.01
CA GLY A 469 -1.19 -20.90 39.78
C GLY A 469 -0.85 -19.43 40.01
N LEU A 470 0.23 -18.96 39.41
CA LEU A 470 0.71 -17.57 39.43
C LEU A 470 0.89 -17.08 37.99
N GLY A 471 1.32 -15.82 37.82
CA GLY A 471 1.69 -15.29 36.50
C GLY A 471 0.57 -15.38 35.46
N LYS A 472 0.89 -15.88 34.26
CA LYS A 472 -0.09 -16.03 33.16
C LYS A 472 -1.05 -17.17 33.42
N PHE A 473 -0.58 -18.23 34.08
CA PHE A 473 -1.37 -19.41 34.40
C PHE A 473 -2.45 -19.09 35.45
N GLY A 474 -2.06 -18.44 36.55
CA GLY A 474 -2.99 -17.96 37.58
C GLY A 474 -4.00 -16.94 37.04
N GLY A 475 -3.55 -16.07 36.13
CA GLY A 475 -4.38 -15.06 35.46
C GLY A 475 -5.28 -15.56 34.33
N VAL A 476 -5.31 -16.87 34.03
CA VAL A 476 -6.07 -17.47 32.91
C VAL A 476 -5.77 -16.78 31.59
N ALA A 477 -4.49 -16.60 31.31
CA ALA A 477 -4.01 -15.78 30.21
C ALA A 477 -2.76 -16.42 29.58
N MET A 478 -2.76 -17.75 29.48
CA MET A 478 -1.74 -18.51 28.75
C MET A 478 -1.86 -18.26 27.23
N GLY A 479 -0.76 -18.54 26.52
CA GLY A 479 -0.65 -18.53 25.06
C GLY A 479 0.48 -19.47 24.62
N TYR A 480 0.70 -19.63 23.31
CA TYR A 480 1.57 -20.67 22.69
C TYR A 480 2.87 -21.01 23.42
N ALA A 481 3.65 -20.00 23.81
CA ALA A 481 4.89 -20.19 24.58
C ALA A 481 4.74 -19.69 26.02
N SER A 482 3.92 -20.40 26.81
CA SER A 482 3.78 -20.12 28.23
C SER A 482 4.27 -21.23 29.14
N ASP A 483 5.12 -20.83 30.09
CA ASP A 483 5.40 -21.57 31.30
C ASP A 483 4.15 -21.68 32.19
N ILE A 484 4.19 -22.65 33.09
CA ILE A 484 3.18 -22.89 34.12
C ILE A 484 3.80 -22.48 35.46
N GLU A 485 3.50 -21.26 35.89
CA GLU A 485 4.03 -20.75 37.16
C GLU A 485 3.21 -21.29 38.34
N ILE A 486 3.84 -22.07 39.23
CA ILE A 486 3.16 -22.70 40.38
C ILE A 486 3.81 -22.42 41.73
N LEU A 487 3.01 -22.49 42.80
CA LEU A 487 3.45 -22.46 44.19
C LEU A 487 2.74 -23.57 45.00
N GLY A 488 3.52 -24.39 45.72
CA GLY A 488 2.99 -25.39 46.64
C GLY A 488 3.05 -24.92 48.10
N VAL A 489 1.93 -25.05 48.81
CA VAL A 489 1.84 -24.70 50.24
C VAL A 489 1.19 -25.83 51.02
N TYR A 490 1.82 -26.25 52.13
CA TYR A 490 1.26 -27.27 53.04
C TYR A 490 0.86 -26.67 54.39
N SER A 491 -0.09 -27.33 55.07
CA SER A 491 -0.75 -26.76 56.26
C SER A 491 0.17 -26.67 57.49
N ASP A 492 0.85 -27.78 57.84
CA ASP A 492 1.53 -27.91 59.13
C ASP A 492 2.80 -28.78 59.05
N ASN A 493 3.74 -28.51 59.95
CA ASN A 493 4.91 -29.34 60.16
C ASN A 493 4.52 -30.69 60.81
N GLY A 494 5.38 -31.69 60.66
CA GLY A 494 5.16 -33.05 61.13
C GLY A 494 5.98 -34.04 60.32
N GLN A 495 5.57 -35.31 60.31
CA GLN A 495 6.31 -36.41 59.70
C GLN A 495 5.38 -37.38 58.98
N THR A 496 5.91 -38.13 58.02
CA THR A 496 5.15 -39.15 57.29
C THR A 496 4.96 -40.43 58.10
N ASP A 497 3.86 -41.16 57.85
CA ASP A 497 3.48 -42.37 58.62
C ASP A 497 3.83 -43.71 57.94
N GLY A 498 4.69 -43.70 56.93
CA GLY A 498 5.06 -44.88 56.16
C GLY A 498 6.35 -45.58 56.61
N PRO A 499 6.84 -46.55 55.80
CA PRO A 499 8.03 -47.35 56.10
C PRO A 499 9.30 -46.52 56.28
N GLU A 500 9.49 -45.49 55.45
CA GLU A 500 10.54 -44.49 55.59
C GLU A 500 9.91 -43.18 56.11
N VAL A 501 10.28 -42.77 57.32
CA VAL A 501 9.76 -41.53 57.94
C VAL A 501 10.64 -40.35 57.53
N ILE A 502 10.03 -39.34 56.91
CA ILE A 502 10.67 -38.06 56.60
C ILE A 502 9.81 -36.90 57.09
N ASP A 503 10.43 -35.73 57.26
CA ASP A 503 9.71 -34.52 57.67
C ASP A 503 8.78 -34.04 56.54
N ASN A 504 7.64 -33.43 56.90
CA ASN A 504 6.69 -32.89 55.92
C ASN A 504 7.34 -31.89 54.95
N ALA A 505 8.28 -31.07 55.44
CA ALA A 505 9.02 -30.12 54.60
C ALA A 505 9.79 -30.83 53.48
N GLU A 506 10.42 -31.97 53.79
CA GLU A 506 11.14 -32.78 52.82
C GLU A 506 10.17 -33.51 51.87
N TYR A 507 9.08 -34.08 52.41
CA TYR A 507 8.08 -34.75 51.60
C TYR A 507 7.48 -33.82 50.54
N PHE A 508 7.05 -32.61 50.94
CA PHE A 508 6.43 -31.66 50.03
C PHE A 508 7.45 -31.00 49.07
N ASP A 509 8.71 -30.83 49.47
CA ASP A 509 9.78 -30.42 48.53
C ASP A 509 9.94 -31.46 47.41
N ARG A 510 10.04 -32.74 47.80
CA ARG A 510 10.13 -33.86 46.85
C ARG A 510 8.87 -33.98 45.99
N LEU A 511 7.69 -33.72 46.55
CA LEU A 511 6.42 -33.76 45.81
C LEU A 511 6.39 -32.73 44.67
N VAL A 512 6.70 -31.47 44.97
CA VAL A 512 6.70 -30.41 43.96
C VAL A 512 7.80 -30.63 42.91
N ARG A 513 8.99 -31.09 43.35
CA ARG A 513 10.08 -31.44 42.44
C ARG A 513 9.68 -32.58 41.50
N LEU A 514 9.14 -33.67 42.03
CA LEU A 514 8.70 -34.82 41.23
C LEU A 514 7.55 -34.44 40.30
N LEU A 515 6.59 -33.62 40.75
CA LEU A 515 5.54 -33.06 39.90
C LEU A 515 6.11 -32.31 38.70
N ALA A 516 7.11 -31.45 38.92
CA ALA A 516 7.75 -30.70 37.85
C ALA A 516 8.51 -31.62 36.87
N GLU A 517 9.10 -32.72 37.36
CA GLU A 517 9.77 -33.73 36.53
C GLU A 517 8.79 -34.61 35.73
N VAL A 518 7.59 -34.88 36.26
CA VAL A 518 6.53 -35.65 35.58
C VAL A 518 6.02 -34.91 34.34
N VAL A 519 5.97 -33.58 34.37
CA VAL A 519 5.53 -32.77 33.22
C VAL A 519 6.71 -32.52 32.27
N LYS A 520 6.73 -33.19 31.13
CA LYS A 520 7.81 -33.08 30.13
C LYS A 520 7.49 -31.96 29.13
N ALA A 521 8.29 -30.91 29.14
CA ALA A 521 8.26 -29.87 28.12
C ALA A 521 9.13 -30.26 26.92
N LYS A 522 8.63 -30.08 25.69
CA LYS A 522 9.42 -30.33 24.46
C LYS A 522 10.53 -29.30 24.27
N ARG A 523 10.28 -28.05 24.69
CA ARG A 523 11.20 -26.90 24.59
C ARG A 523 11.00 -25.98 25.80
N GLU A 524 12.01 -25.17 26.09
CA GLU A 524 11.91 -24.11 27.09
C GLU A 524 10.77 -23.14 26.72
N GLY A 525 9.98 -22.70 27.72
CA GLY A 525 8.90 -21.75 27.48
C GLY A 525 7.54 -22.37 27.13
N ILE A 526 7.44 -23.68 26.89
CA ILE A 526 6.19 -24.35 26.48
C ILE A 526 5.81 -25.41 27.51
N PHE A 527 4.80 -25.13 28.34
CA PHE A 527 4.34 -26.04 29.39
C PHE A 527 5.45 -26.44 30.38
N HIS A 528 6.50 -25.64 30.50
CA HIS A 528 7.54 -25.83 31.50
C HIS A 528 7.03 -25.38 32.87
N VAL A 529 7.21 -26.20 33.90
CA VAL A 529 6.76 -25.89 35.26
C VAL A 529 7.78 -24.98 35.94
N ASP A 530 7.38 -23.73 36.19
CA ASP A 530 8.22 -22.72 36.82
C ASP A 530 7.81 -22.50 38.29
N THR A 531 8.75 -22.71 39.20
CA THR A 531 8.55 -22.55 40.65
C THR A 531 9.31 -21.35 41.22
N ARG A 532 9.87 -20.46 40.38
CA ARG A 532 10.74 -19.34 40.82
C ARG A 532 10.04 -18.25 41.64
N LEU A 533 8.71 -18.15 41.56
CA LEU A 533 7.92 -17.15 42.29
C LEU A 533 7.60 -17.55 43.75
N ARG A 534 8.17 -18.65 44.25
CA ARG A 534 8.04 -19.09 45.64
C ARG A 534 8.84 -18.22 46.62
N PRO A 535 8.53 -18.25 47.93
CA PRO A 535 9.32 -17.55 48.95
C PRO A 535 10.81 -17.84 48.81
N TYR A 536 11.64 -16.79 48.84
CA TYR A 536 13.10 -16.85 48.66
C TYR A 536 13.58 -17.32 47.27
N GLY A 537 12.68 -17.40 46.28
CA GLY A 537 12.99 -17.73 44.90
C GLY A 537 13.72 -19.06 44.75
N GLN A 538 14.77 -19.09 43.93
CA GLN A 538 15.56 -20.31 43.66
C GLN A 538 16.25 -20.88 44.92
N SER A 539 16.53 -20.04 45.91
CA SER A 539 17.17 -20.43 47.17
C SER A 539 16.18 -20.96 48.22
N GLY A 540 14.87 -20.84 47.97
CA GLY A 540 13.82 -21.35 48.84
C GLY A 540 13.42 -22.80 48.54
N PRO A 541 12.77 -23.48 49.51
CA PRO A 541 12.25 -24.84 49.32
C PRO A 541 11.17 -24.86 48.23
N MET A 542 11.03 -25.98 47.51
CA MET A 542 10.07 -26.11 46.40
C MET A 542 8.61 -26.02 46.87
N ALA A 543 8.34 -26.40 48.12
CA ALA A 543 7.08 -26.16 48.82
C ALA A 543 7.34 -25.45 50.14
N CYS A 544 6.44 -24.56 50.56
CA CYS A 544 6.56 -23.85 51.84
C CYS A 544 5.40 -24.20 52.79
N SER A 545 5.66 -24.14 54.11
CA SER A 545 4.58 -24.27 55.09
C SER A 545 3.71 -23.01 55.10
N LEU A 546 2.45 -23.14 55.53
CA LEU A 546 1.56 -22.00 55.74
C LEU A 546 2.17 -20.95 56.67
N GLU A 547 2.87 -21.38 57.71
CA GLU A 547 3.62 -20.51 58.63
C GLU A 547 4.70 -19.72 57.89
N SER A 548 5.52 -20.39 57.08
CA SER A 548 6.58 -19.75 56.30
C SER A 548 6.02 -18.76 55.28
N PHE A 549 4.91 -19.13 54.61
CA PHE A 549 4.18 -18.25 53.71
C PHE A 549 3.71 -16.97 54.41
N CYS A 550 3.05 -17.10 55.57
CA CYS A 550 2.58 -15.97 56.36
C CYS A 550 3.73 -15.09 56.85
N ARG A 551 4.84 -15.70 57.29
CA ARG A 551 6.03 -14.95 57.73
C ARG A 551 6.69 -14.18 56.60
N TYR A 552 6.72 -14.74 55.40
CA TYR A 552 7.37 -14.12 54.25
C TYR A 552 6.54 -13.00 53.62
N TYR A 553 5.25 -13.27 53.35
CA TYR A 553 4.35 -12.32 52.68
C TYR A 553 3.53 -11.46 53.64
N GLY A 554 3.46 -11.81 54.92
CA GLY A 554 2.73 -11.02 55.91
C GLY A 554 3.31 -9.63 56.15
N PRO A 555 2.65 -8.82 57.01
CA PRO A 555 3.14 -7.51 57.42
C PRO A 555 4.55 -7.59 58.00
N GLY A 556 5.49 -6.77 57.50
CA GLY A 556 6.89 -6.78 57.94
C GLY A 556 7.74 -7.95 57.42
N GLY A 557 7.16 -8.84 56.59
CA GLY A 557 7.87 -9.95 55.96
C GLY A 557 8.82 -9.52 54.83
N ALA A 558 9.77 -10.40 54.49
CA ALA A 558 10.88 -10.12 53.57
C ALA A 558 10.50 -10.03 52.07
N ALA A 559 9.24 -10.30 51.71
CA ALA A 559 8.77 -10.23 50.33
C ALA A 559 8.89 -8.83 49.73
N GLN A 560 9.52 -8.73 48.56
CA GLN A 560 9.70 -7.50 47.81
C GLN A 560 8.39 -7.03 47.16
N ALA A 561 8.33 -5.76 46.75
CA ALA A 561 7.13 -5.17 46.15
C ALA A 561 6.64 -5.93 44.90
N TYR A 562 7.54 -6.42 44.04
CA TYR A 562 7.17 -7.15 42.82
C TYR A 562 6.64 -8.57 43.13
N GLU A 563 7.11 -9.21 44.20
CA GLU A 563 6.60 -10.52 44.63
C GLU A 563 5.18 -10.39 45.17
N ARG A 564 4.91 -9.30 45.91
CA ARG A 564 3.56 -8.94 46.37
C ARG A 564 2.64 -8.58 45.20
N LEU A 565 3.17 -7.92 44.16
CA LEU A 565 2.41 -7.67 42.93
C LEU A 565 2.09 -8.97 42.19
N ALA A 566 3.03 -9.91 42.12
CA ALA A 566 2.81 -11.24 41.52
C ALA A 566 1.70 -12.03 42.22
N LEU A 567 1.55 -11.85 43.54
CA LEU A 567 0.46 -12.47 44.31
C LEU A 567 -0.94 -12.04 43.87
N THR A 568 -1.11 -10.89 43.20
CA THR A 568 -2.42 -10.53 42.60
C THR A 568 -2.94 -11.58 41.61
N ARG A 569 -2.04 -12.41 41.05
CA ARG A 569 -2.37 -13.50 40.13
C ARG A 569 -2.47 -14.87 40.81
N LEU A 570 -2.17 -14.96 42.10
CA LEU A 570 -2.21 -16.23 42.85
C LEU A 570 -3.66 -16.75 42.86
N ARG A 571 -3.88 -17.98 42.41
CA ARG A 571 -5.19 -18.65 42.43
C ARG A 571 -5.04 -20.12 42.75
N ALA A 572 -5.90 -20.67 43.61
CA ALA A 572 -5.92 -22.11 43.89
C ALA A 572 -6.34 -22.91 42.65
N ILE A 573 -5.59 -23.98 42.34
CA ILE A 573 -5.80 -24.86 41.17
C ILE A 573 -5.93 -26.34 41.54
N GLY A 574 -5.69 -26.70 42.80
CA GLY A 574 -5.70 -28.08 43.30
C GLY A 574 -7.02 -28.50 43.96
N PRO A 575 -7.19 -29.80 44.29
CA PRO A 575 -8.42 -30.35 44.87
C PRO A 575 -8.68 -29.94 46.33
N GLU A 576 -7.68 -29.46 47.07
CA GLU A 576 -7.79 -29.04 48.47
C GLU A 576 -8.39 -27.63 48.62
N ALA A 577 -9.71 -27.53 48.40
CA ALA A 577 -10.44 -26.27 48.34
C ALA A 577 -10.37 -25.44 49.64
N GLU A 578 -10.33 -26.09 50.81
CA GLU A 578 -10.38 -25.39 52.10
C GLU A 578 -9.07 -24.63 52.41
N LEU A 579 -7.92 -25.28 52.22
CA LEU A 579 -6.60 -24.66 52.40
C LEU A 579 -6.35 -23.60 51.30
N GLY A 580 -6.77 -23.89 50.07
CA GLY A 580 -6.74 -22.95 48.94
C GLY A 580 -7.48 -21.65 49.27
N ALA A 581 -8.75 -21.73 49.64
CA ALA A 581 -9.57 -20.58 49.99
C ALA A 581 -9.03 -19.80 51.20
N ARG A 582 -8.42 -20.49 52.17
CA ARG A 582 -7.76 -19.83 53.32
C ARG A 582 -6.57 -18.99 52.86
N LEU A 583 -5.72 -19.52 51.98
CA LEU A 583 -4.55 -18.81 51.48
C LEU A 583 -4.90 -17.65 50.53
N GLU A 584 -5.95 -17.78 49.73
CA GLU A 584 -6.46 -16.66 48.93
C GLU A 584 -6.99 -15.51 49.80
N ARG A 585 -7.65 -15.81 50.93
CA ARG A 585 -8.02 -14.80 51.93
C ARG A 585 -6.80 -14.13 52.56
N LEU A 586 -5.78 -14.91 52.92
CA LEU A 586 -4.53 -14.37 53.48
C LEU A 586 -3.78 -13.51 52.46
N ARG A 587 -3.70 -13.95 51.20
CA ARG A 587 -3.21 -13.14 50.08
C ARG A 587 -3.96 -11.81 50.04
N ASP A 588 -5.29 -11.83 50.14
CA ASP A 588 -6.08 -10.61 50.07
C ASP A 588 -5.78 -9.64 51.21
N GLU A 589 -5.57 -10.15 52.43
CA GLU A 589 -5.15 -9.35 53.58
C GLU A 589 -3.75 -8.76 53.37
N PHE A 590 -2.80 -9.55 52.88
CA PHE A 590 -1.40 -9.14 52.70
C PHE A 590 -1.17 -8.20 51.51
N VAL A 591 -2.02 -8.26 50.49
CA VAL A 591 -1.88 -7.48 49.26
C VAL A 591 -2.77 -6.24 49.30
N TYR A 592 -4.05 -6.38 49.66
CA TYR A 592 -5.03 -5.31 49.48
C TYR A 592 -5.35 -4.50 50.74
N THR A 593 -4.89 -4.92 51.94
CA THR A 593 -5.32 -4.30 53.21
C THR A 593 -4.20 -3.56 53.94
N THR A 594 -2.94 -3.94 53.74
CA THR A 594 -1.79 -3.48 54.55
C THR A 594 -1.11 -2.20 54.06
N GLY A 595 -1.54 -1.61 52.93
CA GLY A 595 -0.90 -0.42 52.35
C GLY A 595 0.60 -0.60 52.05
N SER A 596 1.08 -1.84 51.96
CA SER A 596 2.48 -2.23 52.12
C SER A 596 3.29 -2.24 50.82
N MET A 597 2.79 -1.66 49.73
CA MET A 597 3.45 -1.72 48.42
C MET A 597 4.19 -0.41 48.12
N ASN A 598 5.51 -0.51 47.96
CA ASN A 598 6.33 0.60 47.51
C ASN A 598 6.30 0.69 45.97
N VAL A 599 5.52 1.63 45.44
CA VAL A 599 5.39 1.88 43.99
C VAL A 599 6.74 2.32 43.37
N GLN A 600 7.61 2.99 44.14
CA GLN A 600 8.91 3.43 43.62
C GLN A 600 9.83 2.23 43.33
N ASP A 601 9.78 1.18 44.13
CA ASP A 601 10.56 -0.03 43.89
C ASP A 601 10.11 -0.75 42.61
N LEU A 602 8.81 -0.74 42.32
CA LEU A 602 8.26 -1.27 41.07
C LEU A 602 8.69 -0.46 39.86
N ARG A 603 8.71 0.88 39.97
CA ARG A 603 9.23 1.77 38.92
C ARG A 603 10.72 1.52 38.66
N ASN A 604 11.52 1.39 39.71
CA ASN A 604 12.96 1.08 39.60
C ASN A 604 13.21 -0.30 38.95
N LEU A 605 12.38 -1.30 39.29
CA LEU A 605 12.41 -2.60 38.61
C LEU A 605 12.06 -2.45 37.12
N ARG A 606 11.03 -1.65 36.81
CA ARG A 606 10.56 -1.46 35.45
C ARG A 606 11.60 -0.79 34.55
N GLU A 607 12.33 0.20 35.09
CA GLU A 607 13.46 0.87 34.43
C GLU A 607 14.59 -0.11 34.08
N ARG A 608 14.94 -1.01 35.01
CA ARG A 608 15.93 -2.07 34.77
C ARG A 608 15.46 -3.03 33.68
N GLN A 609 14.21 -3.47 33.72
CA GLN A 609 13.64 -4.36 32.69
C GLN A 609 13.67 -3.71 31.30
N LEU A 610 13.39 -2.41 31.19
CA LEU A 610 13.52 -1.69 29.92
C LEU A 610 14.96 -1.75 29.41
N THR A 611 15.92 -1.43 30.27
CA THR A 611 17.36 -1.39 29.93
C THR A 611 17.91 -2.76 29.51
N GLU A 612 17.47 -3.82 30.18
CA GLU A 612 17.95 -5.19 29.92
C GLU A 612 17.24 -5.88 28.75
N LYS A 613 15.97 -5.56 28.49
CA LYS A 613 15.11 -6.32 27.56
C LYS A 613 14.75 -5.58 26.28
N VAL A 614 15.09 -4.30 26.15
CA VAL A 614 14.76 -3.49 24.97
C VAL A 614 16.04 -2.90 24.37
N ALA A 615 16.33 -3.29 23.13
CA ALA A 615 17.46 -2.73 22.39
C ALA A 615 17.12 -1.31 21.85
N PRO A 616 18.12 -0.43 21.70
CA PRO A 616 17.94 0.88 21.09
C PRO A 616 17.26 0.79 19.71
N GLU A 617 16.37 1.74 19.41
CA GLU A 617 15.67 1.86 18.10
C GLU A 617 14.75 0.69 17.71
N SER A 618 14.57 -0.29 18.59
CA SER A 618 13.63 -1.40 18.42
C SER A 618 12.45 -1.27 19.37
N TYR A 619 11.29 -1.79 18.96
CA TYR A 619 10.12 -1.86 19.84
C TYR A 619 9.86 -3.31 20.25
N ASN A 620 9.78 -3.55 21.54
CA ASN A 620 9.42 -4.84 22.12
C ASN A 620 7.95 -4.82 22.56
N ALA A 621 7.14 -5.74 22.02
CA ALA A 621 5.69 -5.80 22.28
C ALA A 621 5.31 -6.06 23.75
N LYS A 622 6.27 -6.43 24.59
CA LYS A 622 6.08 -6.68 26.03
C LYS A 622 6.71 -5.61 26.92
N PHE A 623 7.94 -5.20 26.64
CA PHE A 623 8.77 -4.40 27.57
C PHE A 623 9.05 -2.97 27.11
N SER A 624 8.61 -2.53 25.94
CA SER A 624 8.74 -1.12 25.56
C SER A 624 7.70 -0.25 26.28
N PRO A 625 7.91 1.08 26.40
CA PRO A 625 6.94 1.96 27.03
C PRO A 625 5.58 1.98 26.30
N GLY A 626 4.51 1.78 27.05
CA GLY A 626 3.14 1.58 26.55
C GLY A 626 2.83 0.16 26.08
N ALA A 627 3.73 -0.80 26.26
CA ALA A 627 3.53 -2.20 25.89
C ALA A 627 2.84 -2.99 27.01
N LEU A 628 2.75 -4.32 26.85
CA LEU A 628 1.92 -5.17 27.72
C LEU A 628 2.28 -5.07 29.21
N VAL A 629 3.58 -5.05 29.56
CA VAL A 629 4.00 -5.05 30.97
C VAL A 629 3.55 -3.79 31.69
N ASP A 630 3.61 -2.63 31.03
CA ASP A 630 3.17 -1.37 31.63
C ASP A 630 1.67 -1.46 31.95
N LEU A 631 0.85 -1.88 30.97
CA LEU A 631 -0.59 -2.08 31.19
C LEU A 631 -0.86 -3.05 32.36
N GLU A 632 -0.22 -4.21 32.39
CA GLU A 632 -0.46 -5.20 33.44
C GLU A 632 -0.02 -4.70 34.83
N TYR A 633 1.18 -4.10 34.94
CA TYR A 633 1.69 -3.61 36.23
C TYR A 633 0.84 -2.47 36.76
N ASP A 634 0.50 -1.50 35.92
CA ASP A 634 -0.23 -0.31 36.34
C ASP A 634 -1.68 -0.65 36.70
N VAL A 635 -2.32 -1.58 35.99
CA VAL A 635 -3.63 -2.11 36.43
C VAL A 635 -3.51 -2.85 37.76
N GLN A 636 -2.48 -3.69 37.96
CA GLN A 636 -2.28 -4.40 39.22
C GLN A 636 -1.97 -3.44 40.38
N ILE A 637 -1.24 -2.35 40.14
CA ILE A 637 -1.00 -1.30 41.14
C ILE A 637 -2.34 -0.66 41.52
N LEU A 638 -3.21 -0.35 40.56
CA LEU A 638 -4.57 0.14 40.88
C LEU A 638 -5.40 -0.90 41.63
N GLN A 639 -5.31 -2.18 41.29
CA GLN A 639 -5.97 -3.25 42.04
C GLN A 639 -5.49 -3.28 43.50
N VAL A 640 -4.19 -3.15 43.74
CA VAL A 640 -3.60 -3.13 45.08
C VAL A 640 -4.08 -1.90 45.85
N THR A 641 -3.99 -0.73 45.23
CA THR A 641 -4.36 0.57 45.83
C THR A 641 -5.85 0.63 46.20
N HIS A 642 -6.73 0.09 45.35
CA HIS A 642 -8.19 0.20 45.53
C HIS A 642 -8.87 -1.09 45.98
N GLY A 643 -8.14 -2.21 46.08
CA GLY A 643 -8.70 -3.53 46.37
C GLY A 643 -9.29 -3.67 47.78
N GLN A 644 -8.94 -2.77 48.71
CA GLN A 644 -9.63 -2.67 49.99
C GLN A 644 -11.09 -2.22 49.82
N LEU A 645 -11.35 -1.32 48.86
CA LEU A 645 -12.64 -0.67 48.66
C LEU A 645 -13.64 -1.58 47.94
N SER A 646 -13.17 -2.52 47.12
CA SER A 646 -14.03 -3.44 46.36
C SER A 646 -13.41 -4.83 46.25
N PRO A 647 -14.07 -5.87 46.80
CA PRO A 647 -13.65 -7.26 46.60
C PRO A 647 -13.60 -7.68 45.12
N ARG A 648 -14.37 -7.04 44.22
CA ARG A 648 -14.35 -7.34 42.78
C ARG A 648 -13.00 -7.04 42.11
N LEU A 649 -12.18 -6.17 42.73
CA LEU A 649 -10.81 -5.89 42.25
C LEU A 649 -9.81 -7.00 42.61
N ARG A 650 -10.15 -7.92 43.52
CA ARG A 650 -9.28 -8.99 43.99
C ARG A 650 -9.35 -10.22 43.07
N THR A 651 -9.31 -9.94 41.77
CA THR A 651 -9.37 -10.94 40.70
C THR A 651 -7.98 -11.09 40.06
N PRO A 652 -7.57 -12.33 39.71
CA PRO A 652 -6.32 -12.53 38.97
C PRO A 652 -6.44 -12.16 37.48
N ARG A 653 -7.63 -11.78 37.00
CA ARG A 653 -7.91 -11.48 35.59
C ARG A 653 -7.93 -9.98 35.32
N ILE A 654 -7.01 -9.49 34.48
CA ILE A 654 -6.84 -8.05 34.18
C ILE A 654 -8.10 -7.41 33.60
N HIS A 655 -8.81 -8.08 32.69
CA HIS A 655 -10.02 -7.51 32.10
C HIS A 655 -11.14 -7.34 33.12
N GLU A 656 -11.31 -8.29 34.05
CA GLU A 656 -12.27 -8.16 35.16
C GLU A 656 -11.85 -7.01 36.11
N ALA A 657 -10.55 -6.85 36.34
CA ALA A 657 -10.02 -5.74 37.12
C ALA A 657 -10.30 -4.38 36.47
N LEU A 658 -10.09 -4.25 35.16
CA LEU A 658 -10.41 -3.03 34.40
C LEU A 658 -11.89 -2.68 34.46
N VAL A 659 -12.78 -3.68 34.39
CA VAL A 659 -14.23 -3.47 34.56
C VAL A 659 -14.54 -3.01 35.98
N ALA A 660 -14.00 -3.68 37.00
CA ALA A 660 -14.22 -3.33 38.41
C ALA A 660 -13.65 -1.94 38.77
N LEU A 661 -12.51 -1.54 38.20
CA LEU A 661 -11.96 -0.19 38.36
C LEU A 661 -12.88 0.87 37.75
N SER A 662 -13.56 0.54 36.65
CA SER A 662 -14.52 1.44 36.03
C SER A 662 -15.81 1.56 36.84
N GLU A 663 -16.34 0.45 37.34
CA GLU A 663 -17.52 0.43 38.22
C GLU A 663 -17.27 1.22 39.52
N LEU A 664 -16.04 1.22 40.03
CA LEU A 664 -15.63 2.00 41.21
C LEU A 664 -15.44 3.50 40.90
N GLY A 665 -15.47 3.90 39.62
CA GLY A 665 -15.23 5.28 39.19
C GLY A 665 -13.76 5.70 39.18
N VAL A 666 -12.82 4.75 39.33
CA VAL A 666 -11.37 5.01 39.20
C VAL A 666 -11.01 5.23 37.74
N LEU A 667 -11.60 4.44 36.83
CA LEU A 667 -11.44 4.58 35.38
C LEU A 667 -12.75 5.03 34.73
N ALA A 668 -12.66 5.92 33.74
CA ALA A 668 -13.82 6.21 32.89
C ALA A 668 -14.23 4.95 32.08
N PRO A 669 -15.53 4.72 31.81
CA PRO A 669 -15.98 3.56 31.03
C PRO A 669 -15.31 3.42 29.67
N ASP A 670 -15.10 4.53 28.96
CA ASP A 670 -14.38 4.55 27.68
C ASP A 670 -12.90 4.17 27.82
N GLU A 671 -12.23 4.65 28.87
CA GLU A 671 -10.83 4.34 29.15
C GLU A 671 -10.65 2.85 29.46
N SER A 672 -11.54 2.26 30.27
CA SER A 672 -11.54 0.83 30.57
C SER A 672 -11.76 -0.04 29.32
N ARG A 673 -12.69 0.34 28.44
CA ARG A 673 -12.91 -0.35 27.15
C ARG A 673 -11.67 -0.29 26.24
N ARG A 674 -11.06 0.88 26.12
CA ARG A 674 -9.83 1.10 25.32
C ARG A 674 -8.66 0.27 25.85
N LEU A 675 -8.46 0.25 27.16
CA LEU A 675 -7.41 -0.56 27.80
C LEU A 675 -7.66 -2.06 27.66
N THR A 676 -8.92 -2.50 27.76
CA THR A 676 -9.28 -3.91 27.52
C THR A 676 -8.96 -4.32 26.09
N THR A 677 -9.29 -3.46 25.12
CA THR A 677 -8.96 -3.71 23.70
C THR A 677 -7.44 -3.74 23.48
N ALA A 678 -6.71 -2.77 24.04
CA ALA A 678 -5.25 -2.73 23.97
C ALA A 678 -4.60 -3.97 24.60
N TYR A 679 -5.13 -4.45 25.73
CA TYR A 679 -4.66 -5.66 26.40
C TYR A 679 -4.74 -6.88 25.49
N TYR A 680 -5.91 -7.15 24.89
CA TYR A 680 -6.10 -8.30 24.01
C TYR A 680 -5.32 -8.16 22.70
N PHE A 681 -5.24 -6.96 22.14
CA PHE A 681 -4.39 -6.68 20.99
C PHE A 681 -2.92 -7.02 21.27
N LEU A 682 -2.33 -6.50 22.36
CA LEU A 682 -0.92 -6.74 22.71
C LEU A 682 -0.66 -8.22 23.03
N ARG A 683 -1.62 -8.92 23.64
CA ARG A 683 -1.56 -10.36 23.86
C ARG A 683 -1.52 -11.14 22.55
N GLN A 684 -2.41 -10.81 21.62
CA GLN A 684 -2.45 -11.46 20.33
C GLN A 684 -1.20 -11.13 19.50
N LEU A 685 -0.67 -9.90 19.58
CA LEU A 685 0.59 -9.51 18.96
C LEU A 685 1.78 -10.34 19.44
N ILE A 686 1.91 -10.55 20.75
CA ILE A 686 2.96 -11.39 21.34
C ILE A 686 2.82 -12.85 20.88
N ASN A 687 1.60 -13.38 20.82
CA ASN A 687 1.37 -14.72 20.26
C ASN A 687 1.74 -14.78 18.78
N GLY A 688 1.41 -13.73 18.02
CA GLY A 688 1.78 -13.58 16.63
C GLY A 688 3.29 -13.65 16.41
N LEU A 689 4.06 -12.87 17.19
CA LEU A 689 5.52 -12.85 17.14
C LEU A 689 6.14 -14.20 17.51
N ARG A 690 5.61 -14.87 18.53
CA ARG A 690 6.09 -16.20 18.95
C ARG A 690 5.92 -17.24 17.87
N MET A 691 4.77 -17.25 17.20
CA MET A 691 4.54 -18.17 16.09
C MET A 691 5.39 -17.81 14.86
N LEU A 692 5.63 -16.52 14.63
CA LEU A 692 6.44 -16.05 13.50
C LEU A 692 7.89 -16.52 13.61
N ARG A 693 8.51 -16.39 14.80
CA ARG A 693 9.93 -16.67 15.01
C ARG A 693 10.23 -18.01 15.70
N GLY A 694 9.21 -18.72 16.16
CA GLY A 694 9.37 -19.95 16.94
C GLY A 694 10.10 -19.75 18.27
N SER A 695 10.12 -18.52 18.80
CA SER A 695 10.87 -18.14 20.00
C SER A 695 9.95 -17.55 21.07
N ALA A 696 10.09 -18.01 22.30
CA ALA A 696 9.34 -17.48 23.44
C ALA A 696 9.82 -16.10 23.90
N GLN A 697 11.07 -15.74 23.57
CA GLN A 697 11.80 -14.61 24.11
C GLN A 697 11.89 -13.43 23.14
N ASP A 698 11.97 -13.70 21.84
CA ASP A 698 12.06 -12.66 20.82
C ASP A 698 10.68 -12.05 20.54
N LEU A 699 10.45 -10.86 21.11
CA LEU A 699 9.21 -10.10 21.00
C LEU A 699 9.43 -8.73 20.36
N PHE A 700 10.50 -8.58 19.57
CA PHE A 700 10.78 -7.34 18.84
C PHE A 700 9.94 -7.24 17.59
N LEU A 701 9.29 -6.10 17.37
CA LEU A 701 8.56 -5.84 16.15
C LEU A 701 9.52 -5.80 14.95
N PRO A 702 9.20 -6.52 13.87
CA PRO A 702 9.94 -6.40 12.61
C PRO A 702 9.86 -4.97 12.05
N PRO A 703 10.80 -4.55 11.19
CA PRO A 703 10.71 -3.28 10.49
C PRO A 703 9.41 -3.16 9.70
N ALA A 704 8.72 -2.02 9.76
CA ALA A 704 7.37 -1.85 9.19
C ALA A 704 7.24 -2.09 7.67
N LEU A 705 8.35 -2.02 6.92
CA LEU A 705 8.41 -2.26 5.48
C LEU A 705 8.99 -3.64 5.11
N SER A 706 9.15 -4.54 6.08
CA SER A 706 9.68 -5.89 5.85
C SER A 706 8.58 -6.91 5.58
N ASP A 707 8.90 -7.96 4.82
CA ASP A 707 8.00 -9.09 4.56
C ASP A 707 7.61 -9.78 5.88
N GLU A 708 8.52 -9.86 6.85
CA GLU A 708 8.24 -10.40 8.18
C GLU A 708 7.12 -9.60 8.90
N PHE A 709 7.06 -8.28 8.73
CA PHE A 709 5.98 -7.45 9.27
C PHE A 709 4.65 -7.70 8.55
N ALA A 710 4.69 -7.93 7.23
CA ALA A 710 3.54 -8.35 6.44
C ALA A 710 2.98 -9.70 6.90
N HIS A 711 3.87 -10.67 7.15
CA HIS A 711 3.51 -11.98 7.68
C HIS A 711 2.87 -11.86 9.06
N LEU A 712 3.43 -11.02 9.93
CA LEU A 712 2.86 -10.73 11.24
C LEU A 712 1.47 -10.09 11.12
N ALA A 713 1.27 -9.15 10.21
CA ALA A 713 -0.02 -8.50 10.00
C ALA A 713 -1.10 -9.48 9.51
N ARG A 714 -0.78 -10.34 8.54
CA ARG A 714 -1.71 -11.38 8.08
C ARG A 714 -2.05 -12.38 9.17
N ARG A 715 -1.06 -12.78 9.97
CA ARG A 715 -1.23 -13.64 11.16
C ARG A 715 -2.12 -13.01 12.21
N MET A 716 -2.05 -11.69 12.34
CA MET A 716 -2.92 -10.91 13.20
C MET A 716 -4.35 -10.83 12.68
N GLY A 717 -4.67 -11.45 11.54
CA GLY A 717 -6.00 -11.46 10.95
C GLY A 717 -6.29 -10.24 10.07
N TYR A 718 -5.31 -9.36 9.83
CA TYR A 718 -5.48 -8.25 8.89
C TYR A 718 -5.45 -8.79 7.46
N THR A 719 -6.48 -8.46 6.69
CA THR A 719 -6.63 -8.91 5.30
C THR A 719 -6.70 -7.72 4.35
N ARG A 720 -6.44 -7.97 3.07
CA ARG A 720 -6.50 -6.98 2.00
C ARG A 720 -7.95 -6.82 1.52
N GLY A 721 -8.82 -6.31 2.39
CA GLY A 721 -10.26 -6.10 2.12
C GLY A 721 -10.66 -4.65 1.80
N GLY A 722 -9.73 -3.69 1.91
CA GLY A 722 -9.92 -2.26 1.63
C GLY A 722 -8.65 -1.63 1.05
N GLU A 723 -8.54 -0.31 1.03
CA GLU A 723 -7.35 0.34 0.44
C GLU A 723 -6.11 0.32 1.36
N LEU A 724 -6.27 0.04 2.66
CA LEU A 724 -5.13 -0.16 3.56
C LEU A 724 -4.57 -1.56 3.44
N SER A 725 -3.25 -1.65 3.30
CA SER A 725 -2.55 -2.92 3.37
C SER A 725 -2.59 -3.49 4.80
N PRO A 726 -2.49 -4.83 4.99
CA PRO A 726 -2.45 -5.43 6.32
C PRO A 726 -1.40 -4.81 7.25
N GLU A 727 -0.23 -4.49 6.72
CA GLU A 727 0.89 -3.85 7.42
C GLU A 727 0.49 -2.47 7.96
N GLN A 728 -0.18 -1.67 7.12
CA GLN A 728 -0.64 -0.36 7.53
C GLN A 728 -1.67 -0.46 8.66
N GLN A 729 -2.60 -1.41 8.58
CA GLN A 729 -3.61 -1.65 9.62
C GLN A 729 -2.94 -2.04 10.95
N LEU A 730 -2.04 -3.05 10.93
CA LEU A 730 -1.31 -3.47 12.14
C LEU A 730 -0.54 -2.31 12.77
N ARG A 731 0.18 -1.50 11.96
CA ARG A 731 0.95 -0.37 12.48
C ARG A 731 0.05 0.68 13.12
N VAL A 732 -1.06 1.07 12.47
CA VAL A 732 -2.00 2.07 12.99
C VAL A 732 -2.56 1.63 14.34
N ASP A 733 -3.00 0.38 14.45
CA ASP A 733 -3.58 -0.15 15.69
C ASP A 733 -2.50 -0.30 16.77
N PHE A 734 -1.30 -0.78 16.42
CA PHE A 734 -0.18 -0.87 17.34
C PHE A 734 0.25 0.50 17.91
N GLU A 735 0.45 1.50 17.05
CA GLU A 735 0.85 2.84 17.47
C GLU A 735 -0.23 3.51 18.33
N THR A 736 -1.51 3.29 18.01
CA THR A 736 -2.64 3.84 18.76
C THR A 736 -2.79 3.15 20.12
N HIS A 737 -2.76 1.82 20.19
CA HIS A 737 -2.93 1.09 21.44
C HIS A 737 -1.80 1.39 22.44
N THR A 738 -0.56 1.47 21.98
CA THR A 738 0.55 1.82 22.88
C THR A 738 0.48 3.28 23.36
N ALA A 739 -0.04 4.20 22.55
CA ALA A 739 -0.32 5.57 22.96
C ALA A 739 -1.46 5.67 23.98
N ILE A 740 -2.51 4.85 23.84
CA ILE A 740 -3.60 4.70 24.83
C ILE A 740 -3.01 4.28 26.19
N VAL A 741 -2.15 3.26 26.21
CA VAL A 741 -1.52 2.78 27.45
C VAL A 741 -0.63 3.87 28.07
N ARG A 742 0.22 4.54 27.29
CA ARG A 742 1.03 5.65 27.81
C ARG A 742 0.18 6.78 28.37
N THR A 743 -0.90 7.14 27.70
CA THR A 743 -1.84 8.19 28.15
C THR A 743 -2.51 7.81 29.47
N PHE A 744 -2.91 6.55 29.61
CA PHE A 744 -3.45 6.00 30.86
C PHE A 744 -2.44 6.16 32.02
N ILE A 745 -1.19 5.79 31.79
CA ILE A 745 -0.13 5.87 32.82
C ILE A 745 0.15 7.33 33.19
N GLU A 746 0.27 8.19 32.17
CA GLU A 746 0.47 9.63 32.37
C GLU A 746 -0.66 10.25 33.21
N ARG A 747 -1.91 9.86 32.96
CA ARG A 747 -3.08 10.37 33.68
C ARG A 747 -3.14 9.92 35.14
N HIS A 748 -2.87 8.66 35.41
CA HIS A 748 -3.10 8.07 36.76
C HIS A 748 -1.86 8.07 37.65
N PHE A 749 -0.66 8.02 37.07
CA PHE A 749 0.59 7.91 37.81
C PHE A 749 1.58 9.06 37.53
N GLY A 750 1.27 9.93 36.57
CA GLY A 750 2.18 10.96 36.10
C GLY A 750 3.21 10.43 35.10
N ARG A 751 3.66 11.31 34.20
CA ARG A 751 4.56 10.94 33.09
C ARG A 751 5.89 10.34 33.52
N ASP A 752 6.42 10.76 34.67
CA ASP A 752 7.68 10.25 35.23
C ASP A 752 7.60 8.76 35.64
N SER A 753 6.39 8.17 35.59
CA SER A 753 6.19 6.72 35.77
C SER A 753 6.51 5.91 34.52
N LEU A 754 6.52 6.53 33.33
CA LEU A 754 6.92 5.85 32.11
C LEU A 754 8.44 5.63 32.12
N PRO A 755 8.92 4.40 31.87
CA PRO A 755 10.35 4.11 31.96
C PRO A 755 11.14 4.70 30.78
N GLY A 756 12.40 5.04 31.03
CA GLY A 756 13.36 5.50 30.04
C GLY A 756 13.13 6.91 29.50
N ARG A 757 13.70 7.18 28.32
CA ARG A 757 13.57 8.49 27.65
C ARG A 757 12.14 8.69 27.16
N PRO A 758 11.62 9.93 27.14
CA PRO A 758 10.30 10.21 26.55
C PRO A 758 10.23 9.70 25.11
N ILE A 759 9.36 8.72 24.88
CA ILE A 759 9.00 8.20 23.56
C ILE A 759 7.52 8.44 23.28
N GLY A 760 7.17 8.49 22.01
CA GLY A 760 5.80 8.67 21.54
C GLY A 760 5.73 8.78 20.02
N ASN A 761 4.52 8.73 19.51
CA ASN A 761 4.15 8.89 18.11
C ASN A 761 3.04 9.97 18.00
N VAL A 762 2.47 10.15 16.81
CA VAL A 762 1.45 11.19 16.60
C VAL A 762 0.17 10.94 17.40
N ALA A 763 -0.20 9.69 17.69
CA ALA A 763 -1.36 9.39 18.51
C ALA A 763 -1.21 9.93 19.94
N ASP A 764 0.01 9.97 20.50
CA ASP A 764 0.25 10.60 21.81
C ASP A 764 -0.09 12.10 21.79
N LEU A 765 0.13 12.80 20.67
CA LEU A 765 -0.20 14.23 20.54
C LEU A 765 -1.71 14.51 20.52
N VAL A 766 -2.49 13.51 20.14
CA VAL A 766 -3.94 13.53 20.06
C VAL A 766 -4.57 13.11 21.38
N LEU A 767 -4.05 12.05 22.00
CA LEU A 767 -4.63 11.41 23.18
C LEU A 767 -4.16 12.04 24.51
N SER A 768 -2.94 12.59 24.55
CA SER A 768 -2.35 13.18 25.76
C SER A 768 -2.20 14.69 25.68
N GLU A 769 -2.63 15.37 26.75
CA GLU A 769 -2.41 16.81 26.91
C GLU A 769 -1.01 17.13 27.45
N ALA A 770 -0.35 16.14 28.08
CA ALA A 770 0.87 16.28 28.86
C ALA A 770 2.16 15.91 28.08
N VAL A 771 2.14 16.00 26.74
CA VAL A 771 3.31 15.72 25.91
C VAL A 771 4.36 16.84 26.01
N PRO A 772 5.62 16.55 26.45
CA PRO A 772 6.68 17.53 26.54
C PRO A 772 6.97 18.21 25.20
N PRO A 773 7.29 19.51 25.20
CA PRO A 773 7.60 20.25 23.98
C PRO A 773 8.68 19.59 23.11
N GLU A 774 9.72 19.02 23.73
CA GLU A 774 10.85 18.38 23.04
C GLU A 774 10.42 17.09 22.32
N LEU A 775 9.55 16.28 22.96
CA LEU A 775 9.00 15.08 22.34
C LEU A 775 8.02 15.44 21.23
N ARG A 776 7.13 16.41 21.46
CA ARG A 776 6.21 16.94 20.44
C ARG A 776 6.97 17.42 19.22
N ASN A 777 8.03 18.20 19.41
CA ASN A 777 8.86 18.71 18.31
C ASN A 777 9.50 17.57 17.51
N ARG A 778 10.06 16.55 18.18
CA ARG A 778 10.65 15.38 17.50
C ARG A 778 9.62 14.62 16.66
N ILE A 779 8.42 14.38 17.20
CA ILE A 779 7.34 13.68 16.49
C ILE A 779 6.91 14.46 15.25
N LEU A 780 6.65 15.77 15.40
CA LEU A 780 6.15 16.61 14.31
C LEU A 780 7.19 16.86 13.22
N VAL A 781 8.46 17.05 13.58
CA VAL A 781 9.55 17.15 12.59
C VAL A 781 9.69 15.85 11.80
N LYS A 782 9.59 14.69 12.45
CA LYS A 782 9.61 13.38 11.78
C LYS A 782 8.43 13.21 10.81
N ALA A 783 7.27 13.80 11.13
CA ALA A 783 6.09 13.85 10.27
C ALA A 783 6.17 14.92 9.15
N GLY A 784 7.26 15.69 9.07
CA GLY A 784 7.52 16.67 8.01
C GLY A 784 7.10 18.10 8.33
N PHE A 785 6.55 18.37 9.51
CA PHE A 785 6.11 19.72 9.91
C PHE A 785 7.29 20.62 10.29
N ARG A 786 7.19 21.89 9.92
CA ARG A 786 8.17 22.93 10.26
C ARG A 786 7.71 23.75 11.45
N ASP A 787 6.43 24.14 11.47
CA ASP A 787 5.81 24.84 12.60
C ASP A 787 5.19 23.80 13.55
N THR A 788 6.04 23.23 14.40
CA THR A 788 5.64 22.19 15.35
C THR A 788 4.66 22.70 16.41
N VAL A 789 4.70 23.99 16.75
CA VAL A 789 3.80 24.59 17.75
C VAL A 789 2.39 24.66 17.18
N ARG A 790 2.23 25.26 16.00
CA ARG A 790 0.92 25.36 15.34
C ARG A 790 0.39 24.00 14.94
N SER A 791 1.23 23.11 14.45
CA SER A 791 0.83 21.75 14.05
C SER A 791 0.28 20.95 15.24
N GLY A 792 0.92 21.06 16.42
CA GLY A 792 0.38 20.47 17.65
C GLY A 792 -0.99 21.01 18.04
N VAL A 793 -1.22 22.33 17.89
CA VAL A 793 -2.52 22.95 18.15
C VAL A 793 -3.58 22.46 17.16
N ASN A 794 -3.25 22.37 15.88
CA ASN A 794 -4.18 21.90 14.84
C ASN A 794 -4.60 20.45 15.05
N LEU A 795 -3.65 19.55 15.38
CA LEU A 795 -3.97 18.15 15.69
C LEU A 795 -4.93 18.03 16.89
N ARG A 796 -4.73 18.82 17.94
CA ARG A 796 -5.64 18.83 19.09
C ARG A 796 -7.04 19.34 18.74
N LYS A 797 -7.13 20.39 17.91
CA LYS A 797 -8.43 20.90 17.45
C LYS A 797 -9.18 19.88 16.59
N LEU A 798 -8.46 19.18 15.71
CA LEU A 798 -9.02 18.13 14.87
C LEU A 798 -9.53 16.93 15.68
N ALA A 799 -8.86 16.60 16.78
CA ALA A 799 -9.23 15.48 17.63
C ALA A 799 -10.65 15.58 18.24
N GLY A 800 -11.16 16.81 18.39
CA GLY A 800 -12.50 17.05 18.91
C GLY A 800 -12.69 16.54 20.34
N GLY A 801 -13.91 16.09 20.65
CA GLY A 801 -14.29 15.56 21.96
C GLY A 801 -13.81 14.11 22.18
N ALA A 802 -13.94 13.63 23.43
CA ALA A 802 -13.41 12.32 23.87
C ALA A 802 -13.84 11.12 23.01
N ALA A 803 -15.06 11.15 22.45
CA ALA A 803 -15.58 10.09 21.58
C ALA A 803 -14.89 10.03 20.21
N GLN A 804 -14.38 11.15 19.69
CA GLN A 804 -13.74 11.26 18.37
C GLN A 804 -12.22 11.08 18.42
N GLN A 805 -11.61 11.36 19.58
CA GLN A 805 -10.16 11.38 19.77
C GLN A 805 -9.46 10.08 19.34
N GLU A 806 -10.02 8.92 19.68
CA GLU A 806 -9.42 7.63 19.33
C GLU A 806 -9.44 7.37 17.81
N MET A 807 -10.59 7.62 17.18
CA MET A 807 -10.73 7.49 15.74
C MET A 807 -9.81 8.46 15.00
N PHE A 808 -9.72 9.72 15.48
CA PHE A 808 -8.79 10.68 14.94
C PHE A 808 -7.33 10.31 15.20
N ALA A 809 -6.99 9.70 16.34
CA ALA A 809 -5.63 9.23 16.62
C ALA A 809 -5.18 8.18 15.59
N ARG A 810 -6.04 7.20 15.28
CA ARG A 810 -5.79 6.22 14.21
C ARG A 810 -5.61 6.90 12.86
N LEU A 811 -6.50 7.85 12.53
CA LEU A 811 -6.42 8.61 11.28
C LEU A 811 -5.18 9.51 11.22
N ALA A 812 -4.73 10.08 12.33
CA ALA A 812 -3.56 10.94 12.41
C ALA A 812 -2.27 10.16 12.15
N VAL A 813 -2.17 8.91 12.66
CA VAL A 813 -1.05 8.00 12.32
C VAL A 813 -0.97 7.82 10.81
N LEU A 814 -2.09 7.50 10.16
CA LEU A 814 -2.16 7.33 8.72
C LEU A 814 -1.90 8.65 7.95
N ALA A 815 -2.51 9.76 8.39
CA ALA A 815 -2.39 11.06 7.74
C ALA A 815 -0.96 11.59 7.76
N CYS A 816 -0.19 11.32 8.81
CA CYS A 816 1.22 11.73 8.88
C CYS A 816 2.08 11.07 7.79
N ASP A 817 1.74 9.87 7.30
CA ASP A 817 2.44 9.27 6.17
C ASP A 817 2.15 10.00 4.86
N PHE A 818 0.92 10.47 4.66
CA PHE A 818 0.61 11.28 3.49
C PHE A 818 1.22 12.69 3.61
N LEU A 819 1.12 13.31 4.79
CA LEU A 819 1.60 14.67 5.03
C LEU A 819 3.12 14.80 4.87
N ARG A 820 3.92 13.81 5.28
CA ARG A 820 5.37 13.82 5.00
C ARG A 820 5.70 13.74 3.50
N HIS A 821 4.74 13.36 2.68
CA HIS A 821 4.85 13.21 1.23
C HIS A 821 4.05 14.25 0.45
N VAL A 822 3.77 15.42 1.03
CA VAL A 822 3.21 16.57 0.31
C VAL A 822 4.17 17.77 0.31
N ALA A 823 3.96 18.71 -0.61
CA ALA A 823 4.86 19.86 -0.79
C ALA A 823 4.84 20.83 0.41
N ASP A 824 3.71 20.98 1.10
CA ASP A 824 3.54 21.88 2.24
C ASP A 824 2.63 21.25 3.32
N PRO A 825 3.20 20.42 4.23
CA PRO A 825 2.44 19.72 5.26
C PRO A 825 1.79 20.67 6.28
N ASP A 826 2.47 21.76 6.64
CA ASP A 826 1.95 22.75 7.59
C ASP A 826 0.69 23.43 7.03
N MET A 827 0.71 23.82 5.74
CA MET A 827 -0.47 24.36 5.06
C MET A 827 -1.59 23.33 4.94
N ALA A 828 -1.25 22.07 4.62
CA ALA A 828 -2.21 20.99 4.49
C ALA A 828 -2.97 20.73 5.79
N LEU A 829 -2.25 20.57 6.91
CA LEU A 829 -2.84 20.34 8.23
C LEU A 829 -3.72 21.52 8.68
N ASN A 830 -3.29 22.76 8.41
CA ASN A 830 -4.07 23.94 8.72
C ASN A 830 -5.38 24.00 7.92
N ASN A 831 -5.34 23.67 6.64
CA ASN A 831 -6.54 23.62 5.80
C ASN A 831 -7.46 22.45 6.19
N TRP A 832 -6.90 21.34 6.65
CA TRP A 832 -7.69 20.21 7.16
C TRP A 832 -8.44 20.55 8.44
N GLU A 833 -7.83 21.24 9.40
CA GLU A 833 -8.53 21.76 10.60
C GLU A 833 -9.70 22.65 10.21
N ARG A 834 -9.49 23.58 9.28
CA ARG A 834 -10.54 24.50 8.82
C ARG A 834 -11.67 23.76 8.11
N PHE A 835 -11.35 22.71 7.34
CA PHE A 835 -12.32 21.88 6.63
C PHE A 835 -13.18 21.08 7.60
N VAL A 836 -12.55 20.39 8.56
CA VAL A 836 -13.28 19.59 9.56
C VAL A 836 -14.19 20.48 10.42
N ARG A 837 -13.76 21.70 10.74
CA ARG A 837 -14.61 22.68 11.45
C ARG A 837 -15.85 23.11 10.65
N ALA A 838 -15.81 23.03 9.32
CA ALA A 838 -16.94 23.36 8.46
C ALA A 838 -17.90 22.16 8.26
N LEU A 839 -17.50 20.94 8.67
CA LEU A 839 -18.33 19.75 8.52
C LEU A 839 -19.39 19.65 9.63
N PRO A 840 -20.61 19.18 9.30
CA PRO A 840 -21.62 18.88 10.30
C PRO A 840 -21.29 17.62 11.12
N ASP A 841 -20.62 16.63 10.51
CA ASP A 841 -20.23 15.37 11.14
C ASP A 841 -18.76 15.03 10.87
N ALA A 842 -17.89 15.42 11.80
CA ALA A 842 -16.47 15.08 11.75
C ALA A 842 -16.21 13.57 11.98
N ALA A 843 -17.05 12.91 12.79
CA ALA A 843 -16.86 11.51 13.14
C ALA A 843 -17.09 10.60 11.92
N GLY A 844 -18.22 10.78 11.24
CA GLY A 844 -18.51 10.07 9.99
C GLY A 844 -17.47 10.33 8.91
N HIS A 845 -16.93 11.57 8.85
CA HIS A 845 -15.84 11.89 7.93
C HIS A 845 -14.54 11.12 8.23
N PHE A 846 -14.13 11.03 9.51
CA PHE A 846 -12.92 10.27 9.87
C PHE A 846 -13.08 8.78 9.57
N GLN A 847 -14.26 8.21 9.85
CA GLN A 847 -14.56 6.82 9.51
C GLN A 847 -14.48 6.59 7.99
N LEU A 848 -15.03 7.51 7.20
CA LEU A 848 -14.95 7.47 5.74
C LEU A 848 -13.50 7.49 5.26
N LEU A 849 -12.65 8.37 5.80
CA LEU A 849 -11.24 8.46 5.42
C LEU A 849 -10.43 7.22 5.84
N LEU A 850 -10.72 6.61 6.99
CA LEU A 850 -10.11 5.33 7.39
C LEU A 850 -10.53 4.18 6.47
N SER A 851 -11.77 4.19 5.99
CA SER A 851 -12.27 3.17 5.05
C SER A 851 -11.81 3.39 3.61
N GLN A 852 -11.54 4.64 3.21
CA GLN A 852 -11.12 5.04 1.86
C GLN A 852 -9.90 5.98 1.89
N PRO A 853 -8.71 5.49 2.29
CA PRO A 853 -7.45 6.25 2.39
C PRO A 853 -7.07 7.09 1.17
N ARG A 854 -7.40 6.69 -0.06
CA ARG A 854 -7.12 7.53 -1.25
C ARG A 854 -7.82 8.88 -1.20
N ARG A 855 -8.99 8.97 -0.54
CA ARG A 855 -9.65 10.25 -0.31
C ARG A 855 -8.81 11.15 0.58
N LEU A 856 -8.17 10.58 1.61
CA LEU A 856 -7.25 11.32 2.48
C LEU A 856 -6.03 11.80 1.68
N GLU A 857 -5.45 10.95 0.84
CA GLU A 857 -4.32 11.31 -0.04
C GLU A 857 -4.66 12.46 -0.99
N ILE A 858 -5.80 12.39 -1.69
CA ILE A 858 -6.29 13.46 -2.58
C ILE A 858 -6.52 14.74 -1.77
N LEU A 859 -7.17 14.65 -0.61
CA LEU A 859 -7.46 15.79 0.25
C LEU A 859 -6.17 16.48 0.73
N MET A 860 -5.18 15.72 1.22
CA MET A 860 -3.90 16.26 1.67
C MET A 860 -3.11 16.87 0.52
N SER A 861 -3.15 16.26 -0.67
CA SER A 861 -2.51 16.78 -1.88
C SER A 861 -3.10 18.13 -2.29
N ILE A 862 -4.43 18.24 -2.34
CA ILE A 862 -5.13 19.51 -2.64
C ILE A 862 -4.78 20.57 -1.59
N PHE A 863 -4.89 20.24 -0.30
CA PHE A 863 -4.65 21.18 0.80
C PHE A 863 -3.20 21.64 0.93
N SER A 864 -2.23 20.88 0.43
CA SER A 864 -0.81 21.27 0.32
C SER A 864 -0.49 22.07 -0.95
N ALA A 865 -1.25 21.87 -2.02
CA ALA A 865 -0.94 22.44 -3.32
C ALA A 865 -1.59 23.80 -3.58
N SER A 866 -2.83 24.01 -3.13
CA SER A 866 -3.60 25.24 -3.43
C SER A 866 -4.47 25.70 -2.27
N GLN A 867 -4.28 26.94 -1.85
CA GLN A 867 -5.14 27.60 -0.87
C GLN A 867 -6.53 27.88 -1.45
N PHE A 868 -6.61 28.22 -2.74
CA PHE A 868 -7.88 28.46 -3.42
C PHE A 868 -8.76 27.20 -3.49
N LEU A 869 -8.18 26.05 -3.81
CA LEU A 869 -8.91 24.78 -3.82
C LEU A 869 -9.31 24.35 -2.40
N ALA A 870 -8.42 24.56 -1.42
CA ALA A 870 -8.73 24.32 -0.02
C ALA A 870 -9.92 25.17 0.44
N ASP A 871 -9.90 26.48 0.17
CA ASP A 871 -11.01 27.38 0.52
C ASP A 871 -12.30 27.02 -0.22
N THR A 872 -12.21 26.47 -1.43
CA THR A 872 -13.37 25.96 -2.18
C THR A 872 -14.03 24.78 -1.46
N LEU A 873 -13.23 23.81 -1.00
CA LEU A 873 -13.69 22.66 -0.23
C LEU A 873 -14.20 23.06 1.16
N ILE A 874 -13.54 24.00 1.86
CA ILE A 874 -13.98 24.48 3.17
C ILE A 874 -15.35 25.17 3.08
N ARG A 875 -15.61 25.90 1.99
CA ARG A 875 -16.91 26.57 1.77
C ARG A 875 -18.01 25.61 1.29
N ASN A 876 -17.65 24.55 0.57
CA ASN A 876 -18.60 23.59 0.00
C ASN A 876 -18.07 22.16 0.24
N PRO A 877 -18.16 21.63 1.48
CA PRO A 877 -17.55 20.35 1.82
C PRO A 877 -18.10 19.16 1.03
N GLU A 878 -19.33 19.25 0.53
CA GLU A 878 -19.97 18.25 -0.33
C GLU A 878 -19.25 18.05 -1.67
N PHE A 879 -18.42 19.00 -2.10
CA PHE A 879 -17.62 18.83 -3.32
C PHE A 879 -16.53 17.77 -3.18
N LEU A 880 -16.16 17.40 -1.94
CA LEU A 880 -15.17 16.35 -1.70
C LEU A 880 -15.64 14.99 -2.24
N ASP A 881 -16.89 14.62 -1.96
CA ASP A 881 -17.47 13.36 -2.44
C ASP A 881 -17.53 13.31 -3.97
N TRP A 882 -17.86 14.45 -4.58
CA TRP A 882 -17.92 14.58 -6.02
C TRP A 882 -16.54 14.48 -6.68
N VAL A 883 -15.52 15.19 -6.17
CA VAL A 883 -14.17 15.20 -6.79
C VAL A 883 -13.39 13.91 -6.54
N THR A 884 -13.68 13.19 -5.45
CA THR A 884 -13.04 11.90 -5.14
C THR A 884 -13.71 10.70 -5.82
N SER A 885 -14.86 10.90 -6.47
CA SER A 885 -15.49 9.86 -7.29
C SER A 885 -14.62 9.53 -8.50
N SER A 886 -14.28 8.25 -8.68
CA SER A 886 -13.45 7.78 -9.79
C SER A 886 -14.04 8.15 -11.16
N ALA A 887 -15.37 8.04 -11.32
CA ALA A 887 -16.06 8.40 -12.55
C ALA A 887 -15.93 9.90 -12.90
N VAL A 888 -15.89 10.77 -11.90
CA VAL A 888 -15.77 12.23 -12.09
C VAL A 888 -14.31 12.63 -12.34
N LEU A 889 -13.40 12.09 -11.54
CA LEU A 889 -11.98 12.47 -11.57
C LEU A 889 -11.30 12.00 -12.86
N HIS A 890 -11.51 10.74 -13.22
CA HIS A 890 -10.90 10.14 -14.41
C HIS A 890 -11.73 10.33 -15.69
N GLY A 891 -13.05 10.45 -15.57
CA GLY A 891 -13.95 10.56 -16.73
C GLY A 891 -13.75 11.83 -17.57
N GLU A 892 -14.06 11.71 -18.86
CA GLU A 892 -14.18 12.86 -19.76
C GLU A 892 -15.40 13.71 -19.37
N ARG A 893 -15.25 15.04 -19.41
CA ARG A 893 -16.35 15.99 -19.20
C ARG A 893 -16.45 16.93 -20.40
N PRO A 894 -17.09 16.48 -21.50
CA PRO A 894 -17.27 17.34 -22.67
C PRO A 894 -18.16 18.54 -22.34
N ARG A 895 -18.06 19.60 -23.15
CA ARG A 895 -18.81 20.86 -22.99
C ARG A 895 -20.32 20.63 -22.76
N ALA A 896 -20.94 19.74 -23.52
CA ALA A 896 -22.37 19.44 -23.42
C ALA A 896 -22.79 18.90 -22.05
N VAL A 897 -21.97 18.04 -21.44
CA VAL A 897 -22.21 17.49 -20.11
C VAL A 897 -22.06 18.59 -19.05
N MET A 898 -20.99 19.39 -19.15
CA MET A 898 -20.80 20.53 -18.23
C MET A 898 -21.92 21.57 -18.35
N GLU A 899 -22.42 21.82 -19.55
CA GLU A 899 -23.53 22.74 -19.78
C GLU A 899 -24.84 22.22 -19.15
N ALA A 900 -25.17 20.95 -19.38
CA ALA A 900 -26.33 20.31 -18.76
C ALA A 900 -26.23 20.33 -17.23
N ASP A 901 -25.06 19.99 -16.70
CA ASP A 901 -24.80 20.02 -15.25
C ASP A 901 -24.91 21.43 -14.67
N LEU A 902 -24.39 22.45 -15.35
CA LEU A 902 -24.50 23.84 -14.90
C LEU A 902 -25.96 24.31 -14.93
N ARG A 903 -26.72 23.97 -15.98
CA ARG A 903 -28.16 24.28 -16.05
C ARG A 903 -28.90 23.64 -14.88
N ALA A 904 -28.65 22.36 -14.60
CA ALA A 904 -29.22 21.66 -13.44
C ALA A 904 -28.79 22.30 -12.11
N PHE A 905 -27.52 22.68 -11.99
CA PHE A 905 -26.95 23.29 -10.78
C PHE A 905 -27.61 24.62 -10.40
N VAL A 906 -28.14 25.37 -11.38
CA VAL A 906 -28.82 26.67 -11.16
C VAL A 906 -30.33 26.63 -11.41
N ALA A 907 -30.91 25.46 -11.70
CA ALA A 907 -32.30 25.33 -12.14
C ALA A 907 -33.30 25.89 -11.12
N CYS A 908 -33.07 25.62 -9.83
CA CYS A 908 -33.92 26.09 -8.73
C CYS A 908 -33.50 27.46 -8.17
N ALA A 909 -32.47 28.10 -8.72
CA ALA A 909 -31.98 29.38 -8.23
C ALA A 909 -32.86 30.54 -8.74
N ALA A 910 -33.18 31.47 -7.84
CA ALA A 910 -33.78 32.74 -8.24
C ALA A 910 -32.87 33.48 -9.24
N PRO A 911 -33.40 34.30 -10.17
CA PRO A 911 -32.60 34.97 -11.20
C PRO A 911 -31.38 35.72 -10.67
N ALA A 912 -31.50 36.39 -9.52
CA ALA A 912 -30.39 37.08 -8.86
C ALA A 912 -29.28 36.11 -8.36
N GLU A 913 -29.64 34.88 -7.99
CA GLU A 913 -28.72 33.88 -7.43
C GLU A 913 -28.07 33.00 -8.50
N ARG A 914 -28.60 32.97 -9.73
CA ARG A 914 -28.01 32.23 -10.87
C ARG A 914 -26.55 32.62 -11.13
N LEU A 915 -26.21 33.90 -10.94
CA LEU A 915 -24.85 34.40 -11.12
C LEU A 915 -23.88 33.88 -10.04
N ASN A 916 -24.32 33.77 -8.78
CA ASN A 916 -23.54 33.11 -7.73
C ASN A 916 -23.43 31.60 -7.98
N GLY A 917 -24.52 30.96 -8.43
CA GLY A 917 -24.52 29.56 -8.86
C GLY A 917 -23.50 29.26 -9.96
N LEU A 918 -23.39 30.12 -10.97
CA LEU A 918 -22.35 30.04 -12.01
C LEU A 918 -20.92 30.06 -11.42
N ARG A 919 -20.67 30.92 -10.43
CA ARG A 919 -19.36 31.05 -9.77
C ARG A 919 -19.04 29.82 -8.93
N ARG A 920 -20.00 29.30 -8.16
CA ARG A 920 -19.86 28.04 -7.41
C ARG A 920 -19.59 26.86 -8.35
N PHE A 921 -20.30 26.77 -9.48
CA PHE A 921 -20.04 25.76 -10.49
C PHE A 921 -18.63 25.88 -11.10
N ARG A 922 -18.20 27.09 -11.47
CA ARG A 922 -16.83 27.33 -11.96
C ARG A 922 -15.80 26.86 -10.92
N ARG A 923 -15.97 27.20 -9.64
CA ARG A 923 -15.06 26.72 -8.58
C ARG A 923 -15.07 25.20 -8.45
N ARG A 924 -16.23 24.56 -8.52
CA ARG A 924 -16.37 23.10 -8.49
C ARG A 924 -15.61 22.44 -9.65
N GLU A 925 -15.76 22.93 -10.87
CA GLU A 925 -15.03 22.38 -12.02
C GLU A 925 -13.52 22.69 -11.97
N ILE A 926 -13.12 23.87 -11.48
CA ILE A 926 -11.68 24.17 -11.24
C ILE A 926 -11.11 23.23 -10.18
N LEU A 927 -11.86 22.89 -9.14
CA LEU A 927 -11.46 21.89 -8.14
C LEU A 927 -11.18 20.53 -8.79
N ARG A 928 -12.04 20.08 -9.72
CA ARG A 928 -11.80 18.83 -10.46
C ARG A 928 -10.59 18.90 -11.39
N ILE A 929 -10.48 19.97 -12.17
CA ILE A 929 -9.36 20.19 -13.09
C ILE A 929 -8.05 20.25 -12.29
N GLY A 930 -8.03 21.00 -11.20
CA GLY A 930 -6.90 21.12 -10.28
C GLY A 930 -6.56 19.81 -9.59
N ALA A 931 -7.56 19.00 -9.18
CA ALA A 931 -7.32 17.68 -8.62
C ALA A 931 -6.65 16.73 -9.65
N ARG A 932 -7.05 16.79 -10.92
CA ARG A 932 -6.37 16.03 -12.02
C ARG A 932 -4.94 16.50 -12.24
N ASP A 933 -4.72 17.82 -12.22
CA ASP A 933 -3.39 18.42 -12.41
C ASP A 933 -2.45 18.04 -11.25
N ILE A 934 -2.92 18.21 -10.00
CA ILE A 934 -2.12 18.02 -8.79
C ILE A 934 -1.94 16.54 -8.45
N CYS A 935 -3.02 15.74 -8.49
CA CYS A 935 -3.01 14.37 -7.97
C CYS A 935 -2.76 13.31 -9.06
N LEU A 936 -3.16 13.58 -10.31
CA LEU A 936 -2.99 12.65 -11.43
C LEU A 936 -1.91 13.08 -12.43
N HIS A 937 -1.32 14.27 -12.25
CA HIS A 937 -0.33 14.85 -13.15
C HIS A 937 -0.76 14.85 -14.62
N ALA A 938 -2.04 15.14 -14.86
CA ALA A 938 -2.64 15.09 -16.19
C ALA A 938 -1.89 15.99 -17.19
N PRO A 939 -1.81 15.62 -18.48
CA PRO A 939 -1.12 16.39 -19.50
C PRO A 939 -1.61 17.85 -19.58
N ILE A 940 -0.68 18.78 -19.80
CA ILE A 940 -0.98 20.22 -19.82
C ILE A 940 -2.03 20.57 -20.89
N GLN A 941 -2.06 19.84 -22.00
CA GLN A 941 -3.03 19.99 -23.09
C GLN A 941 -4.45 19.67 -22.61
N GLU A 942 -4.62 18.63 -21.78
CA GLU A 942 -5.92 18.28 -21.21
C GLU A 942 -6.39 19.34 -20.22
N ILE A 943 -5.49 19.80 -19.33
CA ILE A 943 -5.81 20.82 -18.33
C ILE A 943 -6.22 22.13 -19.01
N THR A 944 -5.41 22.62 -19.93
CA THR A 944 -5.70 23.89 -20.64
C THR A 944 -6.91 23.80 -21.56
N GLY A 945 -7.17 22.62 -22.15
CA GLY A 945 -8.39 22.31 -22.88
C GLY A 945 -9.63 22.37 -21.97
N ALA A 946 -9.60 21.69 -20.83
CA ALA A 946 -10.71 21.67 -19.87
C ALA A 946 -11.01 23.06 -19.28
N LEU A 947 -9.97 23.86 -18.98
CA LEU A 947 -10.12 25.26 -18.56
C LEU A 947 -10.80 26.12 -19.63
N SER A 948 -10.46 25.88 -20.90
CA SER A 948 -11.05 26.55 -22.06
C SER A 948 -12.52 26.16 -22.23
N ASP A 949 -12.83 24.87 -22.16
CA ASP A 949 -14.18 24.34 -22.27
C ASP A 949 -15.09 24.86 -21.14
N LEU A 950 -14.58 24.94 -19.90
CA LEU A 950 -15.31 25.52 -18.77
C LEU A 950 -15.64 27.00 -19.00
N ALA A 951 -14.67 27.78 -19.49
CA ALA A 951 -14.88 29.19 -19.79
C ALA A 951 -15.95 29.38 -20.89
N GLU A 952 -15.93 28.55 -21.93
CA GLU A 952 -16.94 28.58 -22.99
C GLU A 952 -18.34 28.27 -22.48
N VAL A 953 -18.50 27.23 -21.65
CA VAL A 953 -19.77 26.88 -21.01
C VAL A 953 -20.30 28.05 -20.17
N CYS A 954 -19.43 28.70 -19.40
CA CYS A 954 -19.81 29.87 -18.62
C CYS A 954 -20.20 31.08 -19.50
N ILE A 955 -19.48 31.33 -20.59
CA ILE A 955 -19.77 32.42 -21.53
C ILE A 955 -21.11 32.18 -22.24
N ARG A 956 -21.41 30.94 -22.64
CA ARG A 956 -22.68 30.58 -23.29
C ARG A 956 -23.89 30.91 -22.42
N LEU A 957 -23.88 30.46 -21.16
CA LEU A 957 -24.98 30.72 -20.23
C LEU A 957 -25.04 32.19 -19.81
N ALA A 958 -23.88 32.84 -19.64
CA ALA A 958 -23.85 34.28 -19.39
C ALA A 958 -24.44 35.10 -20.56
N LEU A 959 -24.24 34.64 -21.80
CA LEU A 959 -24.84 35.23 -23.01
C LEU A 959 -26.36 35.02 -23.03
N GLU A 960 -26.85 33.82 -22.72
CA GLU A 960 -28.29 33.55 -22.62
C GLU A 960 -28.97 34.46 -21.59
N TRP A 961 -28.40 34.58 -20.39
CA TRP A 961 -28.95 35.46 -19.36
C TRP A 961 -28.78 36.94 -19.68
N ALA A 962 -27.74 37.32 -20.44
CA ALA A 962 -27.59 38.68 -20.93
C ALA A 962 -28.73 39.06 -21.89
N TRP A 963 -29.17 38.13 -22.75
CA TRP A 963 -30.33 38.33 -23.61
C TRP A 963 -31.62 38.55 -22.80
N GLU A 964 -31.84 37.74 -21.76
CA GLU A 964 -32.99 37.89 -20.85
C GLU A 964 -32.96 39.24 -20.14
N THR A 965 -31.80 39.65 -19.62
CA THR A 965 -31.64 40.87 -18.81
C THR A 965 -31.84 42.15 -19.61
N VAL A 966 -31.38 42.18 -20.87
CA VAL A 966 -31.49 43.37 -21.73
C VAL A 966 -32.95 43.65 -22.16
N GLY A 967 -33.88 42.72 -21.90
CA GLY A 967 -35.30 42.88 -22.22
C GLY A 967 -35.61 42.72 -23.70
N ALA A 968 -34.70 42.08 -24.45
CA ALA A 968 -34.93 41.74 -25.84
C ALA A 968 -35.71 40.42 -25.92
N GLU A 969 -37.04 40.48 -25.89
CA GLU A 969 -37.84 39.36 -26.42
C GLU A 969 -37.40 39.10 -27.87
N PRO A 970 -37.31 37.83 -28.31
CA PRO A 970 -36.96 37.53 -29.68
C PRO A 970 -38.08 38.07 -30.57
N VAL A 971 -37.85 39.22 -31.21
CA VAL A 971 -38.76 39.79 -32.20
C VAL A 971 -38.96 38.76 -33.30
N CYS A 972 -40.05 38.01 -33.18
CA CYS A 972 -40.68 37.12 -34.14
C CYS A 972 -39.86 35.89 -34.57
N GLU A 973 -40.48 34.71 -34.46
CA GLU A 973 -40.01 33.36 -34.81
C GLU A 973 -39.64 33.14 -36.31
N ARG A 974 -39.31 34.19 -37.06
CA ARG A 974 -38.68 34.11 -38.39
C ARG A 974 -37.46 35.03 -38.58
N ARG A 975 -37.08 35.84 -37.59
CA ARG A 975 -35.95 36.80 -37.66
C ARG A 975 -35.16 36.88 -36.33
N SER A 976 -34.73 35.74 -35.77
CA SER A 976 -34.15 35.72 -34.42
C SER A 976 -32.80 36.48 -34.32
N GLY A 977 -32.76 37.56 -33.54
CA GLY A 977 -31.53 38.29 -33.22
C GLY A 977 -30.43 37.39 -32.61
N LYS A 978 -30.82 36.27 -31.97
CA LYS A 978 -29.90 35.23 -31.46
C LYS A 978 -29.13 34.51 -32.58
N ASN A 979 -29.75 34.27 -33.75
CA ASN A 979 -29.05 33.69 -34.91
C ASN A 979 -28.15 34.69 -35.63
N ASN A 980 -28.28 35.99 -35.35
CA ASN A 980 -27.51 37.03 -36.00
C ASN A 980 -26.33 37.53 -35.15
N PHE A 981 -25.98 36.87 -34.04
CA PHE A 981 -24.90 37.27 -33.15
C PHE A 981 -24.00 36.09 -32.76
N CYS A 982 -22.69 36.33 -32.78
CA CYS A 982 -21.66 35.40 -32.39
C CYS A 982 -20.64 36.11 -31.51
N VAL A 983 -20.14 35.42 -30.49
CA VAL A 983 -19.00 35.88 -29.68
C VAL A 983 -17.76 35.13 -30.15
N LEU A 984 -16.76 35.89 -30.56
CA LEU A 984 -15.43 35.39 -30.91
C LEU A 984 -14.53 35.50 -29.68
N ALA A 985 -13.69 34.49 -29.46
CA ALA A 985 -12.61 34.54 -28.50
C ALA A 985 -11.27 34.75 -29.22
N PHE A 986 -10.38 35.49 -28.57
CA PHE A 986 -8.99 35.69 -28.97
C PHE A 986 -8.05 35.13 -27.89
N GLY A 987 -6.74 35.30 -28.09
CA GLY A 987 -5.74 35.00 -27.07
C GLY A 987 -5.75 33.54 -26.62
N LYS A 988 -5.60 33.31 -25.32
CA LYS A 988 -5.50 31.94 -24.77
C LYS A 988 -6.79 31.15 -24.89
N LEU A 989 -7.96 31.78 -24.68
CA LEU A 989 -9.25 31.11 -24.85
C LEU A 989 -9.43 30.67 -26.30
N GLY A 990 -9.11 31.55 -27.23
CA GLY A 990 -9.21 31.26 -28.64
C GLY A 990 -8.30 30.10 -29.08
N GLY A 991 -7.06 30.03 -28.57
CA GLY A 991 -6.14 28.92 -28.80
C GLY A 991 -6.46 27.61 -28.05
N ARG A 992 -7.52 27.57 -27.23
CA ARG A 992 -7.82 26.47 -26.28
C ARG A 992 -6.66 26.17 -25.33
N GLU A 993 -6.03 27.24 -24.82
CA GLU A 993 -4.85 27.19 -23.97
C GLU A 993 -5.01 28.04 -22.70
N LEU A 994 -6.21 28.14 -22.11
CA LEU A 994 -6.39 28.92 -20.88
C LEU A 994 -5.57 28.39 -19.70
N ASN A 995 -5.16 29.32 -18.82
CA ASN A 995 -4.63 29.00 -17.48
C ASN A 995 -5.70 29.26 -16.42
N TYR A 996 -5.48 28.78 -15.20
CA TYR A 996 -6.40 28.93 -14.06
C TYR A 996 -6.92 30.35 -13.85
N SER A 997 -6.03 31.36 -13.85
CA SER A 997 -6.38 32.77 -13.64
C SER A 997 -6.08 33.62 -14.88
N SER A 998 -6.74 33.29 -15.99
CA SER A 998 -6.65 34.02 -17.26
C SER A 998 -7.86 34.92 -17.50
N ASP A 999 -7.61 36.06 -18.14
CA ASP A 999 -8.67 36.87 -18.74
C ASP A 999 -9.25 36.15 -19.98
N VAL A 1000 -10.51 36.43 -20.31
CA VAL A 1000 -11.16 35.96 -21.54
C VAL A 1000 -11.27 37.12 -22.52
N ASP A 1001 -10.52 37.05 -23.62
CA ASP A 1001 -10.50 38.08 -24.67
C ASP A 1001 -11.67 37.85 -25.64
N LEU A 1002 -12.67 38.73 -25.65
CA LEU A 1002 -13.91 38.54 -26.42
C LEU A 1002 -14.15 39.66 -27.45
N LEU A 1003 -14.86 39.33 -28.53
CA LEU A 1003 -15.32 40.28 -29.55
C LEU A 1003 -16.70 39.87 -30.06
N GLY A 1004 -17.62 40.83 -30.24
CA GLY A 1004 -18.92 40.56 -30.83
C GLY A 1004 -18.88 40.61 -32.35
N LEU A 1005 -19.58 39.67 -32.98
CA LEU A 1005 -19.77 39.58 -34.43
C LEU A 1005 -21.27 39.50 -34.72
N CYS A 1006 -21.77 40.29 -35.65
CA CYS A 1006 -23.16 40.20 -36.10
C CYS A 1006 -23.28 39.97 -37.61
N ALA A 1007 -24.43 39.46 -38.05
CA ALA A 1007 -24.72 39.26 -39.46
C ALA A 1007 -24.68 40.59 -40.25
N ASP A 1008 -24.36 40.50 -41.53
CA ASP A 1008 -24.47 41.64 -42.45
C ASP A 1008 -25.95 42.00 -42.63
N ALA A 1009 -26.25 43.30 -42.74
CA ALA A 1009 -27.60 43.77 -43.01
C ALA A 1009 -28.07 43.28 -44.40
N GLY A 1010 -29.15 42.50 -44.47
CA GLY A 1010 -29.77 42.14 -45.74
C GLY A 1010 -30.45 43.35 -46.39
N GLU A 1011 -30.49 43.38 -47.73
CA GLU A 1011 -31.09 44.46 -48.57
C GLU A 1011 -32.61 44.67 -48.39
N GLU A 1012 -33.27 44.03 -47.43
CA GLU A 1012 -34.69 44.24 -47.10
C GLU A 1012 -34.91 44.62 -45.61
N LEU A 1013 -34.04 45.48 -45.07
CA LEU A 1013 -34.36 46.26 -43.87
C LEU A 1013 -35.19 47.48 -44.30
N SER A 1014 -36.50 47.41 -44.07
CA SER A 1014 -37.42 48.54 -44.16
C SER A 1014 -36.82 49.74 -43.41
N SER A 1015 -36.92 50.91 -44.05
CA SER A 1015 -36.22 52.16 -43.77
C SER A 1015 -36.38 52.76 -42.36
N GLU A 1016 -37.09 52.11 -41.45
CA GLU A 1016 -37.42 52.65 -40.11
C GLU A 1016 -36.59 52.05 -38.96
N SER A 1017 -35.76 51.02 -39.17
CA SER A 1017 -34.97 50.37 -38.10
C SER A 1017 -33.46 50.31 -38.36
N ARG A 1018 -32.93 51.24 -39.17
CA ARG A 1018 -31.53 51.20 -39.66
C ARG A 1018 -30.44 51.53 -38.62
N GLY A 1019 -30.77 51.81 -37.35
CA GLY A 1019 -29.80 52.23 -36.31
C GLY A 1019 -29.60 51.27 -35.12
N GLU A 1020 -30.51 50.34 -34.86
CA GLU A 1020 -30.62 49.64 -33.55
C GLU A 1020 -29.91 48.26 -33.37
N PRO A 1021 -29.51 47.49 -34.41
CA PRO A 1021 -28.96 46.14 -34.18
C PRO A 1021 -27.59 46.10 -33.48
N LEU A 1022 -26.64 46.94 -33.91
CA LEU A 1022 -25.26 46.94 -33.37
C LEU A 1022 -25.21 47.43 -31.91
N GLU A 1023 -26.02 48.45 -31.58
CA GLU A 1023 -26.12 48.96 -30.22
C GLU A 1023 -26.75 47.93 -29.26
N LEU A 1024 -27.78 47.21 -29.72
CA LEU A 1024 -28.37 46.11 -28.96
C LEU A 1024 -27.33 45.01 -28.69
N PHE A 1025 -26.62 44.54 -29.71
CA PHE A 1025 -25.58 43.52 -29.54
C PHE A 1025 -24.44 44.00 -28.63
N ALA A 1026 -24.06 45.27 -28.72
CA ALA A 1026 -23.06 45.86 -27.84
C ALA A 1026 -23.55 45.93 -26.38
N ARG A 1027 -24.83 46.23 -26.13
CA ARG A 1027 -25.45 46.16 -24.80
C ARG A 1027 -25.43 44.73 -24.25
N VAL A 1028 -25.78 43.75 -25.07
CA VAL A 1028 -25.72 42.33 -24.68
C VAL A 1028 -24.30 41.90 -24.33
N LEU A 1029 -23.30 42.24 -25.14
CA LEU A 1029 -21.91 41.89 -24.85
C LEU A 1029 -21.37 42.60 -23.59
N LYS A 1030 -21.78 43.86 -23.35
CA LYS A 1030 -21.50 44.56 -22.07
C LYS A 1030 -22.15 43.84 -20.88
N GLN A 1031 -23.37 43.33 -21.05
CA GLN A 1031 -24.05 42.54 -20.02
C GLN A 1031 -23.37 41.19 -19.78
N VAL A 1032 -22.83 40.52 -20.81
CA VAL A 1032 -22.00 39.32 -20.65
C VAL A 1032 -20.78 39.62 -19.77
N ARG A 1033 -20.06 40.73 -20.05
CA ARG A 1033 -18.96 41.17 -19.18
C ARG A 1033 -19.44 41.41 -17.74
N GLN A 1034 -20.59 42.05 -17.56
CA GLN A 1034 -21.13 42.28 -16.21
C GLN A 1034 -21.41 40.96 -15.48
N ASN A 1035 -22.09 40.01 -16.14
CA ASN A 1035 -22.45 38.70 -15.57
C ASN A 1035 -21.21 37.92 -15.12
N LEU A 1036 -20.13 37.96 -15.91
CA LEU A 1036 -18.89 37.21 -15.66
C LEU A 1036 -17.92 37.93 -14.71
N SER A 1037 -17.73 39.25 -14.86
CA SER A 1037 -16.67 40.00 -14.18
C SER A 1037 -17.11 40.73 -12.90
N ALA A 1038 -18.41 40.88 -12.64
CA ALA A 1038 -18.87 41.49 -11.39
C ALA A 1038 -18.37 40.69 -10.18
N SER A 1039 -17.85 41.39 -9.16
CA SER A 1039 -17.49 40.77 -7.88
C SER A 1039 -18.73 40.67 -7.01
N LEU A 1040 -19.27 39.46 -6.89
CA LEU A 1040 -20.37 39.12 -5.99
C LEU A 1040 -19.83 38.42 -4.74
N GLU A 1041 -20.70 37.87 -3.89
CA GLU A 1041 -20.33 37.11 -2.70
C GLU A 1041 -19.38 35.93 -3.03
N GLU A 1042 -19.63 35.29 -4.18
CA GLU A 1042 -18.79 34.20 -4.70
C GLU A 1042 -17.61 34.69 -5.57
N GLY A 1043 -17.27 35.98 -5.51
CA GLY A 1043 -16.21 36.61 -6.31
C GLY A 1043 -16.64 36.85 -7.76
N HIS A 1044 -15.72 36.69 -8.71
CA HIS A 1044 -16.00 36.80 -10.15
C HIS A 1044 -15.83 35.44 -10.84
N ALA A 1045 -16.50 35.23 -11.98
CA ALA A 1045 -16.33 34.00 -12.77
C ALA A 1045 -15.13 34.11 -13.71
N TYR A 1046 -15.12 35.15 -14.55
CA TYR A 1046 -14.02 35.47 -15.46
C TYR A 1046 -13.89 36.98 -15.67
N ARG A 1047 -12.65 37.44 -15.81
CA ARG A 1047 -12.34 38.82 -16.23
C ARG A 1047 -12.41 38.89 -17.74
N VAL A 1048 -13.31 39.73 -18.28
CA VAL A 1048 -13.49 39.87 -19.73
C VAL A 1048 -12.67 41.06 -20.24
N ASP A 1049 -11.84 40.80 -21.25
CA ASP A 1049 -11.07 41.83 -21.95
C ASP A 1049 -11.58 42.02 -23.38
N PHE A 1050 -11.65 43.27 -23.82
CA PHE A 1050 -12.10 43.67 -25.16
C PHE A 1050 -11.00 44.39 -25.94
N ARG A 1051 -9.76 44.49 -25.43
CA ARG A 1051 -8.70 45.33 -26.01
C ARG A 1051 -8.16 44.83 -27.35
N LEU A 1052 -8.33 43.55 -27.67
CA LEU A 1052 -7.91 42.96 -28.95
C LEU A 1052 -8.87 43.26 -30.13
N ARG A 1053 -9.92 44.04 -29.90
CA ARG A 1053 -10.84 44.47 -30.97
C ARG A 1053 -10.16 45.47 -31.92
N PRO A 1054 -10.61 45.57 -33.19
CA PRO A 1054 -10.14 46.58 -34.13
C PRO A 1054 -10.15 47.98 -33.52
N TYR A 1055 -9.11 48.78 -33.77
CA TYR A 1055 -8.89 50.11 -33.17
C TYR A 1055 -8.79 50.14 -31.64
N GLY A 1056 -8.61 48.99 -30.98
CA GLY A 1056 -8.42 48.87 -29.54
C GLY A 1056 -9.58 49.49 -28.75
N THR A 1057 -9.26 50.30 -27.74
CA THR A 1057 -10.27 50.93 -26.87
C THR A 1057 -11.19 51.92 -27.60
N ALA A 1058 -10.73 52.48 -28.72
CA ALA A 1058 -11.50 53.43 -29.53
C ALA A 1058 -12.49 52.73 -30.49
N GLY A 1059 -12.34 51.42 -30.73
CA GLY A 1059 -13.19 50.68 -31.65
C GLY A 1059 -14.51 50.17 -31.07
N HIS A 1060 -15.41 49.77 -31.96
CA HIS A 1060 -16.71 49.20 -31.63
C HIS A 1060 -16.56 47.84 -30.92
N LEU A 1061 -17.51 47.50 -30.04
CA LEU A 1061 -17.54 46.19 -29.36
C LEU A 1061 -18.07 45.07 -30.26
N VAL A 1062 -18.85 45.42 -31.28
CA VAL A 1062 -19.48 44.50 -32.21
C VAL A 1062 -19.24 45.00 -33.63
N TYR A 1063 -18.89 44.08 -34.52
CA TYR A 1063 -18.71 44.35 -35.95
C TYR A 1063 -19.60 43.43 -36.77
N THR A 1064 -19.99 43.87 -37.98
CA THR A 1064 -20.61 43.00 -38.97
C THR A 1064 -19.58 42.03 -39.56
N VAL A 1065 -20.01 40.90 -40.12
CA VAL A 1065 -19.13 39.92 -40.79
C VAL A 1065 -18.24 40.59 -41.83
N SER A 1066 -18.82 41.39 -42.72
CA SER A 1066 -18.06 42.05 -43.78
C SER A 1066 -17.21 43.20 -43.25
N GLY A 1067 -17.69 43.95 -42.26
CA GLY A 1067 -16.91 45.05 -41.66
C GLY A 1067 -15.66 44.56 -40.92
N LEU A 1068 -15.77 43.46 -40.17
CA LEU A 1068 -14.62 42.87 -39.48
C LEU A 1068 -13.64 42.23 -40.46
N ALA A 1069 -14.14 41.56 -41.51
CA ALA A 1069 -13.29 40.99 -42.55
C ALA A 1069 -12.53 42.09 -43.32
N ASP A 1070 -13.19 43.19 -43.71
CA ASP A 1070 -12.56 44.34 -44.37
C ASP A 1070 -11.43 44.93 -43.52
N TYR A 1071 -11.64 45.08 -42.21
CA TYR A 1071 -10.60 45.57 -41.31
C TYR A 1071 -9.33 44.71 -41.35
N TYR A 1072 -9.47 43.40 -41.16
CA TYR A 1072 -8.31 42.51 -41.16
C TYR A 1072 -7.65 42.42 -42.54
N LEU A 1073 -8.45 42.44 -43.62
CA LEU A 1073 -7.92 42.40 -44.98
C LEU A 1073 -7.22 43.70 -45.38
N ASN A 1074 -7.65 44.88 -44.91
CA ASN A 1074 -7.19 46.13 -45.50
C ASN A 1074 -6.49 47.09 -44.52
N LYS A 1075 -6.66 46.91 -43.21
CA LYS A 1075 -6.24 47.91 -42.20
C LYS A 1075 -5.41 47.34 -41.04
N ALA A 1076 -5.58 46.06 -40.70
CA ALA A 1076 -4.95 45.47 -39.53
C ALA A 1076 -3.43 45.50 -39.58
N ALA A 1077 -2.81 45.85 -38.45
CA ALA A 1077 -1.37 45.76 -38.26
C ALA A 1077 -0.93 44.30 -38.12
N LEU A 1078 0.36 44.03 -38.36
CA LEU A 1078 0.90 42.66 -38.34
C LEU A 1078 0.73 41.96 -36.98
N TRP A 1079 0.80 42.69 -35.87
CA TRP A 1079 0.55 42.14 -34.55
C TRP A 1079 -0.92 41.75 -34.33
N GLU A 1080 -1.87 42.42 -34.98
CA GLU A 1080 -3.29 42.07 -34.94
C GLU A 1080 -3.55 40.81 -35.76
N ILE A 1081 -2.88 40.65 -36.90
CA ILE A 1081 -2.89 39.41 -37.71
C ILE A 1081 -2.27 38.26 -36.90
N GLN A 1082 -1.20 38.51 -36.15
CA GLN A 1082 -0.62 37.52 -35.24
C GLN A 1082 -1.61 37.10 -34.14
N ALA A 1083 -2.34 38.05 -33.55
CA ALA A 1083 -3.38 37.75 -32.56
C ALA A 1083 -4.58 36.99 -33.18
N LEU A 1084 -4.89 37.26 -34.46
CA LEU A 1084 -5.95 36.61 -35.22
C LEU A 1084 -5.71 35.10 -35.40
N LEU A 1085 -4.46 34.61 -35.35
CA LEU A 1085 -4.15 33.17 -35.38
C LEU A 1085 -4.91 32.38 -34.31
N LYS A 1086 -5.20 33.01 -33.17
CA LYS A 1086 -5.91 32.39 -32.06
C LYS A 1086 -7.42 32.66 -32.09
N ALA A 1087 -7.97 33.39 -33.07
CA ALA A 1087 -9.38 33.74 -33.06
C ALA A 1087 -10.28 32.54 -33.39
N ARG A 1088 -11.39 32.37 -32.64
CA ARG A 1088 -12.44 31.38 -32.97
C ARG A 1088 -13.80 31.74 -32.37
N PRO A 1089 -14.93 31.23 -32.92
CA PRO A 1089 -16.23 31.33 -32.26
C PRO A 1089 -16.29 30.50 -30.97
N VAL A 1090 -16.97 31.03 -29.95
CA VAL A 1090 -17.14 30.38 -28.63
C VAL A 1090 -18.56 30.39 -28.07
N ALA A 1091 -19.42 31.31 -28.51
CA ALA A 1091 -20.82 31.39 -28.07
C ALA A 1091 -21.69 32.11 -29.12
N GLY A 1092 -23.01 31.91 -29.04
CA GLY A 1092 -23.96 32.41 -30.03
C GLY A 1092 -24.00 31.55 -31.29
N ASN A 1093 -24.26 32.15 -32.45
CA ASN A 1093 -24.26 31.46 -33.73
C ASN A 1093 -22.84 31.21 -34.23
N GLU A 1094 -22.25 30.08 -33.87
CA GLU A 1094 -20.88 29.71 -34.30
C GLU A 1094 -20.74 29.58 -35.83
N ALA A 1095 -21.81 29.26 -36.56
CA ALA A 1095 -21.77 29.21 -38.02
C ALA A 1095 -21.50 30.59 -38.65
N LEU A 1096 -21.97 31.67 -38.01
CA LEU A 1096 -21.65 33.04 -38.39
C LEU A 1096 -20.15 33.34 -38.21
N GLY A 1097 -19.58 32.89 -37.08
CA GLY A 1097 -18.14 32.99 -36.82
C GLY A 1097 -17.31 32.17 -37.82
N ALA A 1098 -17.77 30.98 -38.19
CA ALA A 1098 -17.13 30.15 -39.22
C ALA A 1098 -17.18 30.82 -40.61
N ALA A 1099 -18.29 31.49 -40.96
CA ALA A 1099 -18.41 32.25 -42.20
C ALA A 1099 -17.44 33.45 -42.22
N TRP A 1100 -17.31 34.17 -41.11
CA TRP A 1100 -16.31 35.22 -40.96
C TRP A 1100 -14.87 34.69 -41.06
N TRP A 1101 -14.57 33.56 -40.42
CA TRP A 1101 -13.25 32.94 -40.48
C TRP A 1101 -12.83 32.61 -41.92
N LYS A 1102 -13.75 32.05 -42.73
CA LYS A 1102 -13.51 31.80 -44.16
C LYS A 1102 -13.20 33.08 -44.95
N LYS A 1103 -13.86 34.19 -44.65
CA LYS A 1103 -13.61 35.49 -45.32
C LYS A 1103 -12.27 36.10 -44.93
N VAL A 1104 -11.81 35.89 -43.69
CA VAL A 1104 -10.54 36.48 -43.20
C VAL A 1104 -9.32 35.60 -43.45
N HIS A 1105 -9.51 34.29 -43.66
CA HIS A 1105 -8.43 33.33 -43.94
C HIS A 1105 -7.40 33.80 -44.98
N PRO A 1106 -7.80 34.44 -46.12
CA PRO A 1106 -6.85 34.91 -47.12
C PRO A 1106 -5.81 35.92 -46.61
N VAL A 1107 -5.99 36.50 -45.42
CA VAL A 1107 -4.97 37.38 -44.82
C VAL A 1107 -3.65 36.63 -44.55
N PHE A 1108 -3.72 35.33 -44.23
CA PHE A 1108 -2.55 34.48 -43.94
C PHE A 1108 -1.87 33.94 -45.21
N GLU A 1109 -2.55 34.00 -46.34
CA GLU A 1109 -2.02 33.57 -47.65
C GLU A 1109 -1.16 34.67 -48.31
N ARG A 1110 -1.19 35.89 -47.76
CA ARG A 1110 -0.40 37.01 -48.27
C ARG A 1110 1.08 36.79 -47.95
N SER A 1111 1.89 36.76 -49.00
CA SER A 1111 3.35 36.70 -48.85
C SER A 1111 3.87 37.99 -48.18
N LEU A 1112 4.29 37.88 -46.92
CA LEU A 1112 4.97 38.94 -46.19
C LEU A 1112 6.47 38.64 -46.14
N LEU A 1113 7.29 39.70 -46.20
CA LEU A 1113 8.74 39.57 -46.03
C LEU A 1113 9.06 39.05 -44.61
N PRO A 1114 9.79 37.94 -44.47
CA PRO A 1114 10.11 37.37 -43.16
C PRO A 1114 10.78 38.36 -42.19
N GLU A 1115 11.58 39.30 -42.71
CA GLU A 1115 12.25 40.35 -41.96
C GLU A 1115 11.24 41.30 -41.28
N LYS A 1116 10.10 41.57 -41.94
CA LYS A 1116 9.02 42.41 -41.38
C LYS A 1116 8.31 41.69 -40.23
N ILE A 1117 8.07 40.39 -40.36
CA ILE A 1117 7.49 39.55 -39.29
C ILE A 1117 8.45 39.50 -38.10
N SER A 1118 9.72 39.19 -38.34
CA SER A 1118 10.76 39.16 -37.29
C SER A 1118 10.89 40.51 -36.58
N SER A 1119 10.88 41.62 -37.32
CA SER A 1119 10.95 42.98 -36.76
C SER A 1119 9.73 43.33 -35.92
N SER A 1120 8.51 42.96 -36.37
CA SER A 1120 7.29 43.17 -35.61
C SER A 1120 7.29 42.38 -34.31
N ILE A 1121 7.70 41.11 -34.35
CA ILE A 1121 7.82 40.27 -33.16
C ILE A 1121 8.85 40.82 -32.17
N LYS A 1122 10.00 41.29 -32.66
CA LYS A 1122 11.04 41.94 -31.83
C LYS A 1122 10.49 43.20 -31.16
N ALA A 1123 9.72 44.03 -31.88
CA ALA A 1123 9.10 45.23 -31.32
C ALA A 1123 8.06 44.88 -30.22
N LEU A 1124 7.19 43.90 -30.47
CA LEU A 1124 6.21 43.43 -29.47
C LEU A 1124 6.90 42.86 -28.23
N ARG A 1125 7.97 42.09 -28.43
CA ARG A 1125 8.77 41.54 -27.33
C ARG A 1125 9.43 42.65 -26.51
N ALA A 1126 10.01 43.67 -27.15
CA ALA A 1126 10.63 44.79 -26.45
C ALA A 1126 9.61 45.55 -25.56
N VAL A 1127 8.37 45.72 -26.04
CA VAL A 1127 7.28 46.29 -25.23
C VAL A 1127 6.90 45.37 -24.08
N ALA A 1128 6.81 44.05 -24.32
CA ALA A 1128 6.43 43.06 -23.32
C ALA A 1128 7.44 42.92 -22.16
N VAL A 1129 8.70 43.27 -22.37
CA VAL A 1129 9.80 43.16 -21.39
C VAL A 1129 10.04 44.47 -20.62
N LYS A 1130 9.55 45.61 -21.11
CA LYS A 1130 9.94 46.97 -20.66
C LYS A 1130 9.70 47.24 -19.17
N ASP A 1131 8.74 46.56 -18.55
CA ASP A 1131 8.36 46.72 -17.13
C ASP A 1131 8.58 45.44 -16.29
N VAL A 1132 9.37 44.48 -16.78
CA VAL A 1132 9.56 43.17 -16.14
C VAL A 1132 10.95 43.09 -15.49
N ALA A 1133 11.00 42.93 -14.17
CA ALA A 1133 12.25 42.79 -13.44
C ALA A 1133 12.91 41.41 -13.65
N GLY A 1134 13.79 41.30 -14.67
CA GLY A 1134 14.77 40.21 -14.83
C GLY A 1134 14.22 38.77 -14.86
N ASP A 1135 15.11 37.78 -14.68
CA ASP A 1135 14.91 36.32 -14.80
C ASP A 1135 13.83 35.69 -13.87
N VAL A 1136 13.04 36.51 -13.18
CA VAL A 1136 12.07 36.09 -12.13
C VAL A 1136 10.65 35.88 -12.69
N ASN A 1137 10.36 36.33 -13.93
CA ASN A 1137 9.05 36.20 -14.55
C ASN A 1137 9.02 35.09 -15.62
N VAL A 1138 8.24 34.04 -15.38
CA VAL A 1138 8.23 32.85 -16.26
C VAL A 1138 7.52 33.08 -17.60
N LYS A 1139 6.68 34.12 -17.70
CA LYS A 1139 5.87 34.39 -18.89
C LYS A 1139 6.54 35.38 -19.83
N SER A 1140 6.97 36.53 -19.31
CA SER A 1140 7.49 37.65 -20.09
C SER A 1140 8.99 37.86 -19.93
N GLY A 1141 9.66 37.12 -19.04
CA GLY A 1141 11.12 37.13 -18.92
C GLY A 1141 11.81 36.53 -20.14
N LEU A 1142 13.11 36.73 -20.24
CA LEU A 1142 13.91 36.20 -21.35
C LEU A 1142 13.92 34.67 -21.32
N GLY A 1143 13.53 34.03 -22.43
CA GLY A 1143 13.34 32.58 -22.49
C GLY A 1143 12.03 32.09 -21.88
N GLY A 1144 11.08 32.99 -21.61
CA GLY A 1144 9.78 32.67 -21.04
C GLY A 1144 8.75 32.20 -22.07
N ILE A 1145 7.52 31.95 -21.59
CA ILE A 1145 6.41 31.41 -22.39
C ILE A 1145 6.13 32.25 -23.64
N ARG A 1146 6.14 33.58 -23.52
CA ARG A 1146 5.88 34.48 -24.66
C ARG A 1146 6.90 34.34 -25.78
N ASP A 1147 8.16 34.01 -25.47
CA ASP A 1147 9.18 33.82 -26.50
C ASP A 1147 8.85 32.61 -27.36
N ILE A 1148 8.38 31.52 -26.76
CA ILE A 1148 7.93 30.32 -27.48
C ILE A 1148 6.68 30.64 -28.31
N GLU A 1149 5.68 31.31 -27.71
CA GLU A 1149 4.44 31.68 -28.42
C GLU A 1149 4.73 32.55 -29.64
N PHE A 1150 5.56 33.58 -29.49
CA PHE A 1150 5.96 34.47 -30.57
C PHE A 1150 6.80 33.78 -31.63
N LEU A 1151 7.71 32.88 -31.24
CA LEU A 1151 8.47 32.05 -32.18
C LEU A 1151 7.54 31.22 -33.06
N VAL A 1152 6.64 30.47 -32.44
CA VAL A 1152 5.72 29.56 -33.13
C VAL A 1152 4.74 30.33 -34.01
N GLN A 1153 4.19 31.44 -33.52
CA GLN A 1153 3.31 32.31 -34.32
C GLN A 1153 4.06 32.96 -35.50
N GLY A 1154 5.28 33.42 -35.29
CA GLY A 1154 6.11 33.99 -36.35
C GLY A 1154 6.40 32.98 -37.46
N LEU A 1155 6.81 31.77 -37.10
CA LEU A 1155 7.04 30.70 -38.07
C LEU A 1155 5.78 30.34 -38.85
N GLN A 1156 4.62 30.27 -38.19
CA GLN A 1156 3.35 30.09 -38.89
C GLN A 1156 3.11 31.19 -39.91
N LEU A 1157 3.26 32.47 -39.54
CA LEU A 1157 3.04 33.59 -40.47
C LEU A 1157 4.05 33.64 -41.63
N ILE A 1158 5.30 33.23 -41.40
CA ILE A 1158 6.35 33.19 -42.43
C ILE A 1158 6.02 32.11 -43.48
N HIS A 1159 5.51 30.95 -43.06
CA HIS A 1159 5.34 29.78 -43.92
C HIS A 1159 3.90 29.54 -44.40
N ALA A 1160 2.90 30.13 -43.76
CA ALA A 1160 1.48 30.00 -44.11
C ALA A 1160 1.14 30.28 -45.59
N PRO A 1161 1.76 31.26 -46.29
CA PRO A 1161 1.48 31.50 -47.71
C PRO A 1161 1.76 30.30 -48.62
N ARG A 1162 2.64 29.38 -48.20
CA ARG A 1162 3.00 28.17 -48.96
C ARG A 1162 2.37 26.91 -48.40
N GLN A 1163 1.97 26.92 -47.13
CA GLN A 1163 1.51 25.75 -46.37
C GLN A 1163 0.48 26.20 -45.31
N SER A 1164 -0.78 26.33 -45.74
CA SER A 1164 -1.87 26.80 -44.86
C SER A 1164 -2.20 25.83 -43.72
N GLU A 1165 -1.85 24.56 -43.88
CA GLU A 1165 -2.05 23.48 -42.90
C GLU A 1165 -1.28 23.73 -41.60
N LEU A 1166 -0.26 24.59 -41.62
CA LEU A 1166 0.51 25.01 -40.45
C LEU A 1166 -0.32 25.81 -39.43
N LEU A 1167 -1.39 26.48 -39.88
CA LEU A 1167 -2.15 27.43 -39.06
C LEU A 1167 -2.93 26.75 -37.94
N SER A 1168 -2.53 27.02 -36.71
CA SER A 1168 -3.19 26.57 -35.50
C SER A 1168 -3.13 27.65 -34.42
N GLY A 1169 -4.28 27.90 -33.78
CA GLY A 1169 -4.35 28.78 -32.61
C GLY A 1169 -3.69 28.18 -31.36
N ASN A 1170 -3.59 26.85 -31.29
CA ASN A 1170 -2.90 26.13 -30.22
C ASN A 1170 -1.41 26.00 -30.55
N THR A 1171 -0.55 26.47 -29.65
CA THR A 1171 0.91 26.52 -29.75
C THR A 1171 1.54 25.12 -29.82
N LEU A 1172 1.06 24.15 -29.04
CA LEU A 1172 1.60 22.78 -29.06
C LEU A 1172 1.22 22.04 -30.34
N THR A 1173 -0.03 22.20 -30.80
CA THR A 1173 -0.47 21.70 -32.12
C THR A 1173 0.29 22.37 -33.26
N ALA A 1174 0.55 23.68 -33.17
CA ALA A 1174 1.34 24.41 -34.16
C ALA A 1174 2.79 23.90 -34.23
N LEU A 1175 3.43 23.63 -33.08
CA LEU A 1175 4.76 23.01 -33.03
C LEU A 1175 4.79 21.64 -33.72
N GLN A 1176 3.78 20.80 -33.48
CA GLN A 1176 3.67 19.50 -34.13
C GLN A 1176 3.50 19.65 -35.66
N ARG A 1177 2.68 20.60 -36.11
CA ARG A 1177 2.52 20.88 -37.55
C ARG A 1177 3.81 21.40 -38.18
N LEU A 1178 4.54 22.29 -37.50
CA LEU A 1178 5.84 22.78 -37.96
C LEU A 1178 6.86 21.62 -38.12
N GLN A 1179 6.77 20.58 -37.29
CA GLN A 1179 7.57 19.36 -37.46
C GLN A 1179 7.11 18.53 -38.66
N THR A 1180 5.82 18.21 -38.75
CA THR A 1180 5.24 17.36 -39.82
C THR A 1180 5.53 17.92 -41.22
N HIS A 1181 5.61 19.24 -41.34
CA HIS A 1181 5.91 19.94 -42.58
C HIS A 1181 7.39 20.31 -42.77
N ASN A 1182 8.29 19.75 -41.95
CA ASN A 1182 9.75 19.94 -42.02
C ASN A 1182 10.24 21.40 -41.89
N ILE A 1183 9.47 22.26 -41.21
CA ILE A 1183 9.90 23.64 -40.88
C ILE A 1183 10.84 23.64 -39.69
N LEU A 1184 10.58 22.78 -38.70
CA LEU A 1184 11.46 22.56 -37.55
C LEU A 1184 11.88 21.08 -37.48
N PRO A 1185 13.14 20.79 -37.12
CA PRO A 1185 13.58 19.42 -36.89
C PRO A 1185 12.92 18.85 -35.63
N ALA A 1186 12.74 17.52 -35.60
CA ALA A 1186 12.09 16.80 -34.51
C ALA A 1186 12.71 17.11 -33.12
N GLU A 1187 14.04 17.23 -33.06
CA GLU A 1187 14.77 17.58 -31.83
C GLU A 1187 14.38 18.97 -31.29
N ALA A 1188 14.27 19.98 -32.17
CA ALA A 1188 13.90 21.33 -31.76
C ALA A 1188 12.44 21.39 -31.29
N VAL A 1189 11.54 20.65 -31.95
CA VAL A 1189 10.12 20.57 -31.56
C VAL A 1189 9.96 19.88 -30.21
N SER A 1190 10.59 18.71 -30.02
CA SER A 1190 10.57 18.00 -28.74
C SER A 1190 11.09 18.88 -27.60
N GLN A 1191 12.21 19.59 -27.81
CA GLN A 1191 12.77 20.52 -26.82
C GLN A 1191 11.80 21.68 -26.50
N LEU A 1192 11.24 22.34 -27.51
CA LEU A 1192 10.31 23.46 -27.31
C LEU A 1192 9.01 23.01 -26.64
N GLN A 1193 8.50 21.82 -26.96
CA GLN A 1193 7.32 21.26 -26.30
C GLN A 1193 7.59 20.97 -24.83
N ALA A 1194 8.74 20.38 -24.51
CA ALA A 1194 9.15 20.14 -23.13
C ALA A 1194 9.32 21.45 -22.34
N ASP A 1195 10.02 22.43 -22.91
CA ASP A 1195 10.25 23.74 -22.27
C ASP A 1195 8.93 24.51 -22.08
N TYR A 1196 8.05 24.51 -23.08
CA TYR A 1196 6.73 25.14 -22.98
C TYR A 1196 5.89 24.49 -21.88
N THR A 1197 5.84 23.16 -21.86
CA THR A 1197 5.08 22.40 -20.86
C THR A 1197 5.62 22.66 -19.45
N PHE A 1198 6.94 22.69 -19.27
CA PHE A 1198 7.58 23.02 -18.00
C PHE A 1198 7.23 24.43 -17.53
N LEU A 1199 7.40 25.45 -18.38
CA LEU A 1199 7.08 26.84 -18.02
C LEU A 1199 5.59 27.02 -17.72
N ARG A 1200 4.71 26.34 -18.46
CA ARG A 1200 3.26 26.35 -18.21
C ARG A 1200 2.92 25.68 -16.88
N ARG A 1201 3.58 24.58 -16.50
CA ARG A 1201 3.42 23.95 -15.18
C ARG A 1201 3.82 24.89 -14.04
N VAL A 1202 4.91 25.65 -14.22
CA VAL A 1202 5.30 26.68 -13.23
C VAL A 1202 4.24 27.77 -13.13
N GLU A 1203 3.78 28.30 -14.27
CA GLU A 1203 2.72 29.31 -14.32
C GLU A 1203 1.42 28.81 -13.69
N HIS A 1204 1.01 27.57 -13.98
CA HIS A 1204 -0.18 26.93 -13.42
C HIS A 1204 -0.10 26.82 -11.90
N THR A 1205 1.03 26.29 -11.39
CA THR A 1205 1.27 26.17 -9.95
C THR A 1205 1.21 27.53 -9.23
N LEU A 1206 1.77 28.58 -9.84
CA LEU A 1206 1.71 29.94 -9.29
C LEU A 1206 0.29 30.48 -9.26
N GLN A 1207 -0.49 30.25 -10.32
CA GLN A 1207 -1.84 30.81 -10.45
C GLN A 1207 -2.87 30.09 -9.61
N ILE A 1208 -2.89 28.76 -9.63
CA ILE A 1208 -3.89 27.96 -8.90
C ILE A 1208 -3.73 28.09 -7.38
N PHE A 1209 -2.55 28.49 -6.89
CA PHE A 1209 -2.29 28.63 -5.46
C PHE A 1209 -3.34 29.52 -4.76
N GLU A 1210 -3.66 30.67 -5.35
CA GLU A 1210 -4.66 31.63 -4.84
C GLU A 1210 -5.69 32.09 -5.91
N ASP A 1211 -5.72 31.44 -7.08
CA ASP A 1211 -6.51 31.84 -8.26
C ASP A 1211 -6.19 33.27 -8.74
N ARG A 1212 -4.90 33.65 -8.67
CA ARG A 1212 -4.40 34.99 -9.03
C ARG A 1212 -3.52 34.94 -10.27
N GLN A 1213 -3.48 36.03 -11.03
CA GLN A 1213 -2.63 36.14 -12.22
C GLN A 1213 -1.17 36.46 -11.85
N ILE A 1214 -0.52 35.51 -11.18
CA ILE A 1214 0.87 35.61 -10.74
C ILE A 1214 1.77 34.97 -11.79
N HIS A 1215 2.84 35.67 -12.16
CA HIS A 1215 3.86 35.20 -13.11
C HIS A 1215 5.29 35.29 -12.56
N GLU A 1216 5.45 35.92 -11.39
CA GLU A 1216 6.73 36.10 -10.72
C GLU A 1216 6.94 34.98 -9.70
N LEU A 1217 8.19 34.51 -9.60
CA LEU A 1217 8.56 33.55 -8.57
C LEU A 1217 8.49 34.17 -7.18
N PRO A 1218 8.10 33.40 -6.15
CA PRO A 1218 8.11 33.88 -4.77
C PRO A 1218 9.51 34.30 -4.32
N LYS A 1219 9.59 35.41 -3.58
CA LYS A 1219 10.85 35.94 -3.02
C LYS A 1219 11.30 35.17 -1.78
N ALA A 1220 10.36 34.74 -0.93
CA ALA A 1220 10.67 33.99 0.28
C ALA A 1220 11.23 32.60 -0.07
N ALA A 1221 12.34 32.23 0.59
CA ALA A 1221 13.04 30.97 0.34
C ALA A 1221 12.13 29.74 0.56
N GLU A 1222 11.28 29.79 1.60
CA GLU A 1222 10.36 28.71 1.94
C GLU A 1222 9.28 28.51 0.88
N ALA A 1223 8.64 29.60 0.45
CA ALA A 1223 7.64 29.56 -0.63
C ALA A 1223 8.25 29.09 -1.95
N ARG A 1224 9.52 29.44 -2.22
CA ARG A 1224 10.26 28.94 -3.39
C ARG A 1224 10.59 27.45 -3.29
N ALA A 1225 10.92 26.95 -2.09
CA ALA A 1225 11.12 25.53 -1.86
C ALA A 1225 9.80 24.73 -1.99
N ALA A 1226 8.67 25.27 -1.52
CA ALA A 1226 7.36 24.66 -1.73
C ALA A 1226 6.98 24.63 -3.22
N LEU A 1227 7.21 25.72 -3.96
CA LEU A 1227 7.03 25.77 -5.42
C LEU A 1227 7.90 24.73 -6.13
N ALA A 1228 9.19 24.62 -5.76
CA ALA A 1228 10.09 23.61 -6.31
C ALA A 1228 9.54 22.20 -6.11
N ARG A 1229 9.04 21.88 -4.90
CA ARG A 1229 8.43 20.57 -4.62
C ARG A 1229 7.17 20.29 -5.42
N ARG A 1230 6.33 21.31 -5.64
CA ARG A 1230 5.10 21.18 -6.45
C ARG A 1230 5.39 20.95 -7.93
N VAL A 1231 6.46 21.54 -8.48
CA VAL A 1231 6.78 21.48 -9.91
C VAL A 1231 7.65 20.29 -10.27
N LEU A 1232 8.70 20.02 -9.48
CA LEU A 1232 9.75 19.03 -9.77
C LEU A 1232 9.64 17.75 -8.92
N GLY A 1233 8.79 17.73 -7.90
CA GLY A 1233 8.63 16.60 -6.97
C GLY A 1233 9.22 16.85 -5.58
N LEU A 1234 8.83 16.01 -4.62
CA LEU A 1234 8.98 16.27 -3.17
C LEU A 1234 10.42 16.42 -2.66
N THR A 1235 11.39 15.80 -3.33
CA THR A 1235 12.80 15.87 -2.96
C THR A 1235 13.50 17.10 -3.53
N ALA A 1236 12.83 17.86 -4.39
CA ALA A 1236 13.40 19.00 -5.07
C ALA A 1236 13.69 20.16 -4.11
N THR A 1237 14.86 20.76 -4.29
CA THR A 1237 15.28 21.96 -3.59
C THR A 1237 15.00 23.21 -4.43
N ALA A 1238 14.91 24.38 -3.77
CA ALA A 1238 14.80 25.66 -4.46
C ALA A 1238 15.98 25.92 -5.43
N GLY A 1239 17.18 25.41 -5.10
CA GLY A 1239 18.36 25.52 -5.95
C GLY A 1239 18.23 24.71 -7.24
N GLN A 1240 17.82 23.44 -7.15
CA GLN A 1240 17.56 22.59 -8.32
C GLN A 1240 16.50 23.20 -9.23
N PHE A 1241 15.40 23.69 -8.66
CA PHE A 1241 14.36 24.37 -9.43
C PHE A 1241 14.87 25.61 -10.18
N THR A 1242 15.69 26.43 -9.52
CA THR A 1242 16.25 27.63 -10.13
C THR A 1242 17.21 27.27 -11.27
N ALA A 1243 18.02 26.22 -11.11
CA ALA A 1243 18.92 25.75 -12.15
C ALA A 1243 18.17 25.20 -13.37
N GLU A 1244 17.13 24.38 -13.15
CA GLU A 1244 16.33 23.84 -14.25
C GLU A 1244 15.59 24.95 -15.01
N LEU A 1245 15.02 25.93 -14.29
CA LEU A 1245 14.36 27.07 -14.91
C LEU A 1245 15.35 27.90 -15.75
N ALA A 1246 16.55 28.17 -15.24
CA ALA A 1246 17.57 28.91 -15.98
C ALA A 1246 18.04 28.15 -17.23
N ALA A 1247 18.21 26.82 -17.13
CA ALA A 1247 18.56 25.97 -18.26
C ALA A 1247 17.46 25.96 -19.33
N CYS A 1248 16.19 25.81 -18.92
CA CYS A 1248 15.02 25.92 -19.80
C CYS A 1248 14.99 27.27 -20.53
N GLN A 1249 15.10 28.38 -19.79
CA GLN A 1249 15.11 29.73 -20.36
C GLN A 1249 16.30 29.93 -21.32
N GLN A 1250 17.46 29.33 -21.05
CA GLN A 1250 18.61 29.37 -21.96
C GLN A 1250 18.34 28.61 -23.27
N ARG A 1251 17.77 27.41 -23.20
CA ARG A 1251 17.42 26.61 -24.39
C ARG A 1251 16.38 27.35 -25.25
N VAL A 1252 15.35 27.92 -24.63
CA VAL A 1252 14.34 28.74 -25.33
C VAL A 1252 15.00 29.95 -26.00
N ARG A 1253 15.88 30.67 -25.29
CA ARG A 1253 16.62 31.81 -25.87
C ARG A 1253 17.46 31.42 -27.08
N GLN A 1254 18.12 30.26 -27.04
CA GLN A 1254 18.92 29.75 -28.15
C GLN A 1254 18.05 29.43 -29.37
N ARG A 1255 16.94 28.71 -29.20
CA ARG A 1255 16.01 28.38 -30.29
C ARG A 1255 15.34 29.63 -30.86
N TYR A 1256 14.92 30.55 -30.00
CA TYR A 1256 14.40 31.85 -30.43
C TYR A 1256 15.43 32.62 -31.27
N ALA A 1257 16.69 32.66 -30.84
CA ALA A 1257 17.74 33.31 -31.62
C ALA A 1257 17.99 32.60 -32.96
N GLN A 1258 18.07 31.27 -32.95
CA GLN A 1258 18.37 30.45 -34.12
C GLN A 1258 17.34 30.66 -35.26
N TYR A 1259 16.05 30.64 -34.94
CA TYR A 1259 15.00 30.62 -35.97
C TYR A 1259 14.37 31.99 -36.26
N LEU A 1260 14.57 33.00 -35.41
CA LEU A 1260 14.04 34.37 -35.62
C LEU A 1260 15.12 35.47 -35.75
N ARG A 1261 16.38 35.27 -35.33
CA ARG A 1261 17.46 36.26 -35.57
C ARG A 1261 18.21 36.05 -36.89
N GLY A 1262 18.24 34.83 -37.42
CA GLY A 1262 18.89 34.51 -38.70
C GLY A 1262 18.05 34.82 -39.94
N VAL A 1263 16.88 35.44 -39.74
CA VAL A 1263 15.92 35.87 -40.77
C VAL A 1263 15.78 37.39 -40.72
#